data_AF-A0A077WBR8-F1
#
_entry.id   AF-A0A077WBR8-F1
#
_cell.length_a   1.000
_cell.length_b   1.000
_cell.length_c   1.000
_cell.angle_alpha   90.00
_cell.angle_beta   90.00
_cell.angle_gamma   90.00
#
_symmetry.space_group_name_H-M   'P 1'
#
loop_
_entity.id
_entity.type
_entity.pdbx_description
1 polymer ?
#
loop_
_entity_poly.entity_id
_entity_poly.type
_entity_poly.pdbx_seq_one_letter_code
_entity_poly.pdbx_strand_id
1 'polypeptide(L)'
;MSTHTPRDELARSFSPLVAVVASQDAEEICQKNHIPSFADFLKPFGNLIEGRVSPRDWQGIPIAVDNFSVRFRHVDKLGEPNHQAVMGVVDDHVRARKAPEMHEIRTQADVNDEYLDVSLDERMPWYADFRKLVMSLRGISEHETFDHPVAVFIAISSSNPDPIGTITQLYNPNIPSFTIDRPFVDPNILRYYVVLHDPNTTSDDQAKATFDKVQKSLGLHCHLLRINSKPRSNTTTSLLDDDVVPNEPDADPMIRELWQQTFAESAMIESRLQTHANNLTSTAASESGLSTHTRSSSVSSNLSNNTGLQSLSNTQPPFPSPSPLELSNVSLESSTSVDHIATPDIMQGENATSSSNVQYGRYLTADDVTSCKAMVREFVVQSLVPFMERNIQHWNEQVASARRGLTGRLFGASRRLFGSSSRTHSSQSLQTIPATGPNVPAGVNQVVVYPYTAPEAQMRKLADFAFMIRDYKFAHTIYDTVRRDYATDKAFKYHAGTQEMIGICLLMMNQPMRSKVDVDRNFELAVQQYLARCRSPFQATRTTIIYYELLKMHRMWKEVPTALVRMTGEDSDLRSALFLEQAAHCFLRAPRPMVRKYGFHVVMAAHRYGKALQRQHAFRCYKLASLIFEDRLWSVAKSHIQFALGRQAFHLGLLEEAATYFANVLADDKQTPQQQAAHIREFMFIYRQYTSQAGIDPLKESMPNLGLPVINDQCVQVTLSNEQSHTENQDEWMTMERQLVEENIAKGFFSGSKKALALQQHDDNRVVCAVGEPAIVHIELHNPLQVPIELNDIVLGCVHRESMKPSKESRDAKAEAYEAMIEGTPVPDSNEMFDFGDFHLQKISNLTLEPLEKRQINLALVPQKEGSILIKGIHYTLNNLVHTFRPIIKRGKRLNDTLEHRLSVAYGLDHTLDLLVTSPMPLLDLAFHGVPESILSGQVVQTVLEINNKGNKGLTALRLKSSHPSFICIGNPEDMDKEIYAGQVSGNETLAIDNKLYDPSVMSVPLPNEENGKGVVHSGKTTLVPLWIRGDRIGKHTFKFLFSYQSEEDNPAIAHRVLRYTVNLQVLPSLKINAFTRPSAATPQEYILGIEVENLQAAEFHLTQLNAASRVWTVVPLSIQMQSREDVKAKTYIPMRQTTFAYYKICKLQESEHDPSKLTITKLSFGDAEIPFDTVPLKSFALNSRTLWRQSTIQTQHSHQNETEEPSLYHLGDLDLTLYWDIPSMKRHGQHYIIGISLANLSDNAPPPPPARPSLSLALPIDTKA
;
A
#
# COMPACT_ATOMS: atom_id res chain seq x y z
N MET A 1 -39.10 8.96 -24.57
CA MET A 1 -39.74 9.19 -23.25
C MET A 1 -39.27 10.54 -22.74
N SER A 2 -40.18 11.49 -22.49
CA SER A 2 -39.81 12.81 -21.95
C SER A 2 -39.16 12.61 -20.58
N THR A 3 -37.92 13.05 -20.41
CA THR A 3 -37.21 13.01 -19.12
C THR A 3 -37.98 13.89 -18.12
N HIS A 4 -38.77 13.26 -17.25
CA HIS A 4 -39.42 13.96 -16.14
C HIS A 4 -38.34 14.60 -15.27
N THR A 5 -38.48 15.88 -14.96
CA THR A 5 -37.52 16.53 -14.06
C THR A 5 -37.75 16.02 -12.63
N PRO A 6 -36.75 16.00 -11.73
CA PRO A 6 -36.94 15.63 -10.32
C PRO A 6 -38.05 16.44 -9.63
N ARG A 7 -38.26 17.68 -10.09
CA ARG A 7 -39.38 18.54 -9.69
C ARG A 7 -40.74 17.90 -9.98
N ASP A 8 -40.88 17.29 -11.14
CA ASP A 8 -42.12 16.67 -11.61
C ASP A 8 -42.41 15.38 -10.83
N GLU A 9 -41.37 14.59 -10.54
CA GLU A 9 -41.49 13.40 -9.69
C GLU A 9 -41.95 13.75 -8.28
N LEU A 10 -41.35 14.80 -7.68
CA LEU A 10 -41.75 15.29 -6.37
C LEU A 10 -43.18 15.89 -6.40
N ALA A 11 -43.50 16.66 -7.44
CA ALA A 11 -44.82 17.23 -7.62
C ALA A 11 -45.90 16.14 -7.80
N ARG A 12 -45.54 14.99 -8.39
CA ARG A 12 -46.38 13.79 -8.52
C ARG A 12 -46.55 13.08 -7.18
N SER A 13 -45.50 12.94 -6.36
CA SER A 13 -45.64 12.29 -5.05
C SER A 13 -46.59 13.05 -4.12
N PHE A 14 -46.65 14.39 -4.23
CA PHE A 14 -47.57 15.25 -3.49
C PHE A 14 -48.87 15.58 -4.23
N SER A 15 -49.20 14.86 -5.31
CA SER A 15 -50.44 15.11 -6.06
C SER A 15 -51.69 14.61 -5.32
N PRO A 16 -52.89 15.15 -5.64
CA PRO A 16 -54.14 14.76 -4.98
C PRO A 16 -54.36 13.24 -5.00
N LEU A 17 -54.74 12.69 -3.85
CA LEU A 17 -55.13 11.29 -3.73
C LEU A 17 -56.63 11.13 -3.94
N VAL A 18 -57.02 10.16 -4.76
CA VAL A 18 -58.40 9.74 -5.00
C VAL A 18 -58.56 8.33 -4.49
N ALA A 19 -59.42 8.17 -3.48
CA ALA A 19 -59.83 6.85 -2.99
C ALA A 19 -60.73 6.18 -4.05
N VAL A 20 -60.59 4.87 -4.23
CA VAL A 20 -61.41 4.11 -5.18
C VAL A 20 -62.10 2.97 -4.44
N VAL A 21 -63.40 2.84 -4.67
CA VAL A 21 -64.23 1.71 -4.25
C VAL A 21 -65.09 1.30 -5.43
N ALA A 22 -65.22 0.00 -5.66
CA ALA A 22 -66.04 -0.53 -6.73
C ALA A 22 -66.90 -1.69 -6.23
N SER A 23 -68.05 -1.91 -6.87
CA SER A 23 -68.87 -3.10 -6.63
C SER A 23 -68.20 -4.35 -7.20
N GLN A 24 -68.54 -5.52 -6.66
CA GLN A 24 -67.96 -6.80 -7.09
C GLN A 24 -68.13 -7.05 -8.60
N ASP A 25 -69.28 -6.73 -9.17
CA ASP A 25 -69.56 -6.83 -10.61
C ASP A 25 -68.75 -5.84 -11.45
N ALA A 26 -68.39 -4.67 -10.92
CA ALA A 26 -67.46 -3.74 -11.57
C ALA A 26 -66.00 -4.23 -11.52
N GLU A 27 -65.59 -4.85 -10.41
CA GLU A 27 -64.27 -5.47 -10.26
C GLU A 27 -64.10 -6.66 -11.23
N GLU A 28 -65.14 -7.48 -11.40
CA GLU A 28 -65.16 -8.59 -12.35
C GLU A 28 -64.91 -8.15 -13.81
N ILE A 29 -65.41 -6.97 -14.22
CA ILE A 29 -65.14 -6.41 -15.56
C ILE A 29 -63.63 -6.13 -15.75
N CYS A 30 -62.96 -5.64 -14.71
CA CYS A 30 -61.51 -5.38 -14.73
C CYS A 30 -60.70 -6.69 -14.70
N GLN A 31 -61.13 -7.66 -13.88
CA GLN A 31 -60.47 -8.97 -13.75
C GLN A 31 -60.53 -9.79 -15.05
N LYS A 32 -61.61 -9.65 -15.83
CA LYS A 32 -61.68 -10.23 -17.19
C LYS A 32 -60.59 -9.69 -18.11
N ASN A 33 -60.03 -8.50 -17.85
CA ASN A 33 -58.88 -7.93 -18.55
C ASN A 33 -57.53 -8.21 -17.85
N HIS A 34 -57.48 -9.15 -16.91
CA HIS A 34 -56.33 -9.49 -16.06
C HIS A 34 -55.84 -8.33 -15.17
N ILE A 35 -56.70 -7.37 -14.86
CA ILE A 35 -56.37 -6.25 -13.98
C ILE A 35 -57.02 -6.51 -12.61
N PRO A 36 -56.27 -6.51 -11.48
CA PRO A 36 -56.77 -7.02 -10.19
C PRO A 36 -57.95 -6.24 -9.61
N SER A 37 -57.96 -4.91 -9.80
CA SER A 37 -59.02 -4.04 -9.31
C SER A 37 -59.29 -2.83 -10.21
N PHE A 38 -60.42 -2.15 -10.05
CA PHE A 38 -60.73 -0.90 -10.73
C PHE A 38 -59.80 0.23 -10.30
N ALA A 39 -59.33 0.22 -9.05
CA ALA A 39 -58.30 1.14 -8.59
C ALA A 39 -56.99 0.95 -9.37
N ASP A 40 -56.62 -0.31 -9.61
CA ASP A 40 -55.45 -0.70 -10.41
C ASP A 40 -55.63 -0.34 -11.88
N PHE A 41 -56.83 -0.49 -12.43
CA PHE A 41 -57.19 -0.06 -13.79
C PHE A 41 -56.90 1.43 -14.01
N LEU A 42 -57.24 2.29 -13.04
CA LEU A 42 -57.09 3.75 -13.16
C LEU A 42 -55.66 4.27 -12.99
N LYS A 43 -54.79 3.54 -12.28
CA LYS A 43 -53.44 4.02 -11.90
C LYS A 43 -52.64 4.63 -13.05
N PRO A 44 -52.52 4.00 -14.24
CA PRO A 44 -51.69 4.55 -15.32
C PRO A 44 -52.20 5.91 -15.84
N PHE A 45 -53.50 6.16 -15.78
CA PHE A 45 -54.13 7.38 -16.28
C PHE A 45 -54.01 8.58 -15.33
N GLY A 46 -53.60 8.35 -14.08
CA GLY A 46 -53.34 9.42 -13.11
C GLY A 46 -51.93 10.01 -13.15
N ASN A 47 -50.96 9.28 -13.70
CA ASN A 47 -49.53 9.65 -13.67
C ASN A 47 -49.21 10.96 -14.40
N LEU A 48 -49.97 11.25 -15.46
CA LEU A 48 -49.92 12.47 -16.23
C LEU A 48 -51.31 12.71 -16.85
N ILE A 49 -51.97 13.78 -16.47
CA ILE A 49 -53.22 14.20 -17.09
C ILE A 49 -52.89 14.81 -18.45
N GLU A 50 -53.54 14.33 -19.51
CA GLU A 50 -53.29 14.83 -20.85
C GLU A 50 -53.64 16.32 -20.96
N GLY A 51 -52.76 17.08 -21.59
CA GLY A 51 -52.90 18.51 -21.82
C GLY A 51 -52.70 19.40 -20.59
N ARG A 52 -52.70 20.71 -20.82
CA ARG A 52 -52.53 21.71 -19.76
C ARG A 52 -53.76 21.77 -18.86
N VAL A 53 -53.54 21.71 -17.55
CA VAL A 53 -54.53 22.02 -16.51
C VAL A 53 -54.23 23.43 -16.00
N SER A 54 -55.27 24.24 -15.76
CA SER A 54 -55.12 25.63 -15.33
C SER A 54 -55.86 25.92 -14.02
N PRO A 55 -55.40 25.40 -12.86
CA PRO A 55 -55.99 25.72 -11.57
C PRO A 55 -55.89 27.21 -11.27
N ARG A 56 -56.84 27.77 -10.54
CA ARG A 56 -56.83 29.15 -10.07
C ARG A 56 -56.19 29.23 -8.69
N ASP A 57 -55.31 30.21 -8.52
CA ASP A 57 -54.72 30.54 -7.23
C ASP A 57 -55.77 31.12 -6.26
N TRP A 58 -55.37 31.41 -5.02
CA TRP A 58 -56.28 31.97 -4.02
C TRP A 58 -56.89 33.33 -4.40
N GLN A 59 -56.29 34.06 -5.35
CA GLN A 59 -56.78 35.33 -5.89
C GLN A 59 -57.64 35.14 -7.15
N GLY A 60 -57.82 33.90 -7.62
CA GLY A 60 -58.56 33.57 -8.83
C GLY A 60 -57.74 33.65 -10.12
N ILE A 61 -56.41 33.82 -10.04
CA ILE A 61 -55.50 33.90 -11.18
C ILE A 61 -55.15 32.48 -11.66
N PRO A 62 -55.30 32.15 -12.96
CA PRO A 62 -54.96 30.84 -13.47
C PRO A 62 -53.45 30.57 -13.46
N ILE A 63 -53.05 29.40 -12.95
CA ILE A 63 -51.70 28.85 -12.95
C ILE A 63 -51.63 27.76 -14.02
N ALA A 64 -50.79 27.92 -15.05
CA ALA A 64 -50.61 26.90 -16.08
C ALA A 64 -49.77 25.73 -15.53
N VAL A 65 -50.33 24.51 -15.57
CA VAL A 65 -49.65 23.28 -15.15
C VAL A 65 -49.69 22.27 -16.30
N ASP A 66 -48.55 22.06 -16.95
CA ASP A 66 -48.42 21.18 -18.13
C ASP A 66 -48.31 19.69 -17.75
N ASN A 67 -48.09 19.36 -16.48
CA ASN A 67 -47.87 18.00 -15.98
C ASN A 67 -48.65 17.69 -14.69
N PHE A 68 -49.92 18.05 -14.66
CA PHE A 68 -50.79 17.73 -13.54
C PHE A 68 -50.94 16.21 -13.39
N SER A 69 -51.02 15.71 -12.16
CA SER A 69 -51.15 14.28 -11.86
C SER A 69 -52.12 14.07 -10.71
N VAL A 70 -52.64 12.85 -10.60
CA VAL A 70 -53.56 12.40 -9.55
C VAL A 70 -53.21 10.96 -9.19
N ARG A 71 -53.30 10.59 -7.91
CA ARG A 71 -53.00 9.23 -7.44
C ARG A 71 -54.30 8.49 -7.14
N PHE A 72 -54.46 7.30 -7.69
CA PHE A 72 -55.60 6.42 -7.40
C PHE A 72 -55.16 5.32 -6.43
N ARG A 73 -55.95 5.10 -5.37
CA ARG A 73 -55.70 4.02 -4.42
C ARG A 73 -56.99 3.41 -3.93
N HIS A 74 -57.01 2.08 -3.81
CA HIS A 74 -58.12 1.36 -3.19
C HIS A 74 -58.35 1.84 -1.75
N VAL A 75 -59.61 1.96 -1.32
CA VAL A 75 -59.98 2.49 -0.01
C VAL A 75 -59.33 1.74 1.16
N ASP A 76 -59.19 0.41 1.05
CA ASP A 76 -58.57 -0.43 2.08
C ASP A 76 -57.05 -0.27 2.19
N LYS A 77 -56.39 0.30 1.17
CA LYS A 77 -54.94 0.50 1.13
C LYS A 77 -54.52 1.93 1.53
N LEU A 78 -55.42 2.71 2.13
CA LEU A 78 -55.17 4.10 2.54
C LEU A 78 -54.38 4.23 3.85
N GLY A 79 -54.25 3.16 4.65
CA GLY A 79 -53.46 3.15 5.88
C GLY A 79 -51.95 3.32 5.65
N GLU A 80 -51.23 3.79 6.67
CA GLU A 80 -49.77 3.78 6.63
C GLU A 80 -49.24 2.33 6.68
N PRO A 81 -48.28 1.96 5.80
CA PRO A 81 -47.58 0.70 5.94
C PRO A 81 -46.68 0.72 7.18
N ASN A 82 -46.33 -0.46 7.70
CA ASN A 82 -45.33 -0.58 8.76
C ASN A 82 -43.96 -0.11 8.23
N HIS A 83 -43.42 0.97 8.80
CA HIS A 83 -42.17 1.56 8.33
C HIS A 83 -40.94 0.64 8.46
N GLN A 84 -40.91 -0.25 9.46
CA GLN A 84 -39.83 -1.24 9.60
C GLN A 84 -39.93 -2.29 8.49
N ALA A 85 -41.14 -2.75 8.16
CA ALA A 85 -41.35 -3.67 7.04
C ALA A 85 -40.94 -3.02 5.70
N VAL A 86 -41.23 -1.74 5.51
CA VAL A 86 -40.75 -0.98 4.33
C VAL A 86 -39.23 -1.02 4.24
N MET A 87 -38.51 -0.79 5.35
CA MET A 87 -37.05 -0.84 5.35
C MET A 87 -36.49 -2.25 5.15
N GLY A 88 -37.20 -3.29 5.59
CA GLY A 88 -36.88 -4.69 5.26
C GLY A 88 -36.97 -4.97 3.76
N VAL A 89 -38.04 -4.47 3.11
CA VAL A 89 -38.18 -4.56 1.65
C VAL A 89 -37.08 -3.79 0.92
N VAL A 90 -36.68 -2.62 1.42
CA VAL A 90 -35.53 -1.87 0.88
C VAL A 90 -34.25 -2.70 0.97
N ASP A 91 -33.98 -3.35 2.10
CA ASP A 91 -32.78 -4.19 2.27
C ASP A 91 -32.72 -5.32 1.24
N ASP A 92 -33.84 -6.00 1.01
CA ASP A 92 -33.95 -7.06 0.00
C ASP A 92 -33.71 -6.53 -1.42
N HIS A 93 -34.24 -5.36 -1.76
CA HIS A 93 -34.06 -4.75 -3.08
C HIS A 93 -32.62 -4.31 -3.30
N VAL A 94 -31.99 -3.65 -2.33
CA VAL A 94 -30.59 -3.22 -2.40
C VAL A 94 -29.66 -4.44 -2.55
N ARG A 95 -29.97 -5.54 -1.85
CA ARG A 95 -29.20 -6.79 -1.92
C ARG A 95 -29.32 -7.50 -3.26
N ALA A 96 -30.54 -7.55 -3.81
CA ALA A 96 -30.81 -8.24 -5.08
C ALA A 96 -30.32 -7.43 -6.31
N ARG A 97 -30.13 -6.11 -6.17
CA ARG A 97 -29.75 -5.26 -7.29
C ARG A 97 -28.28 -5.44 -7.65
N LYS A 98 -28.02 -5.96 -8.86
CA LYS A 98 -26.67 -6.05 -9.41
C LYS A 98 -26.09 -4.66 -9.67
N ALA A 99 -24.83 -4.45 -9.29
CA ALA A 99 -24.16 -3.19 -9.55
C ALA A 99 -23.78 -3.05 -11.04
N PRO A 100 -23.89 -1.83 -11.62
CA PRO A 100 -23.38 -1.55 -12.95
C PRO A 100 -21.85 -1.56 -12.95
N GLU A 101 -21.25 -1.47 -14.13
CA GLU A 101 -19.79 -1.48 -14.30
C GLU A 101 -19.11 -0.36 -13.53
N MET A 102 -17.96 -0.68 -12.94
CA MET A 102 -17.27 0.19 -11.99
C MET A 102 -16.42 1.22 -12.73
N HIS A 103 -16.73 2.50 -12.57
CA HIS A 103 -15.90 3.59 -13.10
C HIS A 103 -14.71 3.85 -12.15
N GLU A 104 -13.49 3.60 -12.61
CA GLU A 104 -12.28 3.78 -11.80
C GLU A 104 -11.92 5.26 -11.67
N ILE A 105 -11.94 5.79 -10.44
CA ILE A 105 -11.57 7.18 -10.14
C ILE A 105 -10.34 7.17 -9.23
N ARG A 106 -9.19 7.54 -9.78
CA ARG A 106 -7.91 7.63 -9.06
C ARG A 106 -7.56 9.09 -8.79
N THR A 107 -7.79 9.96 -9.77
CA THR A 107 -7.40 11.37 -9.77
C THR A 107 -8.55 12.29 -10.17
N GLN A 108 -8.32 13.61 -10.11
CA GLN A 108 -9.31 14.59 -10.56
C GLN A 108 -9.57 14.53 -12.07
N ALA A 109 -8.60 14.04 -12.86
CA ALA A 109 -8.73 13.94 -14.32
C ALA A 109 -9.72 12.87 -14.76
N ASP A 110 -9.94 11.85 -13.93
CA ASP A 110 -10.84 10.72 -14.23
C ASP A 110 -12.32 11.13 -14.10
N VAL A 111 -12.60 12.31 -13.54
CA VAL A 111 -13.93 12.93 -13.47
C VAL A 111 -14.15 13.77 -14.73
N ASN A 112 -14.29 13.08 -15.86
CA ASN A 112 -14.49 13.65 -17.19
C ASN A 112 -15.99 13.86 -17.52
N ASP A 113 -16.28 14.39 -18.71
CA ASP A 113 -17.67 14.64 -19.15
C ASP A 113 -18.46 13.32 -19.24
N GLU A 114 -17.83 12.22 -19.67
CA GLU A 114 -18.42 10.87 -19.64
C GLU A 114 -18.87 10.46 -18.23
N TYR A 115 -18.09 10.77 -17.20
CA TYR A 115 -18.49 10.53 -15.82
C TYR A 115 -19.75 11.34 -15.46
N LEU A 116 -19.77 12.62 -15.83
CA LEU A 116 -20.79 13.60 -15.45
C LEU A 116 -22.11 13.48 -16.21
N ASP A 117 -22.07 13.01 -17.46
CA ASP A 117 -23.23 12.88 -18.35
C ASP A 117 -24.20 11.77 -17.92
N VAL A 118 -23.67 10.66 -17.36
CA VAL A 118 -24.48 9.57 -16.81
C VAL A 118 -25.17 10.02 -15.53
N SER A 119 -26.45 9.74 -15.35
CA SER A 119 -27.18 10.14 -14.13
C SER A 119 -26.71 9.37 -12.88
N LEU A 120 -26.85 9.96 -11.68
CA LEU A 120 -26.53 9.25 -10.43
C LEU A 120 -27.44 8.05 -10.19
N ASP A 121 -28.69 8.11 -10.65
CA ASP A 121 -29.68 7.05 -10.50
C ASP A 121 -29.30 5.81 -11.36
N GLU A 122 -28.69 6.03 -12.53
CA GLU A 122 -28.16 4.97 -13.38
C GLU A 122 -26.88 4.34 -12.82
N ARG A 123 -25.99 5.16 -12.23
CA ARG A 123 -24.78 4.64 -11.56
C ARG A 123 -25.07 3.88 -10.27
N MET A 124 -26.15 4.26 -9.57
CA MET A 124 -26.51 3.71 -8.26
C MET A 124 -28.00 3.35 -8.22
N PRO A 125 -28.43 2.34 -9.02
CA PRO A 125 -29.84 1.99 -9.14
C PRO A 125 -30.47 1.53 -7.82
N TRP A 126 -29.68 0.95 -6.90
CA TRP A 126 -30.15 0.59 -5.55
C TRP A 126 -30.58 1.80 -4.71
N TYR A 127 -29.98 2.98 -4.94
CA TYR A 127 -30.44 4.21 -4.29
C TYR A 127 -31.75 4.71 -4.91
N ALA A 128 -31.89 4.60 -6.24
CA ALA A 128 -33.14 4.94 -6.92
C ALA A 128 -34.31 4.07 -6.42
N ASP A 129 -34.07 2.77 -6.24
CA ASP A 129 -35.03 1.83 -5.65
C ASP A 129 -35.39 2.22 -4.20
N PHE A 130 -34.38 2.53 -3.38
CA PHE A 130 -34.58 3.03 -2.01
C PHE A 130 -35.44 4.31 -1.98
N ARG A 131 -35.09 5.32 -2.81
CA ARG A 131 -35.86 6.56 -2.94
C ARG A 131 -37.30 6.27 -3.33
N LYS A 132 -37.51 5.45 -4.36
CA LYS A 132 -38.83 5.10 -4.88
C LYS A 132 -39.70 4.42 -3.82
N LEU A 133 -39.16 3.44 -3.10
CA LEU A 133 -39.89 2.70 -2.05
C LEU A 133 -40.29 3.63 -0.90
N VAL A 134 -39.36 4.43 -0.37
CA VAL A 134 -39.66 5.37 0.74
C VAL A 134 -40.67 6.45 0.34
N MET A 135 -40.64 6.92 -0.92
CA MET A 135 -41.56 7.97 -1.40
C MET A 135 -42.96 7.44 -1.77
N SER A 136 -43.05 6.19 -2.23
CA SER A 136 -44.30 5.59 -2.71
C SER A 136 -45.11 4.91 -1.60
N LEU A 137 -44.44 4.30 -0.62
CA LEU A 137 -45.06 3.54 0.47
C LEU A 137 -45.41 4.46 1.65
N ARG A 138 -46.40 5.33 1.42
CA ARG A 138 -46.96 6.26 2.40
C ARG A 138 -48.47 6.07 2.53
N GLY A 139 -49.06 6.54 3.62
CA GLY A 139 -50.50 6.49 3.87
C GLY A 139 -51.00 7.68 4.66
N ILE A 140 -52.29 7.65 5.02
CA ILE A 140 -52.94 8.71 5.80
C ILE A 140 -52.21 8.88 7.13
N SER A 141 -51.62 10.06 7.33
CA SER A 141 -50.98 10.47 8.58
C SER A 141 -51.76 11.61 9.25
N GLU A 142 -51.47 11.88 10.52
CA GLU A 142 -52.16 12.90 11.31
C GLU A 142 -51.68 14.33 11.03
N HIS A 143 -50.46 14.50 10.54
CA HIS A 143 -49.73 15.78 10.52
C HIS A 143 -49.54 16.40 9.12
N GLU A 144 -49.83 15.65 8.05
CA GLU A 144 -49.90 16.12 6.67
C GLU A 144 -51.11 15.53 5.95
N THR A 145 -51.66 16.26 4.98
CA THR A 145 -52.92 15.89 4.29
C THR A 145 -52.71 15.44 2.83
N PHE A 146 -51.46 15.26 2.39
CA PHE A 146 -51.16 14.84 1.01
C PHE A 146 -51.69 13.45 0.65
N ASP A 147 -51.70 12.54 1.63
CA ASP A 147 -52.25 11.18 1.49
C ASP A 147 -53.67 11.07 2.05
N HIS A 148 -54.33 12.19 2.36
CA HIS A 148 -55.76 12.21 2.65
C HIS A 148 -56.52 12.24 1.32
N PRO A 149 -57.58 11.42 1.14
CA PRO A 149 -58.39 11.49 -0.06
C PRO A 149 -58.99 12.90 -0.26
N VAL A 150 -58.80 13.46 -1.45
CA VAL A 150 -59.46 14.70 -1.89
C VAL A 150 -60.80 14.40 -2.55
N ALA A 151 -60.88 13.20 -3.16
CA ALA A 151 -62.08 12.67 -3.77
C ALA A 151 -62.19 11.16 -3.59
N VAL A 152 -63.38 10.61 -3.83
CA VAL A 152 -63.66 9.18 -3.91
C VAL A 152 -64.32 8.84 -5.23
N PHE A 153 -63.81 7.83 -5.92
CA PHE A 153 -64.43 7.17 -7.06
C PHE A 153 -65.26 6.01 -6.55
N ILE A 154 -66.54 6.01 -6.89
CA ILE A 154 -67.47 4.94 -6.55
C ILE A 154 -67.95 4.33 -7.86
N ALA A 155 -67.43 3.16 -8.20
CA ALA A 155 -67.72 2.49 -9.46
C ALA A 155 -68.74 1.37 -9.30
N ILE A 156 -69.70 1.30 -10.22
CA ILE A 156 -70.70 0.23 -10.30
C ILE A 156 -70.86 -0.25 -11.73
N SER A 157 -71.28 -1.51 -11.93
CA SER A 157 -71.63 -2.00 -13.26
C SER A 157 -73.01 -1.51 -13.70
N SER A 158 -73.18 -1.26 -15.00
CA SER A 158 -74.48 -1.04 -15.64
C SER A 158 -75.44 -2.23 -15.52
N SER A 159 -74.91 -3.43 -15.23
CA SER A 159 -75.68 -4.67 -14.98
C SER A 159 -76.19 -4.80 -13.55
N ASN A 160 -75.82 -3.88 -12.66
CA ASN A 160 -76.17 -3.97 -11.25
C ASN A 160 -77.70 -3.84 -11.05
N PRO A 161 -78.35 -4.77 -10.33
CA PRO A 161 -79.81 -4.77 -10.17
C PRO A 161 -80.31 -3.64 -9.25
N ASP A 162 -79.51 -3.19 -8.29
CA ASP A 162 -79.84 -2.08 -7.37
C ASP A 162 -78.67 -1.09 -7.22
N PRO A 163 -78.42 -0.24 -8.23
CA PRO A 163 -77.24 0.62 -8.26
C PRO A 163 -77.16 1.60 -7.08
N ILE A 164 -78.29 2.10 -6.57
CA ILE A 164 -78.32 3.09 -5.47
C ILE A 164 -78.09 2.41 -4.12
N GLY A 165 -78.71 1.25 -3.89
CA GLY A 165 -78.49 0.46 -2.67
C GLY A 165 -77.05 -0.01 -2.55
N THR A 166 -76.47 -0.53 -3.64
CA THR A 166 -75.05 -0.95 -3.68
C THR A 166 -74.11 0.23 -3.43
N ILE A 167 -74.32 1.39 -4.06
CA ILE A 167 -73.49 2.59 -3.79
C ILE A 167 -73.54 2.98 -2.30
N THR A 168 -74.72 2.95 -1.69
CA THR A 168 -74.89 3.29 -0.27
C THR A 168 -74.17 2.31 0.67
N GLN A 169 -74.09 1.03 0.29
CA GLN A 169 -73.34 0.00 1.03
C GLN A 169 -71.83 0.14 0.85
N LEU A 170 -71.36 0.44 -0.36
CA LEU A 170 -69.93 0.60 -0.66
C LEU A 170 -69.33 1.84 0.01
N TYR A 171 -70.10 2.91 0.12
CA TYR A 171 -69.62 4.17 0.69
C TYR A 171 -70.72 4.88 1.48
N ASN A 172 -70.57 4.91 2.81
CA ASN A 172 -71.42 5.74 3.65
C ASN A 172 -70.95 7.21 3.60
N PRO A 173 -71.75 8.13 3.05
CA PRO A 173 -71.33 9.52 2.87
C PRO A 173 -71.20 10.31 4.18
N ASN A 174 -71.81 9.83 5.28
CA ASN A 174 -71.79 10.51 6.58
C ASN A 174 -70.59 10.08 7.44
N ILE A 175 -70.19 8.80 7.34
CA ILE A 175 -69.06 8.24 8.07
C ILE A 175 -68.28 7.33 7.11
N PRO A 176 -67.38 7.88 6.28
CA PRO A 176 -66.52 7.08 5.43
C PRO A 176 -65.68 6.10 6.25
N SER A 177 -65.49 4.87 5.76
CA SER A 177 -64.80 3.80 6.49
C SER A 177 -63.39 4.20 6.93
N PHE A 178 -62.66 4.92 6.08
CA PHE A 178 -61.30 5.40 6.37
C PHE A 178 -61.22 6.55 7.39
N THR A 179 -62.35 7.05 7.89
CA THR A 179 -62.41 8.09 8.95
C THR A 179 -62.76 7.55 10.34
N ILE A 180 -63.17 6.29 10.47
CA ILE A 180 -63.82 5.72 11.67
C ILE A 180 -62.95 5.83 12.94
N ASP A 181 -61.62 5.83 12.81
CA ASP A 181 -60.67 6.01 13.94
C ASP A 181 -59.68 7.16 13.72
N ARG A 182 -60.01 8.09 12.81
CA ARG A 182 -59.10 9.14 12.35
C ARG A 182 -59.79 10.50 12.36
N PRO A 183 -59.99 11.12 13.55
CA PRO A 183 -60.73 12.40 13.67
C PRO A 183 -60.02 13.58 12.99
N PHE A 184 -58.76 13.41 12.58
CA PHE A 184 -57.98 14.39 11.83
C PHE A 184 -58.19 14.31 10.31
N VAL A 185 -58.97 13.35 9.81
CA VAL A 185 -59.32 13.21 8.38
C VAL A 185 -60.69 13.84 8.14
N ASP A 186 -60.78 14.73 7.15
CA ASP A 186 -62.03 15.39 6.79
C ASP A 186 -62.92 14.45 5.94
N PRO A 187 -64.14 14.10 6.38
CA PRO A 187 -65.05 13.26 5.60
C PRO A 187 -65.67 13.99 4.40
N ASN A 188 -65.59 15.33 4.33
CA ASN A 188 -66.15 16.11 3.24
C ASN A 188 -65.19 16.16 2.04
N ILE A 189 -65.27 15.11 1.22
CA ILE A 189 -64.48 14.94 -0.01
C ILE A 189 -65.40 14.92 -1.24
N LEU A 190 -64.83 15.19 -2.42
CA LEU A 190 -65.57 15.12 -3.69
C LEU A 190 -65.98 13.67 -3.98
N ARG A 191 -67.27 13.45 -4.28
CA ARG A 191 -67.80 12.14 -4.66
C ARG A 191 -67.98 12.10 -6.19
N TYR A 192 -67.39 11.10 -6.85
CA TYR A 192 -67.49 10.91 -8.30
C TYR A 192 -67.96 9.50 -8.61
N TYR A 193 -69.10 9.36 -9.30
CA TYR A 193 -69.75 8.08 -9.56
C TYR A 193 -69.43 7.60 -10.98
N VAL A 194 -68.95 6.37 -11.12
CA VAL A 194 -68.62 5.80 -12.44
C VAL A 194 -69.51 4.59 -12.69
N VAL A 195 -70.29 4.62 -13.78
CA VAL A 195 -71.05 3.47 -14.25
C VAL A 195 -70.24 2.77 -15.32
N LEU A 196 -69.76 1.56 -15.05
CA LEU A 196 -69.03 0.73 -16.00
C LEU A 196 -70.01 -0.02 -16.89
N HIS A 197 -69.93 0.22 -18.19
CA HIS A 197 -70.75 -0.45 -19.17
C HIS A 197 -69.91 -1.44 -19.99
N ASP A 198 -70.24 -2.72 -19.88
CA ASP A 198 -69.74 -3.75 -20.78
C ASP A 198 -70.81 -4.04 -21.85
N PRO A 199 -70.56 -3.66 -23.12
CA PRO A 199 -71.50 -3.82 -24.23
C PRO A 199 -71.92 -5.27 -24.50
N ASN A 200 -71.19 -6.24 -23.95
CA ASN A 200 -71.46 -7.66 -24.12
C ASN A 200 -72.40 -8.22 -23.04
N THR A 201 -72.71 -7.46 -22.00
CA THR A 201 -73.53 -7.91 -20.85
C THR A 201 -74.87 -7.20 -20.75
N THR A 202 -74.92 -5.91 -21.10
CA THR A 202 -76.13 -5.08 -21.07
C THR A 202 -76.23 -4.28 -22.37
N SER A 203 -77.44 -3.80 -22.71
CA SER A 203 -77.63 -2.91 -23.86
C SER A 203 -77.24 -1.47 -23.53
N ASP A 204 -76.86 -0.69 -24.55
CA ASP A 204 -76.55 0.74 -24.41
C ASP A 204 -77.72 1.53 -23.76
N ASP A 205 -78.97 1.14 -24.04
CA ASP A 205 -80.17 1.79 -23.49
C ASP A 205 -80.35 1.48 -21.99
N GLN A 206 -80.09 0.24 -21.57
CA GLN A 206 -80.10 -0.13 -20.15
C GLN A 206 -78.99 0.60 -19.39
N ALA A 207 -77.80 0.71 -19.97
CA ALA A 207 -76.67 1.40 -19.37
C ALA A 207 -76.95 2.90 -19.17
N LYS A 208 -77.56 3.55 -20.17
CA LYS A 208 -78.04 4.94 -20.07
C LYS A 208 -79.12 5.09 -19.00
N ALA A 209 -80.08 4.16 -18.92
CA ALA A 209 -81.12 4.21 -17.90
C ALA A 209 -80.55 4.09 -16.47
N THR A 210 -79.58 3.19 -16.26
CA THR A 210 -78.85 3.04 -14.99
C THR A 210 -78.06 4.31 -14.67
N PHE A 211 -77.36 4.88 -15.66
CA PHE A 211 -76.62 6.13 -15.51
C PHE A 211 -77.53 7.32 -15.14
N ASP A 212 -78.64 7.50 -15.86
CA ASP A 212 -79.63 8.56 -15.57
C ASP A 212 -80.22 8.41 -14.17
N LYS A 213 -80.45 7.17 -13.71
CA LYS A 213 -80.91 6.88 -12.35
C LYS A 213 -79.89 7.30 -11.31
N VAL A 214 -78.61 7.00 -11.52
CA VAL A 214 -77.48 7.42 -10.65
C VAL A 214 -77.35 8.95 -10.64
N GLN A 215 -77.33 9.58 -11.82
CA GLN A 215 -77.18 11.02 -11.98
C GLN A 215 -78.31 11.80 -11.29
N LYS A 216 -79.56 11.37 -11.47
CA LYS A 216 -80.73 12.02 -10.82
C LYS A 216 -80.72 11.86 -9.29
N SER A 217 -80.26 10.73 -8.79
CA SER A 217 -80.33 10.40 -7.36
C SER A 217 -79.14 10.94 -6.56
N LEU A 218 -77.95 11.02 -7.16
CA LEU A 218 -76.68 11.25 -6.45
C LEU A 218 -75.91 12.48 -6.95
N GLY A 219 -76.38 13.13 -8.03
CA GLY A 219 -75.86 14.41 -8.52
C GLY A 219 -75.09 14.34 -9.84
N LEU A 220 -74.55 15.49 -10.25
CA LEU A 220 -73.95 15.68 -11.59
C LEU A 220 -72.54 15.11 -11.76
N HIS A 221 -71.84 14.78 -10.67
CA HIS A 221 -70.49 14.24 -10.71
C HIS A 221 -70.51 12.74 -11.01
N CYS A 222 -70.89 12.38 -12.24
CA CYS A 222 -70.95 11.00 -12.68
C CYS A 222 -70.52 10.83 -14.14
N HIS A 223 -70.02 9.65 -14.49
CA HIS A 223 -69.61 9.30 -15.86
C HIS A 223 -70.02 7.87 -16.23
N LEU A 224 -70.41 7.66 -17.48
CA LEU A 224 -70.67 6.35 -18.06
C LEU A 224 -69.44 5.90 -18.86
N LEU A 225 -68.67 4.94 -18.32
CA LEU A 225 -67.44 4.46 -18.94
C LEU A 225 -67.70 3.11 -19.61
N ARG A 226 -67.50 3.05 -20.93
CA ARG A 226 -67.59 1.81 -21.71
C ARG A 226 -66.26 1.05 -21.62
N ILE A 227 -66.31 -0.24 -21.30
CA ILE A 227 -65.14 -1.14 -21.21
C ILE A 227 -65.50 -2.50 -21.80
N ASN A 228 -64.71 -2.98 -22.75
CA ASN A 228 -64.89 -4.30 -23.35
C ASN A 228 -64.32 -5.43 -22.46
N SER A 229 -65.06 -6.55 -22.34
CA SER A 229 -64.66 -7.69 -21.51
C SER A 229 -64.61 -9.06 -22.23
N LYS A 230 -64.80 -9.08 -23.57
CA LYS A 230 -64.74 -10.27 -24.45
C LYS A 230 -64.11 -9.94 -25.81
N PRO A 231 -63.54 -10.93 -26.53
CA PRO A 231 -62.95 -10.71 -27.87
C PRO A 231 -64.03 -10.40 -28.91
N ARG A 232 -63.73 -9.50 -29.87
CA ARG A 232 -64.62 -9.22 -31.01
C ARG A 232 -64.68 -10.46 -31.91
N SER A 233 -65.87 -10.93 -32.26
CA SER A 233 -66.04 -11.80 -33.42
C SER A 233 -65.77 -10.97 -34.67
N ASN A 234 -64.69 -11.26 -35.40
CA ASN A 234 -64.37 -10.62 -36.67
C ASN A 234 -65.56 -10.77 -37.63
N THR A 235 -66.38 -9.71 -37.72
CA THR A 235 -67.50 -9.68 -38.66
C THR A 235 -67.05 -8.87 -39.85
N THR A 236 -66.37 -9.53 -40.80
CA THR A 236 -66.44 -9.32 -42.27
C THR A 236 -65.22 -9.95 -42.95
N THR A 237 -65.32 -11.21 -43.38
CA THR A 237 -65.07 -11.62 -44.77
C THR A 237 -65.42 -13.09 -44.97
N SER A 238 -66.27 -13.31 -45.98
CA SER A 238 -66.54 -14.51 -46.77
C SER A 238 -66.37 -15.91 -46.15
N LEU A 239 -67.50 -16.62 -46.19
CA LEU A 239 -67.69 -18.06 -46.22
C LEU A 239 -66.51 -18.88 -46.80
N LEU A 240 -66.33 -20.06 -46.19
CA LEU A 240 -65.53 -21.23 -46.58
C LEU A 240 -64.10 -21.28 -46.02
N ASP A 241 -63.97 -21.74 -44.76
CA ASP A 241 -63.13 -22.89 -44.40
C ASP A 241 -63.37 -23.23 -42.90
N ASP A 242 -63.89 -24.44 -42.66
CA ASP A 242 -63.87 -25.09 -41.35
C ASP A 242 -62.43 -25.56 -41.05
N ASP A 243 -62.05 -25.58 -39.76
CA ASP A 243 -60.75 -26.02 -39.19
C ASP A 243 -59.62 -25.00 -39.00
N VAL A 244 -59.94 -23.82 -38.43
CA VAL A 244 -58.95 -23.03 -37.69
C VAL A 244 -59.50 -22.68 -36.30
N VAL A 245 -58.90 -23.25 -35.25
CA VAL A 245 -59.07 -22.78 -33.86
C VAL A 245 -58.81 -21.27 -33.86
N PRO A 246 -59.72 -20.40 -33.37
CA PRO A 246 -59.44 -18.98 -33.31
C PRO A 246 -58.24 -18.78 -32.40
N ASN A 247 -57.09 -18.39 -32.96
CA ASN A 247 -56.00 -17.86 -32.15
C ASN A 247 -56.58 -16.70 -31.32
N GLU A 248 -56.47 -16.80 -29.99
CA GLU A 248 -56.90 -15.73 -29.10
C GLU A 248 -56.27 -14.41 -29.57
N PRO A 249 -57.03 -13.30 -29.67
CA PRO A 249 -56.47 -12.04 -30.12
C PRO A 249 -55.41 -11.58 -29.12
N ASP A 250 -54.15 -11.55 -29.54
CA ASP A 250 -53.07 -10.96 -28.75
C ASP A 250 -53.42 -9.49 -28.46
N ALA A 251 -53.40 -9.13 -27.18
CA ALA A 251 -53.56 -7.74 -26.75
C ALA A 251 -52.58 -6.83 -27.50
N ASP A 252 -53.03 -5.65 -27.94
CA ASP A 252 -52.14 -4.65 -28.53
C ASP A 252 -50.95 -4.41 -27.59
N PRO A 253 -49.69 -4.56 -28.07
CA PRO A 253 -48.50 -4.45 -27.22
C PRO A 253 -48.44 -3.11 -26.47
N MET A 254 -48.97 -2.01 -27.04
CA MET A 254 -49.02 -0.71 -26.36
C MET A 254 -50.00 -0.67 -25.19
N ILE A 255 -51.15 -1.35 -25.33
CA ILE A 255 -52.17 -1.45 -24.26
C ILE A 255 -51.64 -2.33 -23.14
N ARG A 256 -51.00 -3.45 -23.50
CA ARG A 256 -50.39 -4.37 -22.55
C ARG A 256 -49.28 -3.71 -21.72
N GLU A 257 -48.39 -2.96 -22.37
CA GLU A 257 -47.25 -2.29 -21.71
C GLU A 257 -47.71 -1.30 -20.61
N LEU A 258 -48.86 -0.64 -20.81
CA LEU A 258 -49.43 0.36 -19.89
C LEU A 258 -49.55 -0.15 -18.44
N TRP A 259 -50.06 -1.37 -18.27
CA TRP A 259 -50.28 -1.99 -16.96
C TRP A 259 -49.16 -2.93 -16.56
N GLN A 260 -48.48 -3.56 -17.52
CA GLN A 260 -47.36 -4.47 -17.24
C GLN A 260 -46.24 -3.78 -16.45
N GLN A 261 -45.90 -2.53 -16.80
CA GLN A 261 -44.93 -1.72 -16.04
C GLN A 261 -45.41 -1.40 -14.61
N THR A 262 -46.72 -1.26 -14.41
CA THR A 262 -47.31 -0.84 -13.12
C THR A 262 -47.46 -2.01 -12.15
N PHE A 263 -47.80 -3.21 -12.62
CA PHE A 263 -48.21 -4.33 -11.77
C PHE A 263 -47.12 -5.33 -11.42
N ALA A 264 -46.17 -5.59 -12.32
CA ALA A 264 -45.12 -6.58 -12.08
C ALA A 264 -44.31 -6.26 -10.81
N GLU A 265 -44.05 -4.98 -10.57
CA GLU A 265 -43.30 -4.50 -9.42
C GLU A 265 -44.18 -4.32 -8.16
N SER A 266 -45.40 -3.79 -8.32
CA SER A 266 -46.29 -3.47 -7.19
C SER A 266 -46.74 -4.72 -6.43
N ALA A 267 -47.07 -5.81 -7.12
CA ALA A 267 -47.55 -7.05 -6.49
C ALA A 267 -46.45 -7.73 -5.66
N MET A 268 -45.22 -7.72 -6.17
CA MET A 268 -44.05 -8.28 -5.48
C MET A 268 -43.69 -7.49 -4.22
N ILE A 269 -43.73 -6.15 -4.29
CA ILE A 269 -43.51 -5.27 -3.14
C ILE A 269 -44.56 -5.54 -2.06
N GLU A 270 -45.84 -5.63 -2.42
CA GLU A 270 -46.93 -5.84 -1.47
C GLU A 270 -46.82 -7.20 -0.75
N SER A 271 -46.49 -8.27 -1.48
CA SER A 271 -46.23 -9.59 -0.89
C SER A 271 -45.05 -9.58 0.10
N ARG A 272 -43.95 -8.90 -0.25
CA ARG A 272 -42.78 -8.77 0.64
C ARG A 272 -43.10 -7.92 1.88
N LEU A 273 -43.87 -6.84 1.73
CA LEU A 273 -44.31 -6.00 2.84
C LEU A 273 -45.13 -6.81 3.86
N GLN A 274 -46.07 -7.63 3.38
CA GLN A 274 -46.85 -8.53 4.25
C GLN A 274 -45.95 -9.55 4.96
N THR A 275 -45.00 -10.14 4.24
CA THR A 275 -44.06 -11.10 4.80
C THR A 275 -43.23 -10.49 5.94
N HIS A 276 -42.61 -9.33 5.72
CA HIS A 276 -41.84 -8.62 6.75
C HIS A 276 -42.71 -8.16 7.92
N ALA A 277 -43.94 -7.69 7.67
CA ALA A 277 -44.86 -7.30 8.72
C ALA A 277 -45.26 -8.48 9.61
N ASN A 278 -45.55 -9.65 9.02
CA ASN A 278 -45.88 -10.87 9.77
C ASN A 278 -44.70 -11.35 10.63
N ASN A 279 -43.48 -11.30 10.08
CA ASN A 279 -42.27 -11.68 10.82
C ASN A 279 -42.08 -10.80 12.06
N LEU A 280 -42.26 -9.47 11.94
CA LEU A 280 -42.16 -8.53 13.07
C LEU A 280 -43.19 -8.81 14.18
N THR A 281 -44.40 -9.23 13.80
CA THR A 281 -45.42 -9.61 14.79
C THR A 281 -45.11 -10.93 15.51
N SER A 282 -44.39 -11.85 14.85
CA SER A 282 -43.98 -13.14 15.44
C SER A 282 -42.78 -13.04 16.39
N THR A 283 -41.81 -12.17 16.09
CA THR A 283 -40.66 -11.90 16.98
C THR A 283 -41.06 -11.12 18.23
N ALA A 284 -41.99 -10.18 18.12
CA ALA A 284 -42.53 -9.44 19.28
C ALA A 284 -43.25 -10.36 20.30
N ALA A 285 -43.76 -11.52 19.88
CA ALA A 285 -44.34 -12.53 20.77
C ALA A 285 -43.28 -13.43 21.46
N SER A 286 -42.03 -13.40 21.00
CA SER A 286 -40.93 -14.26 21.45
C SER A 286 -39.91 -13.54 22.35
N GLU A 287 -39.85 -12.20 22.31
CA GLU A 287 -38.88 -11.37 23.04
C GLU A 287 -39.30 -10.98 24.48
N SER A 288 -39.98 -11.87 25.22
CA SER A 288 -40.17 -11.72 26.67
C SER A 288 -39.09 -12.42 27.51
N GLY A 289 -37.87 -12.59 26.97
CA GLY A 289 -36.76 -13.23 27.67
C GLY A 289 -35.38 -12.91 27.07
N LEU A 290 -34.60 -12.14 27.82
CA LEU A 290 -33.13 -12.02 27.86
C LEU A 290 -32.36 -11.82 26.52
N SER A 291 -31.87 -10.59 26.29
CA SER A 291 -30.87 -10.29 25.25
C SER A 291 -29.65 -9.54 25.81
N THR A 292 -28.58 -10.27 26.12
CA THR A 292 -27.21 -9.73 26.18
C THR A 292 -26.54 -9.97 24.83
N HIS A 293 -26.47 -8.94 23.99
CA HIS A 293 -25.67 -8.97 22.76
C HIS A 293 -24.21 -8.60 23.08
N THR A 294 -23.34 -9.59 22.91
CA THR A 294 -21.88 -9.46 22.89
C THR A 294 -21.45 -8.60 21.70
N ARG A 295 -20.88 -7.42 21.99
CA ARG A 295 -20.23 -6.55 21.00
C ARG A 295 -18.76 -6.94 20.87
N SER A 296 -18.35 -7.39 19.69
CA SER A 296 -16.95 -7.54 19.30
C SER A 296 -16.33 -6.16 19.08
N SER A 297 -15.28 -5.84 19.81
CA SER A 297 -14.50 -4.61 19.69
C SER A 297 -13.54 -4.68 18.50
N SER A 298 -13.68 -3.79 17.53
CA SER A 298 -12.63 -3.52 16.55
C SER A 298 -12.51 -2.01 16.28
N VAL A 299 -11.36 -1.48 16.72
CA VAL A 299 -10.58 -0.35 16.19
C VAL A 299 -11.40 0.87 15.70
N SER A 300 -11.68 1.80 16.60
CA SER A 300 -12.06 3.17 16.26
C SER A 300 -10.80 4.04 16.19
N SER A 301 -10.47 4.55 15.00
CA SER A 301 -9.45 5.58 14.80
C SER A 301 -9.99 6.96 15.22
N ASN A 302 -9.26 7.65 16.10
CA ASN A 302 -9.52 9.01 16.54
C ASN A 302 -9.40 10.03 15.39
N LEU A 303 -10.41 10.90 15.23
CA LEU A 303 -10.29 12.19 14.54
C LEU A 303 -11.15 13.28 15.23
N SER A 304 -10.49 13.98 16.16
CA SER A 304 -10.51 15.42 16.49
C SER A 304 -11.79 16.25 16.75
N ASN A 305 -11.74 16.90 17.92
CA ASN A 305 -11.99 18.32 18.26
C ASN A 305 -13.40 18.85 18.65
N ASN A 306 -13.54 19.00 19.97
CA ASN A 306 -13.68 20.26 20.73
C ASN A 306 -14.91 21.17 20.50
N THR A 307 -15.84 21.16 21.46
CA THR A 307 -16.48 22.36 22.02
C THR A 307 -16.91 22.05 23.47
N GLY A 308 -16.46 22.87 24.41
CA GLY A 308 -16.70 22.67 25.83
C GLY A 308 -18.12 22.98 26.30
N LEU A 309 -18.52 22.31 27.38
CA LEU A 309 -19.45 22.85 28.38
C LEU A 309 -19.29 22.08 29.69
N GLN A 310 -19.36 22.84 30.78
CA GLN A 310 -19.07 22.50 32.16
C GLN A 310 -20.15 21.61 32.79
N SER A 311 -19.78 20.64 33.65
CA SER A 311 -20.55 20.34 34.87
C SER A 311 -19.76 19.53 35.92
N LEU A 312 -19.43 20.21 37.02
CA LEU A 312 -19.59 19.85 38.44
C LEU A 312 -19.28 18.41 38.93
N SER A 313 -18.20 18.36 39.72
CA SER A 313 -17.91 17.55 40.93
C SER A 313 -19.00 16.65 41.52
N ASN A 314 -18.66 15.38 41.84
CA ASN A 314 -18.45 14.94 43.23
C ASN A 314 -17.91 13.50 43.40
N THR A 315 -16.87 13.38 44.23
CA THR A 315 -16.53 12.35 45.25
C THR A 315 -16.37 10.84 44.91
N GLN A 316 -15.11 10.40 45.02
CA GLN A 316 -14.54 9.07 45.38
C GLN A 316 -14.86 8.66 46.86
N PRO A 317 -14.39 7.50 47.45
CA PRO A 317 -13.63 6.29 46.99
C PRO A 317 -14.16 4.95 47.65
N PRO A 318 -13.41 3.82 47.88
CA PRO A 318 -12.21 3.19 47.25
C PRO A 318 -12.33 1.67 46.87
N PHE A 319 -11.40 1.20 45.99
CA PHE A 319 -10.62 -0.08 45.89
C PHE A 319 -11.07 -1.41 46.58
N PRO A 320 -10.66 -2.64 46.11
CA PRO A 320 -9.37 -2.98 45.49
C PRO A 320 -9.36 -3.98 44.30
N SER A 321 -8.20 -4.05 43.63
CA SER A 321 -7.75 -5.07 42.67
C SER A 321 -7.34 -6.39 43.37
N PRO A 322 -7.31 -7.54 42.66
CA PRO A 322 -6.04 -8.01 42.08
C PRO A 322 -6.17 -8.71 40.70
N SER A 323 -5.07 -8.73 39.94
CA SER A 323 -4.76 -9.61 38.79
C SER A 323 -4.00 -10.88 39.28
N PRO A 324 -3.49 -11.81 38.44
CA PRO A 324 -3.88 -12.40 37.13
C PRO A 324 -3.81 -13.97 37.14
N LEU A 325 -3.91 -14.61 35.95
CA LEU A 325 -3.66 -16.05 35.61
C LEU A 325 -4.88 -16.97 35.86
N GLU A 326 -5.21 -17.98 35.04
CA GLU A 326 -4.36 -18.98 34.38
C GLU A 326 -5.17 -19.80 33.33
N LEU A 327 -4.48 -20.29 32.30
CA LEU A 327 -4.96 -21.32 31.36
C LEU A 327 -5.21 -22.65 32.10
N SER A 328 -6.25 -23.40 31.75
CA SER A 328 -6.18 -24.87 31.74
C SER A 328 -7.26 -25.52 30.88
N ASN A 329 -6.77 -26.35 29.94
CA ASN A 329 -7.49 -27.38 29.20
C ASN A 329 -7.90 -28.53 30.12
N VAL A 330 -9.08 -29.14 29.89
CA VAL A 330 -9.35 -30.61 29.88
C VAL A 330 -10.70 -30.80 29.13
N SER A 331 -10.70 -31.15 27.83
CA SER A 331 -10.96 -32.49 27.27
C SER A 331 -12.20 -33.23 27.82
N LEU A 332 -13.18 -33.54 26.95
CA LEU A 332 -13.89 -34.82 26.92
C LEU A 332 -14.82 -34.93 25.68
N GLU A 333 -14.34 -35.74 24.74
CA GLU A 333 -15.05 -36.77 23.99
C GLU A 333 -16.29 -36.43 23.14
N SER A 334 -16.03 -36.44 21.82
CA SER A 334 -16.77 -37.19 20.80
C SER A 334 -18.19 -37.64 21.11
N SER A 335 -19.16 -36.97 20.51
CA SER A 335 -20.29 -37.68 19.90
C SER A 335 -20.59 -37.08 18.53
N THR A 336 -20.49 -37.97 17.55
CA THR A 336 -20.85 -37.81 16.16
C THR A 336 -22.30 -37.37 16.01
N SER A 337 -22.51 -36.17 15.49
CA SER A 337 -23.67 -35.87 14.63
C SER A 337 -23.21 -34.89 13.57
N VAL A 338 -23.21 -35.37 12.33
CA VAL A 338 -22.88 -34.62 11.13
C VAL A 338 -24.07 -33.69 10.87
N ASP A 339 -24.01 -32.46 11.37
CA ASP A 339 -24.85 -31.40 10.82
C ASP A 339 -24.22 -30.97 9.50
N HIS A 340 -24.81 -31.49 8.42
CA HIS A 340 -24.55 -31.07 7.06
C HIS A 340 -24.62 -29.55 6.97
N ILE A 341 -23.46 -28.92 6.82
CA ILE A 341 -23.34 -27.60 6.23
C ILE A 341 -23.90 -27.76 4.81
N ALA A 342 -25.12 -27.29 4.60
CA ALA A 342 -25.67 -27.11 3.27
C ALA A 342 -24.79 -26.08 2.56
N THR A 343 -23.88 -26.59 1.73
CA THR A 343 -23.41 -25.89 0.54
C THR A 343 -24.64 -25.29 -0.17
N PRO A 344 -24.60 -24.03 -0.62
CA PRO A 344 -25.56 -23.60 -1.62
C PRO A 344 -25.15 -24.32 -2.90
N ASP A 345 -25.61 -25.57 -3.03
CA ASP A 345 -25.63 -26.21 -4.33
C ASP A 345 -26.30 -25.23 -5.28
N ILE A 346 -25.61 -25.00 -6.40
CA ILE A 346 -26.18 -24.48 -7.62
C ILE A 346 -27.16 -25.57 -8.09
N MET A 347 -28.25 -25.74 -7.35
CA MET A 347 -29.46 -26.31 -7.88
C MET A 347 -29.98 -25.24 -8.82
N GLN A 348 -29.87 -25.54 -10.11
CA GLN A 348 -30.81 -25.03 -11.10
C GLN A 348 -32.22 -25.28 -10.54
N GLY A 349 -32.71 -24.29 -9.80
CA GLY A 349 -34.09 -24.18 -9.40
C GLY A 349 -34.88 -23.86 -10.65
N GLU A 350 -35.13 -24.88 -11.46
CA GLU A 350 -36.33 -25.00 -12.27
C GLU A 350 -37.53 -25.06 -11.32
N ASN A 351 -37.82 -23.91 -10.74
CA ASN A 351 -39.12 -23.45 -10.24
C ASN A 351 -39.04 -21.93 -10.12
N ALA A 352 -38.40 -21.27 -11.10
CA ALA A 352 -39.03 -20.10 -11.67
C ALA A 352 -40.38 -20.61 -12.15
N THR A 353 -41.45 -20.35 -11.39
CA THR A 353 -42.78 -20.28 -11.99
C THR A 353 -42.58 -19.35 -13.17
N SER A 354 -42.54 -19.94 -14.37
CA SER A 354 -42.65 -19.22 -15.62
C SER A 354 -43.71 -18.16 -15.37
N SER A 355 -43.33 -16.89 -15.37
CA SER A 355 -44.30 -15.82 -15.43
C SER A 355 -45.07 -16.08 -16.72
N SER A 356 -46.19 -16.79 -16.59
CA SER A 356 -47.19 -16.91 -17.64
C SER A 356 -47.34 -15.50 -18.17
N ASN A 357 -47.15 -15.30 -19.46
CA ASN A 357 -47.08 -14.00 -20.08
C ASN A 357 -48.45 -13.30 -19.91
N VAL A 358 -48.72 -12.69 -18.74
CA VAL A 358 -50.05 -12.17 -18.38
C VAL A 358 -50.38 -11.04 -19.35
N GLN A 359 -51.34 -11.29 -20.23
CA GLN A 359 -51.81 -10.30 -21.19
C GLN A 359 -52.75 -9.32 -20.47
N TYR A 360 -52.18 -8.27 -19.87
CA TYR A 360 -52.96 -7.18 -19.29
C TYR A 360 -53.72 -6.43 -20.39
N GLY A 361 -54.99 -6.11 -20.12
CA GLY A 361 -55.82 -5.37 -21.07
C GLY A 361 -56.23 -6.19 -22.31
N ARG A 362 -56.26 -7.53 -22.22
CA ARG A 362 -56.51 -8.44 -23.35
C ARG A 362 -57.76 -8.17 -24.19
N TYR A 363 -58.79 -7.55 -23.62
CA TYR A 363 -60.03 -7.23 -24.33
C TYR A 363 -60.24 -5.72 -24.51
N LEU A 364 -59.27 -4.89 -24.09
CA LEU A 364 -59.35 -3.44 -24.22
C LEU A 364 -58.93 -3.01 -25.63
N THR A 365 -59.59 -1.97 -26.12
CA THR A 365 -59.30 -1.32 -27.40
C THR A 365 -58.64 0.04 -27.16
N ALA A 366 -58.02 0.61 -28.20
CA ALA A 366 -57.50 1.98 -28.16
C ALA A 366 -58.59 3.01 -27.82
N ASP A 367 -59.84 2.76 -28.22
CA ASP A 367 -60.99 3.58 -27.88
C ASP A 367 -61.28 3.51 -26.37
N ASP A 368 -61.28 2.32 -25.77
CA ASP A 368 -61.49 2.16 -24.31
C ASP A 368 -60.43 2.93 -23.49
N VAL A 369 -59.16 2.84 -23.92
CA VAL A 369 -58.04 3.57 -23.31
C VAL A 369 -58.23 5.08 -23.47
N THR A 370 -58.64 5.55 -24.65
CA THR A 370 -58.89 6.96 -24.94
C THR A 370 -60.08 7.49 -24.14
N SER A 371 -61.17 6.73 -24.04
CA SER A 371 -62.33 7.06 -23.23
C SER A 371 -61.99 7.15 -21.74
N CYS A 372 -61.17 6.23 -21.21
CA CYS A 372 -60.72 6.30 -19.83
C CYS A 372 -59.84 7.54 -19.56
N LYS A 373 -58.89 7.85 -20.47
CA LYS A 373 -58.09 9.09 -20.40
C LYS A 373 -58.96 10.34 -20.41
N ALA A 374 -59.96 10.38 -21.30
CA ALA A 374 -60.91 11.48 -21.41
C ALA A 374 -61.72 11.65 -20.12
N MET A 375 -62.26 10.56 -19.55
CA MET A 375 -62.99 10.58 -18.28
C MET A 375 -62.11 11.11 -17.14
N VAL A 376 -60.88 10.58 -16.98
CA VAL A 376 -59.98 11.03 -15.90
C VAL A 376 -59.64 12.50 -16.06
N ARG A 377 -59.39 12.97 -17.29
CA ARG A 377 -59.17 14.38 -17.58
C ARG A 377 -60.39 15.25 -17.26
N GLU A 378 -61.58 14.82 -17.67
CA GLU A 378 -62.85 15.51 -17.39
C GLU A 378 -63.07 15.62 -15.88
N PHE A 379 -62.89 14.53 -15.15
CA PHE A 379 -62.94 14.52 -13.69
C PHE A 379 -62.00 15.56 -13.08
N VAL A 380 -60.74 15.59 -13.53
CA VAL A 380 -59.73 16.53 -13.00
C VAL A 380 -60.12 17.98 -13.28
N VAL A 381 -60.42 18.31 -14.54
CA VAL A 381 -60.63 19.68 -14.99
C VAL A 381 -61.99 20.24 -14.56
N GLN A 382 -63.04 19.43 -14.58
CA GLN A 382 -64.41 19.88 -14.33
C GLN A 382 -64.89 19.66 -12.90
N SER A 383 -64.32 18.70 -12.17
CA SER A 383 -64.80 18.34 -10.82
C SER A 383 -63.74 18.56 -9.74
N LEU A 384 -62.57 17.91 -9.84
CA LEU A 384 -61.55 17.90 -8.78
C LEU A 384 -60.93 19.27 -8.56
N VAL A 385 -60.35 19.89 -9.59
CA VAL A 385 -59.68 21.18 -9.47
C VAL A 385 -60.67 22.28 -9.01
N PRO A 386 -61.88 22.42 -9.60
CA PRO A 386 -62.87 23.38 -9.10
C PRO A 386 -63.34 23.12 -7.67
N PHE A 387 -63.39 21.86 -7.23
CA PHE A 387 -63.67 21.54 -5.83
C PHE A 387 -62.55 22.00 -4.90
N MET A 388 -61.28 21.76 -5.28
CA MET A 388 -60.13 22.22 -4.50
C MET A 388 -60.05 23.74 -4.44
N GLU A 389 -60.26 24.45 -5.54
CA GLU A 389 -60.28 25.92 -5.62
C GLU A 389 -61.32 26.53 -4.66
N ARG A 390 -62.56 26.01 -4.70
CA ARG A 390 -63.64 26.46 -3.79
C ARG A 390 -63.28 26.24 -2.32
N ASN A 391 -62.67 25.09 -2.00
CA ASN A 391 -62.24 24.80 -0.64
C ASN A 391 -61.09 25.72 -0.20
N ILE A 392 -60.13 26.01 -1.07
CA ILE A 392 -59.04 26.96 -0.79
C ILE A 392 -59.61 28.35 -0.46
N GLN A 393 -60.54 28.85 -1.28
CA GLN A 393 -61.20 30.14 -1.04
C GLN A 393 -61.98 30.13 0.29
N HIS A 394 -62.79 29.10 0.50
CA HIS A 394 -63.62 28.95 1.70
C HIS A 394 -62.79 28.88 2.99
N TRP A 395 -61.77 28.02 3.05
CA TRP A 395 -60.91 27.90 4.23
C TRP A 395 -60.06 29.16 4.44
N ASN A 396 -59.60 29.82 3.39
CA ASN A 396 -58.87 31.09 3.52
C ASN A 396 -59.75 32.18 4.16
N GLU A 397 -61.02 32.29 3.76
CA GLU A 397 -62.00 33.20 4.37
C GLU A 397 -62.30 32.82 5.83
N GLN A 398 -62.49 31.54 6.13
CA GLN A 398 -62.70 31.03 7.50
C GLN A 398 -61.52 31.31 8.42
N VAL A 399 -60.29 31.07 7.96
CA VAL A 399 -59.07 31.34 8.73
C VAL A 399 -58.83 32.84 8.89
N ALA A 400 -59.05 33.62 7.82
CA ALA A 400 -58.95 35.08 7.85
C ALA A 400 -59.94 35.71 8.82
N SER A 401 -61.18 35.19 8.90
CA SER A 401 -62.20 35.67 9.84
C SER A 401 -61.92 35.24 11.28
N ALA A 402 -61.47 33.99 11.51
CA ALA A 402 -61.05 33.49 12.82
C ALA A 402 -59.89 34.30 13.43
N ARG A 403 -58.95 34.77 12.60
CA ARG A 403 -57.77 35.56 13.05
C ARG A 403 -57.98 37.09 13.07
N ARG A 404 -58.94 37.63 12.31
CA ARG A 404 -59.28 39.08 12.31
C ARG A 404 -60.27 39.49 13.41
N GLY A 405 -60.93 38.53 14.07
CA GLY A 405 -61.86 38.80 15.17
C GLY A 405 -61.20 39.53 16.36
N LEU A 406 -61.96 40.42 17.02
CA LEU A 406 -61.55 41.17 18.23
C LEU A 406 -61.02 40.27 19.36
N THR A 407 -61.47 39.01 19.41
CA THR A 407 -61.02 37.98 20.35
C THR A 407 -59.61 37.45 20.06
N GLY A 408 -59.19 37.33 18.79
CA GLY A 408 -57.85 36.83 18.43
C GLY A 408 -56.71 37.82 18.72
N ARG A 409 -56.99 39.12 18.65
CA ARG A 409 -56.00 40.18 18.93
C ARG A 409 -55.77 40.44 20.43
N LEU A 410 -56.74 40.13 21.29
CA LEU A 410 -56.62 40.33 22.73
C LEU A 410 -55.89 39.19 23.45
N PHE A 411 -55.93 37.96 22.92
CA PHE A 411 -55.31 36.77 23.55
C PHE A 411 -53.81 36.57 23.23
N GLY A 412 -53.27 37.20 22.18
CA GLY A 412 -51.84 37.17 21.88
C GLY A 412 -51.00 38.13 22.73
N ALA A 413 -51.58 39.26 23.14
CA ALA A 413 -50.89 40.29 23.91
C ALA A 413 -50.87 40.01 25.43
N SER A 414 -51.86 39.29 25.98
CA SER A 414 -51.93 38.98 27.41
C SER A 414 -50.95 37.87 27.86
N ARG A 415 -50.48 37.00 26.95
CA ARG A 415 -49.48 35.95 27.25
C ARG A 415 -48.10 36.49 27.65
N ARG A 416 -47.80 37.78 27.41
CA ARG A 416 -46.50 38.39 27.73
C ARG A 416 -46.45 39.10 29.08
N LEU A 417 -47.58 39.27 29.80
CA LEU A 417 -47.61 40.11 31.01
C LEU A 417 -48.03 39.40 32.30
N PHE A 418 -48.57 38.18 32.28
CA PHE A 418 -48.92 37.45 33.51
C PHE A 418 -48.50 35.98 33.43
N GLY A 419 -47.48 35.63 34.21
CA GLY A 419 -46.94 34.29 34.33
C GLY A 419 -47.76 33.38 35.26
N SER A 420 -47.76 32.09 34.91
CA SER A 420 -47.98 30.93 35.79
C SER A 420 -49.25 30.94 36.67
N SER A 421 -50.35 30.38 36.15
CA SER A 421 -51.27 29.58 36.97
C SER A 421 -52.17 28.69 36.11
N SER A 422 -52.36 27.47 36.59
CA SER A 422 -53.19 26.40 36.05
C SER A 422 -54.68 26.79 35.97
N ARG A 423 -55.27 26.83 34.76
CA ARG A 423 -56.46 26.04 34.33
C ARG A 423 -57.16 26.58 33.07
N THR A 424 -57.78 25.62 32.38
CA THR A 424 -58.80 25.71 31.31
C THR A 424 -58.35 26.40 30.01
N HIS A 425 -57.60 25.64 29.21
CA HIS A 425 -57.57 25.82 27.76
C HIS A 425 -58.99 25.78 27.21
N SER A 426 -59.30 26.69 26.27
CA SER A 426 -60.39 26.48 25.31
C SER A 426 -60.12 25.17 24.58
N SER A 427 -60.76 24.12 25.03
CA SER A 427 -60.56 22.70 24.71
C SER A 427 -61.16 22.30 23.36
N GLN A 428 -60.87 23.04 22.29
CA GLN A 428 -61.46 22.74 20.98
C GLN A 428 -60.48 22.45 19.84
N SER A 429 -59.19 22.84 19.93
CA SER A 429 -58.24 22.59 18.83
C SER A 429 -57.44 21.30 18.92
N LEU A 430 -57.19 20.74 20.11
CA LEU A 430 -56.40 19.52 20.29
C LEU A 430 -57.22 18.41 20.93
N GLN A 431 -57.16 17.21 20.36
CA GLN A 431 -57.77 15.98 20.87
C GLN A 431 -56.69 14.94 21.14
N THR A 432 -56.85 14.18 22.23
CA THR A 432 -55.98 13.05 22.54
C THR A 432 -56.68 11.76 22.16
N ILE A 433 -56.07 10.97 21.28
CA ILE A 433 -56.58 9.67 20.85
C ILE A 433 -55.67 8.54 21.33
N PRO A 434 -56.20 7.32 21.53
CA PRO A 434 -55.39 6.13 21.75
C PRO A 434 -54.36 5.96 20.63
N ALA A 435 -53.10 5.74 20.98
CA ALA A 435 -52.05 5.50 20.01
C ALA A 435 -52.25 4.11 19.39
N THR A 436 -52.83 4.05 18.20
CA THR A 436 -53.14 2.80 17.48
C THR A 436 -52.45 2.82 16.11
N GLY A 437 -51.89 1.67 15.71
CA GLY A 437 -51.25 1.49 14.41
C GLY A 437 -49.81 0.97 14.48
N PRO A 438 -49.25 0.53 13.33
CA PRO A 438 -47.96 -0.16 13.27
C PRO A 438 -46.73 0.75 13.49
N ASN A 439 -46.91 2.07 13.41
CA ASN A 439 -45.83 3.06 13.44
C ASN A 439 -45.76 3.87 14.75
N VAL A 440 -46.48 3.43 15.78
CA VAL A 440 -46.48 4.08 17.11
C VAL A 440 -45.16 3.75 17.83
N PRO A 441 -44.41 4.74 18.32
CA PRO A 441 -43.19 4.48 19.08
C PRO A 441 -43.47 3.69 20.37
N ALA A 442 -42.58 2.76 20.71
CA ALA A 442 -42.69 1.97 21.93
C ALA A 442 -42.81 2.85 23.18
N GLY A 443 -43.78 2.52 24.05
CA GLY A 443 -44.08 3.26 25.29
C GLY A 443 -45.01 4.47 25.11
N VAL A 444 -45.54 4.72 23.91
CA VAL A 444 -46.53 5.79 23.65
C VAL A 444 -47.93 5.18 23.59
N ASN A 445 -48.78 5.52 24.57
CA ASN A 445 -50.15 5.00 24.65
C ASN A 445 -51.22 5.98 24.10
N GLN A 446 -50.86 7.25 23.95
CA GLN A 446 -51.76 8.31 23.48
C GLN A 446 -51.01 9.26 22.55
N VAL A 447 -51.69 9.72 21.49
CA VAL A 447 -51.18 10.73 20.55
C VAL A 447 -52.11 11.93 20.56
N VAL A 448 -51.52 13.13 20.51
CA VAL A 448 -52.26 14.38 20.38
C VAL A 448 -52.43 14.70 18.91
N VAL A 449 -53.67 14.92 18.48
CA VAL A 449 -54.05 15.22 17.10
C VAL A 449 -54.94 16.46 17.02
N TYR A 450 -54.90 17.14 15.88
CA TYR A 450 -55.86 18.20 15.56
C TYR A 450 -57.05 17.56 14.81
N PRO A 451 -58.30 17.63 15.32
CA PRO A 451 -59.45 17.19 14.55
C PRO A 451 -59.59 18.03 13.27
N TYR A 452 -60.19 17.47 12.22
CA TYR A 452 -60.26 18.12 10.90
C TYR A 452 -60.96 19.48 10.90
N THR A 453 -61.82 19.74 11.89
CA THR A 453 -62.53 21.02 12.08
C THR A 453 -61.69 22.07 12.82
N ALA A 454 -60.55 21.71 13.41
CA ALA A 454 -59.70 22.65 14.12
C ALA A 454 -59.12 23.69 13.13
N PRO A 455 -59.05 24.99 13.50
CA PRO A 455 -58.47 26.02 12.63
C PRO A 455 -57.07 25.67 12.14
N GLU A 456 -56.26 25.03 12.99
CA GLU A 456 -54.90 24.59 12.67
C GLU A 456 -54.88 23.46 11.64
N ALA A 457 -55.78 22.48 11.75
CA ALA A 457 -55.93 21.43 10.74
C ALA A 457 -56.45 21.99 9.40
N GLN A 458 -57.40 22.92 9.45
CA GLN A 458 -57.91 23.61 8.25
C GLN A 458 -56.82 24.43 7.55
N MET A 459 -55.96 25.13 8.31
CA MET A 459 -54.80 25.85 7.74
C MET A 459 -53.80 24.90 7.10
N ARG A 460 -53.53 23.74 7.71
CA ARG A 460 -52.64 22.73 7.11
C ARG A 460 -53.22 22.21 5.80
N LYS A 461 -54.49 21.84 5.78
CA LYS A 461 -55.20 21.36 4.58
C LYS A 461 -55.25 22.41 3.48
N LEU A 462 -55.52 23.68 3.83
CA LEU A 462 -55.46 24.83 2.93
C LEU A 462 -54.09 24.95 2.25
N ALA A 463 -53.01 24.86 3.03
CA ALA A 463 -51.65 24.94 2.50
C ALA A 463 -51.30 23.75 1.61
N ASP A 464 -51.66 22.53 2.01
CA ASP A 464 -51.43 21.31 1.23
C ASP A 464 -52.22 21.32 -0.09
N PHE A 465 -53.48 21.80 -0.10
CA PHE A 465 -54.27 21.98 -1.32
C PHE A 465 -53.66 23.03 -2.25
N ALA A 466 -53.26 24.18 -1.71
CA ALA A 466 -52.54 25.21 -2.47
C ALA A 466 -51.24 24.65 -3.09
N PHE A 467 -50.51 23.81 -2.35
CA PHE A 467 -49.31 23.13 -2.86
C PHE A 467 -49.63 22.15 -4.01
N MET A 468 -50.69 21.34 -3.87
CA MET A 468 -51.14 20.40 -4.91
C MET A 468 -51.47 21.12 -6.22
N ILE A 469 -52.14 22.29 -6.15
CA ILE A 469 -52.46 23.11 -7.33
C ILE A 469 -51.33 24.04 -7.80
N ARG A 470 -50.12 23.89 -7.22
CA ARG A 470 -48.88 24.62 -7.58
C ARG A 470 -48.83 26.08 -7.16
N ASP A 471 -49.71 26.55 -6.27
CA ASP A 471 -49.59 27.84 -5.60
C ASP A 471 -48.63 27.76 -4.40
N TYR A 472 -47.36 27.48 -4.69
CA TYR A 472 -46.32 27.30 -3.68
C TYR A 472 -46.12 28.54 -2.80
N LYS A 473 -46.33 29.73 -3.38
CA LYS A 473 -46.13 31.01 -2.68
C LYS A 473 -47.18 31.18 -1.59
N PHE A 474 -48.45 30.95 -1.90
CA PHE A 474 -49.51 31.01 -0.91
C PHE A 474 -49.37 29.89 0.12
N ALA A 475 -49.08 28.66 -0.32
CA ALA A 475 -48.83 27.53 0.58
C ALA A 475 -47.74 27.85 1.62
N HIS A 476 -46.60 28.41 1.18
CA HIS A 476 -45.52 28.86 2.07
C HIS A 476 -45.99 29.85 3.14
N THR A 477 -46.79 30.86 2.76
CA THR A 477 -47.32 31.86 3.70
C THR A 477 -48.21 31.21 4.77
N ILE A 478 -49.05 30.26 4.37
CA ILE A 478 -49.92 29.55 5.32
C ILE A 478 -49.11 28.61 6.22
N TYR A 479 -48.13 27.88 5.68
CA TYR A 479 -47.24 27.04 6.49
C TYR A 479 -46.46 27.84 7.54
N ASP A 480 -45.84 28.98 7.19
CA ASP A 480 -45.11 29.79 8.19
C ASP A 480 -46.04 30.34 9.28
N THR A 481 -47.30 30.60 8.92
CA THR A 481 -48.32 31.06 9.87
C THR A 481 -48.65 29.96 10.89
N VAL A 482 -49.08 28.78 10.43
CA VAL A 482 -49.53 27.69 11.33
C VAL A 482 -48.36 27.02 12.08
N ARG A 483 -47.15 27.04 11.51
CA ARG A 483 -45.94 26.50 12.13
C ARG A 483 -45.72 27.05 13.55
N ARG A 484 -46.02 28.33 13.79
CA ARG A 484 -45.84 29.00 15.09
C ARG A 484 -46.83 28.49 16.12
N ASP A 485 -48.04 28.14 15.70
CA ASP A 485 -49.07 27.58 16.57
C ASP A 485 -48.67 26.16 16.99
N TYR A 486 -48.23 25.32 16.04
CA TYR A 486 -47.72 23.97 16.35
C TYR A 486 -46.51 23.98 17.29
N ALA A 487 -45.61 24.95 17.14
CA ALA A 487 -44.48 25.12 18.06
C ALA A 487 -44.94 25.50 19.48
N THR A 488 -45.95 26.37 19.58
CA THR A 488 -46.52 26.82 20.85
C THR A 488 -47.21 25.68 21.59
N ASP A 489 -47.94 24.85 20.84
CA ASP A 489 -48.70 23.71 21.36
C ASP A 489 -47.84 22.46 21.59
N LYS A 490 -46.53 22.53 21.26
CA LYS A 490 -45.59 21.39 21.32
C LYS A 490 -46.04 20.19 20.48
N ALA A 491 -46.80 20.44 19.41
CA ALA A 491 -47.19 19.43 18.42
C ALA A 491 -46.00 19.14 17.48
N PHE A 492 -44.95 18.51 18.00
CA PHE A 492 -43.64 18.42 17.32
C PHE A 492 -43.69 17.80 15.93
N LYS A 493 -44.53 16.78 15.69
CA LYS A 493 -44.66 16.13 14.38
C LYS A 493 -45.28 17.07 13.33
N TYR A 494 -46.31 17.81 13.72
CA TYR A 494 -46.94 18.87 12.91
C TYR A 494 -45.97 20.02 12.65
N HIS A 495 -45.24 20.43 13.69
CA HIS A 495 -44.23 21.48 13.56
C HIS A 495 -43.12 21.06 12.58
N ALA A 496 -42.56 19.86 12.70
CA ALA A 496 -41.58 19.30 11.77
C ALA A 496 -42.11 19.24 10.33
N GLY A 497 -43.34 18.73 10.12
CA GLY A 497 -43.96 18.66 8.81
C GLY A 497 -44.24 20.03 8.17
N THR A 498 -44.47 21.08 8.96
CA THR A 498 -44.55 22.45 8.41
C THR A 498 -43.19 23.03 8.05
N GLN A 499 -42.15 22.75 8.84
CA GLN A 499 -40.78 23.18 8.55
C GLN A 499 -40.27 22.55 7.24
N GLU A 500 -40.49 21.24 7.09
CA GLU A 500 -40.24 20.49 5.86
C GLU A 500 -40.90 21.16 4.65
N MET A 501 -42.21 21.44 4.73
CA MET A 501 -42.94 22.03 3.61
C MET A 501 -42.53 23.47 3.29
N ILE A 502 -42.15 24.28 4.29
CA ILE A 502 -41.58 25.62 4.04
C ILE A 502 -40.31 25.49 3.19
N GLY A 503 -39.40 24.59 3.58
CA GLY A 503 -38.18 24.31 2.82
C GLY A 503 -38.47 23.84 1.39
N ILE A 504 -39.43 22.93 1.21
CA ILE A 504 -39.87 22.43 -0.10
C ILE A 504 -40.44 23.58 -0.94
N CYS A 505 -41.37 24.39 -0.40
CA CYS A 505 -41.94 25.52 -1.12
C CYS A 505 -40.87 26.50 -1.61
N LEU A 506 -39.89 26.84 -0.76
CA LEU A 506 -38.79 27.75 -1.12
C LEU A 506 -37.94 27.21 -2.28
N LEU A 507 -37.73 25.89 -2.34
CA LEU A 507 -36.98 25.22 -3.41
C LEU A 507 -37.80 24.98 -4.68
N MET A 508 -39.13 24.84 -4.55
CA MET A 508 -40.07 24.64 -5.67
C MET A 508 -40.48 25.96 -6.34
N MET A 509 -40.35 27.11 -5.67
CA MET A 509 -40.60 28.42 -6.31
C MET A 509 -39.56 28.70 -7.40
N ASN A 510 -40.00 29.15 -8.58
CA ASN A 510 -39.13 29.49 -9.72
C ASN A 510 -38.45 30.88 -9.55
N GLN A 511 -38.03 31.20 -8.32
CA GLN A 511 -37.39 32.47 -7.97
C GLN A 511 -35.95 32.23 -7.52
N PRO A 512 -35.02 33.17 -7.80
CA PRO A 512 -33.67 33.08 -7.26
C PRO A 512 -33.74 33.03 -5.73
N MET A 513 -33.11 32.00 -5.16
CA MET A 513 -33.17 31.72 -3.73
C MET A 513 -32.60 32.89 -2.93
N ARG A 514 -33.46 33.59 -2.18
CA ARG A 514 -33.09 34.81 -1.43
C ARG A 514 -32.17 34.52 -0.23
N SER A 515 -32.32 33.35 0.41
CA SER A 515 -31.51 32.93 1.55
C SER A 515 -31.43 31.40 1.60
N LYS A 516 -30.28 30.88 1.19
CA LYS A 516 -29.95 29.45 1.26
C LYS A 516 -29.88 28.92 2.70
N VAL A 517 -29.42 29.77 3.62
CA VAL A 517 -29.29 29.44 5.05
C VAL A 517 -30.67 29.13 5.66
N ASP A 518 -31.70 29.86 5.24
CA ASP A 518 -33.06 29.61 5.71
C ASP A 518 -33.59 28.26 5.24
N VAL A 519 -33.29 27.85 4.00
CA VAL A 519 -33.70 26.53 3.49
C VAL A 519 -33.06 25.40 4.29
N ASP A 520 -31.74 25.40 4.44
CA ASP A 520 -31.04 24.34 5.21
C ASP A 520 -31.51 24.30 6.67
N ARG A 521 -31.68 25.46 7.31
CA ARG A 521 -32.20 25.55 8.68
C ARG A 521 -33.58 24.90 8.83
N ASN A 522 -34.49 25.11 7.89
CA ASN A 522 -35.83 24.51 7.96
C ASN A 522 -35.76 22.98 7.87
N PHE A 523 -34.97 22.43 6.96
CA PHE A 523 -34.78 20.97 6.84
C PHE A 523 -34.05 20.38 8.04
N GLU A 524 -33.00 21.03 8.53
CA GLU A 524 -32.26 20.61 9.71
C GLU A 524 -33.16 20.53 10.94
N LEU A 525 -33.96 21.56 11.19
CA LEU A 525 -34.91 21.57 12.31
C LEU A 525 -36.00 20.51 12.15
N ALA A 526 -36.50 20.26 10.93
CA ALA A 526 -37.47 19.21 10.67
C ALA A 526 -36.89 17.82 11.00
N VAL A 527 -35.71 17.50 10.47
CA VAL A 527 -34.99 16.24 10.70
C VAL A 527 -34.69 16.06 12.20
N GLN A 528 -34.16 17.08 12.86
CA GLN A 528 -33.85 17.03 14.29
C GLN A 528 -35.10 16.74 15.14
N GLN A 529 -36.25 17.35 14.79
CA GLN A 529 -37.51 17.10 15.51
C GLN A 529 -38.07 15.70 15.24
N TYR A 530 -38.03 15.22 14.00
CA TYR A 530 -38.48 13.87 13.68
C TYR A 530 -37.67 12.81 14.44
N LEU A 531 -36.35 12.97 14.54
CA LEU A 531 -35.47 12.05 15.28
C LEU A 531 -35.63 12.21 16.80
N ALA A 532 -35.38 13.40 17.34
CA ALA A 532 -35.22 13.60 18.78
C ALA A 532 -36.56 13.71 19.56
N ARG A 533 -37.61 14.22 18.93
CA ARG A 533 -38.91 14.46 19.59
C ARG A 533 -39.99 13.48 19.16
N CYS A 534 -40.04 13.15 17.87
CA CYS A 534 -41.10 12.29 17.31
C CYS A 534 -40.71 10.81 17.27
N ARG A 535 -39.42 10.47 17.44
CA ARG A 535 -38.87 9.10 17.30
C ARG A 535 -39.29 8.43 15.99
N SER A 536 -39.30 9.20 14.90
CA SER A 536 -39.77 8.79 13.58
C SER A 536 -38.64 8.90 12.55
N PRO A 537 -37.68 7.96 12.54
CA PRO A 537 -36.55 7.97 11.61
C PRO A 537 -36.98 7.84 10.14
N PHE A 538 -38.11 7.18 9.87
CA PHE A 538 -38.66 7.05 8.52
C PHE A 538 -39.02 8.43 7.93
N GLN A 539 -39.71 9.27 8.70
CA GLN A 539 -40.06 10.62 8.25
C GLN A 539 -38.82 11.52 8.09
N ALA A 540 -37.87 11.45 9.02
CA ALA A 540 -36.58 12.14 8.87
C ALA A 540 -35.85 11.72 7.58
N THR A 541 -35.87 10.41 7.27
CA THR A 541 -35.29 9.85 6.05
C THR A 541 -35.95 10.41 4.80
N ARG A 542 -37.30 10.42 4.77
CA ARG A 542 -38.08 11.00 3.69
C ARG A 542 -37.73 12.46 3.47
N THR A 543 -37.72 13.26 4.53
CA THR A 543 -37.36 14.68 4.49
C THR A 543 -35.95 14.90 3.91
N THR A 544 -34.97 14.09 4.30
CA THR A 544 -33.61 14.17 3.77
C THR A 544 -33.52 13.78 2.30
N ILE A 545 -34.25 12.76 1.85
CA ILE A 545 -34.29 12.38 0.42
C ILE A 545 -34.90 13.52 -0.40
N ILE A 546 -36.01 14.11 0.05
CA ILE A 546 -36.64 15.25 -0.66
C ILE A 546 -35.65 16.41 -0.73
N TYR A 547 -35.00 16.74 0.38
CA TYR A 547 -34.03 17.82 0.41
C TYR A 547 -32.87 17.58 -0.55
N TYR A 548 -32.32 16.36 -0.54
CA TYR A 548 -31.26 15.93 -1.47
C TYR A 548 -31.67 16.11 -2.94
N GLU A 549 -32.84 15.61 -3.35
CA GLU A 549 -33.29 15.70 -4.75
C GLU A 549 -33.51 17.15 -5.19
N LEU A 550 -34.03 18.00 -4.31
CA LEU A 550 -34.19 19.42 -4.59
C LEU A 550 -32.85 20.14 -4.70
N LEU A 551 -31.87 19.83 -3.85
CA LEU A 551 -30.51 20.38 -3.97
C LEU A 551 -29.81 19.89 -5.26
N LYS A 552 -30.01 18.63 -5.65
CA LYS A 552 -29.52 18.04 -6.91
C LYS A 552 -30.08 18.79 -8.11
N MET A 553 -31.38 19.07 -8.12
CA MET A 553 -32.06 19.87 -9.15
C MET A 553 -31.45 21.27 -9.30
N HIS A 554 -31.15 21.94 -8.18
CA HIS A 554 -30.49 23.26 -8.17
C HIS A 554 -28.97 23.20 -8.38
N ARG A 555 -28.40 22.02 -8.66
CA ARG A 555 -26.95 21.76 -8.84
C ARG A 555 -26.09 22.21 -7.65
N MET A 556 -26.64 22.15 -6.43
CA MET A 556 -25.99 22.57 -5.19
C MET A 556 -25.13 21.46 -4.56
N TRP A 557 -24.21 20.88 -5.34
CA TRP A 557 -23.46 19.67 -5.00
C TRP A 557 -22.63 19.74 -3.71
N LYS A 558 -22.16 20.94 -3.32
CA LYS A 558 -21.35 21.12 -2.11
C LYS A 558 -22.13 21.01 -0.80
N GLU A 559 -23.45 21.20 -0.86
CA GLU A 559 -24.33 21.28 0.33
C GLU A 559 -24.97 19.94 0.65
N VAL A 560 -25.20 19.14 -0.41
CA VAL A 560 -25.78 17.81 -0.32
C VAL A 560 -25.09 16.93 0.73
N PRO A 561 -23.74 16.82 0.78
CA PRO A 561 -23.09 15.93 1.73
C PRO A 561 -23.43 16.23 3.18
N THR A 562 -23.52 17.51 3.57
CA THR A 562 -23.89 17.91 4.93
C THR A 562 -25.29 17.41 5.29
N ALA A 563 -26.24 17.54 4.36
CA ALA A 563 -27.62 17.08 4.55
C ALA A 563 -27.72 15.56 4.70
N LEU A 564 -27.00 14.81 3.86
CA LEU A 564 -26.99 13.34 3.85
C LEU A 564 -26.26 12.76 5.07
N VAL A 565 -25.07 13.28 5.38
CA VAL A 565 -24.23 12.81 6.51
C VAL A 565 -24.90 13.05 7.85
N ARG A 566 -25.70 14.12 8.01
CA ARG A 566 -26.48 14.40 9.24
C ARG A 566 -27.41 13.24 9.62
N MET A 567 -27.89 12.49 8.65
CA MET A 567 -28.74 11.33 8.90
C MET A 567 -27.93 10.07 9.23
N THR A 568 -26.62 10.04 9.01
CA THR A 568 -25.81 8.83 9.24
C THR A 568 -25.66 8.54 10.73
N GLY A 569 -25.92 7.31 11.14
CA GLY A 569 -25.98 6.94 12.56
C GLY A 569 -26.17 5.43 12.75
N GLU A 570 -26.26 4.97 13.99
CA GLU A 570 -26.43 3.54 14.31
C GLU A 570 -27.88 3.05 14.18
N ASP A 571 -28.85 3.95 14.01
CA ASP A 571 -30.28 3.61 13.89
C ASP A 571 -30.59 2.79 12.62
N SER A 572 -29.79 2.93 11.57
CA SER A 572 -29.89 2.15 10.34
C SER A 572 -28.59 2.21 9.56
N ASP A 573 -27.84 1.11 9.56
CA ASP A 573 -26.59 1.00 8.82
C ASP A 573 -26.81 1.08 7.30
N LEU A 574 -27.86 0.45 6.77
CA LEU A 574 -28.18 0.49 5.34
C LEU A 574 -28.44 1.92 4.85
N ARG A 575 -29.33 2.64 5.54
CA ARG A 575 -29.65 4.04 5.21
C ARG A 575 -28.41 4.93 5.28
N SER A 576 -27.58 4.71 6.30
CA SER A 576 -26.32 5.44 6.45
C SER A 576 -25.37 5.17 5.28
N ALA A 577 -25.23 3.91 4.86
CA ALA A 577 -24.39 3.52 3.73
C ALA A 577 -24.85 4.18 2.42
N LEU A 578 -26.14 4.10 2.13
CA LEU A 578 -26.77 4.70 0.94
C LEU A 578 -26.52 6.22 0.88
N PHE A 579 -26.73 6.92 1.99
CA PHE A 579 -26.51 8.38 2.06
C PHE A 579 -25.03 8.76 1.97
N LEU A 580 -24.13 8.01 2.58
CA LEU A 580 -22.69 8.25 2.49
C LEU A 580 -22.18 8.07 1.07
N GLU A 581 -22.66 7.05 0.37
CA GLU A 581 -22.31 6.81 -1.01
C GLU A 581 -22.81 7.94 -1.93
N GLN A 582 -24.08 8.34 -1.81
CA GLN A 582 -24.60 9.50 -2.56
C GLN A 582 -23.82 10.78 -2.26
N ALA A 583 -23.48 11.02 -0.99
CA ALA A 583 -22.65 12.15 -0.58
C ALA A 583 -21.26 12.11 -1.23
N ALA A 584 -20.66 10.93 -1.31
CA ALA A 584 -19.37 10.72 -1.96
C ALA A 584 -19.43 11.15 -3.43
N HIS A 585 -20.40 10.66 -4.20
CA HIS A 585 -20.52 11.01 -5.63
C HIS A 585 -20.86 12.49 -5.86
N CYS A 586 -21.53 13.15 -4.91
CA CYS A 586 -21.76 14.59 -4.98
C CYS A 586 -20.46 15.41 -4.83
N PHE A 587 -19.46 14.93 -4.08
CA PHE A 587 -18.14 15.57 -4.02
C PHE A 587 -17.39 15.55 -5.35
N LEU A 588 -17.65 14.55 -6.20
CA LEU A 588 -17.07 14.48 -7.54
C LEU A 588 -17.76 15.44 -8.52
N ARG A 589 -19.07 15.66 -8.36
CA ARG A 589 -19.86 16.60 -9.18
C ARG A 589 -19.75 18.06 -8.77
N ALA A 590 -19.02 18.36 -7.69
CA ALA A 590 -18.73 19.74 -7.32
C ALA A 590 -17.95 20.46 -8.44
N PRO A 591 -18.04 21.80 -8.57
CA PRO A 591 -17.34 22.55 -9.61
C PRO A 591 -15.82 22.30 -9.67
N ARG A 592 -15.23 21.86 -8.56
CA ARG A 592 -13.91 21.24 -8.51
C ARG A 592 -14.06 19.87 -7.85
N PRO A 593 -13.82 18.76 -8.58
CA PRO A 593 -13.94 17.41 -8.03
C PRO A 593 -13.07 17.21 -6.79
N MET A 594 -13.67 16.74 -5.70
CA MET A 594 -12.99 16.54 -4.41
C MET A 594 -12.74 15.05 -4.15
N VAL A 595 -11.86 14.43 -4.96
CA VAL A 595 -11.58 12.98 -4.98
C VAL A 595 -11.24 12.39 -3.61
N ARG A 596 -10.49 13.14 -2.78
CA ARG A 596 -10.15 12.67 -1.42
C ARG A 596 -11.36 12.63 -0.48
N LYS A 597 -12.28 13.59 -0.59
CA LYS A 597 -13.54 13.56 0.17
C LYS A 597 -14.42 12.42 -0.31
N TYR A 598 -14.45 12.17 -1.62
CA TYR A 598 -15.10 11.00 -2.20
C TYR A 598 -14.54 9.70 -1.59
N GLY A 599 -13.23 9.46 -1.69
CA GLY A 599 -12.61 8.26 -1.13
C GLY A 599 -12.91 8.04 0.36
N PHE A 600 -12.84 9.09 1.18
CA PHE A 600 -13.18 9.00 2.60
C PHE A 600 -14.66 8.58 2.83
N HIS A 601 -15.61 9.19 2.11
CA HIS A 601 -17.03 8.87 2.27
C HIS A 601 -17.38 7.48 1.72
N VAL A 602 -16.74 7.04 0.64
CA VAL A 602 -16.90 5.67 0.12
C VAL A 602 -16.38 4.63 1.12
N VAL A 603 -15.25 4.87 1.80
CA VAL A 603 -14.77 3.98 2.88
C VAL A 603 -15.78 3.87 4.02
N MET A 604 -16.37 5.00 4.44
CA MET A 604 -17.41 4.98 5.47
C MET A 604 -18.69 4.29 5.00
N ALA A 605 -19.10 4.50 3.74
CA ALA A 605 -20.22 3.79 3.12
C ALA A 605 -19.97 2.28 3.10
N ALA A 606 -18.77 1.86 2.70
CA ALA A 606 -18.35 0.46 2.67
C ALA A 606 -18.47 -0.21 4.06
N HIS A 607 -17.99 0.49 5.10
CA HIS A 607 -18.11 0.01 6.48
C HIS A 607 -19.57 -0.16 6.91
N ARG A 608 -20.44 0.79 6.58
CA ARG A 608 -21.88 0.74 6.88
C ARG A 608 -22.60 -0.33 6.07
N TYR A 609 -22.28 -0.52 4.79
CA TYR A 609 -22.79 -1.65 4.00
C TYR A 609 -22.38 -2.99 4.60
N GLY A 610 -21.14 -3.12 5.09
CA GLY A 610 -20.65 -4.31 5.78
C GLY A 610 -21.46 -4.63 7.04
N LYS A 611 -21.77 -3.62 7.86
CA LYS A 611 -22.65 -3.76 9.05
C LYS A 611 -24.09 -4.11 8.68
N ALA A 612 -24.60 -3.59 7.56
CA ALA A 612 -25.91 -3.93 7.01
C ALA A 612 -25.93 -5.30 6.29
N LEU A 613 -24.85 -6.09 6.35
CA LEU A 613 -24.70 -7.38 5.64
C LEU A 613 -24.82 -7.29 4.10
N GLN A 614 -24.70 -6.08 3.54
CA GLN A 614 -24.67 -5.81 2.11
C GLN A 614 -23.25 -5.99 1.56
N ARG A 615 -22.73 -7.22 1.66
CA ARG A 615 -21.31 -7.56 1.42
C ARG A 615 -20.81 -7.18 0.03
N GLN A 616 -21.63 -7.37 -1.01
CA GLN A 616 -21.26 -7.00 -2.38
C GLN A 616 -21.03 -5.49 -2.53
N HIS A 617 -21.91 -4.67 -1.95
CA HIS A 617 -21.76 -3.21 -1.95
C HIS A 617 -20.59 -2.76 -1.08
N ALA A 618 -20.39 -3.40 0.09
CA ALA A 618 -19.23 -3.15 0.94
C ALA A 618 -17.92 -3.39 0.19
N PHE A 619 -17.80 -4.55 -0.47
CA PHE A 619 -16.64 -4.91 -1.28
C PHE A 619 -16.41 -3.91 -2.43
N ARG A 620 -17.46 -3.58 -3.19
CA ARG A 620 -17.40 -2.59 -4.28
C ARG A 620 -16.89 -1.23 -3.79
N CYS A 621 -17.46 -0.72 -2.70
CA CYS A 621 -17.04 0.57 -2.15
C CYS A 621 -15.58 0.53 -1.66
N TYR A 622 -15.15 -0.52 -0.96
CA TYR A 622 -13.74 -0.65 -0.56
C TYR A 622 -12.79 -0.74 -1.77
N LYS A 623 -13.20 -1.41 -2.86
CA LYS A 623 -12.43 -1.50 -4.10
C LYS A 623 -12.32 -0.14 -4.81
N LEU A 624 -13.40 0.64 -4.84
CA LEU A 624 -13.36 2.03 -5.32
C LEU A 624 -12.43 2.91 -4.47
N ALA A 625 -12.41 2.68 -3.15
CA ALA A 625 -11.53 3.42 -2.25
C ALA A 625 -10.05 3.04 -2.41
N SER A 626 -9.72 1.77 -2.70
CA SER A 626 -8.32 1.34 -2.85
C SER A 626 -7.61 2.07 -3.99
N LEU A 627 -8.33 2.35 -5.09
CA LEU A 627 -7.82 3.10 -6.25
C LEU A 627 -7.32 4.51 -5.90
N ILE A 628 -7.84 5.12 -4.82
CA ILE A 628 -7.49 6.49 -4.39
C ILE A 628 -6.34 6.48 -3.39
N PHE A 629 -6.24 5.43 -2.56
CA PHE A 629 -5.29 5.35 -1.46
C PHE A 629 -4.11 4.39 -1.74
N GLU A 630 -3.83 4.09 -3.01
CA GLU A 630 -2.73 3.20 -3.43
C GLU A 630 -1.34 3.77 -3.09
N ASP A 631 -1.19 5.10 -3.07
CA ASP A 631 0.06 5.83 -2.87
C ASP A 631 0.64 5.72 -1.44
N ARG A 632 1.98 5.76 -1.34
CA ARG A 632 2.75 5.60 -0.08
C ARG A 632 2.40 6.61 1.03
N LEU A 633 1.76 7.74 0.70
CA LEU A 633 1.41 8.78 1.66
C LEU A 633 0.28 8.37 2.63
N TRP A 634 -0.52 7.35 2.28
CA TRP A 634 -1.71 6.93 3.04
C TRP A 634 -1.62 5.48 3.54
N SER A 635 -0.43 5.03 3.94
CA SER A 635 -0.21 3.61 4.28
C SER A 635 -1.20 3.04 5.30
N VAL A 636 -1.58 3.78 6.34
CA VAL A 636 -2.58 3.34 7.34
C VAL A 636 -3.95 3.11 6.71
N ALA A 637 -4.39 4.03 5.84
CA ALA A 637 -5.68 3.89 5.15
C ALA A 637 -5.64 2.73 4.16
N LYS A 638 -4.53 2.59 3.42
CA LYS A 638 -4.29 1.47 2.52
C LYS A 638 -4.40 0.13 3.25
N SER A 639 -3.69 -0.04 4.37
CA SER A 639 -3.73 -1.28 5.15
C SER A 639 -5.12 -1.58 5.70
N HIS A 640 -5.83 -0.58 6.22
CA HIS A 640 -7.22 -0.74 6.66
C HIS A 640 -8.14 -1.18 5.50
N ILE A 641 -8.00 -0.56 4.32
CA ILE A 641 -8.82 -0.91 3.15
C ILE A 641 -8.49 -2.33 2.66
N GLN A 642 -7.21 -2.71 2.62
CA GLN A 642 -6.77 -4.06 2.23
C GLN A 642 -7.30 -5.11 3.22
N PHE A 643 -7.21 -4.86 4.52
CA PHE A 643 -7.78 -5.74 5.55
C PHE A 643 -9.31 -5.87 5.39
N ALA A 644 -10.01 -4.75 5.18
CA ALA A 644 -11.45 -4.76 4.99
C ALA A 644 -11.86 -5.48 3.69
N LEU A 645 -11.11 -5.29 2.59
CA LEU A 645 -11.29 -6.02 1.33
C LEU A 645 -11.09 -7.51 1.53
N GLY A 646 -10.02 -7.94 2.20
CA GLY A 646 -9.76 -9.34 2.52
C GLY A 646 -10.92 -9.98 3.27
N ARG A 647 -11.45 -9.29 4.29
CA ARG A 647 -12.60 -9.77 5.06
C ARG A 647 -13.90 -9.83 4.25
N GLN A 648 -14.17 -8.84 3.40
CA GLN A 648 -15.36 -8.88 2.53
C GLN A 648 -15.23 -9.97 1.45
N ALA A 649 -14.05 -10.11 0.83
CA ALA A 649 -13.75 -11.16 -0.15
C ALA A 649 -13.93 -12.56 0.45
N PHE A 650 -13.42 -12.78 1.66
CA PHE A 650 -13.62 -14.02 2.41
C PHE A 650 -15.11 -14.35 2.60
N HIS A 651 -15.92 -13.38 3.03
CA HIS A 651 -17.36 -13.60 3.19
C HIS A 651 -18.12 -13.78 1.87
N LEU A 652 -17.55 -13.35 0.74
CA LEU A 652 -18.11 -13.57 -0.61
C LEU A 652 -17.62 -14.89 -1.23
N GLY A 653 -16.75 -15.65 -0.56
CA GLY A 653 -16.16 -16.89 -1.07
C GLY A 653 -15.01 -16.68 -2.06
N LEU A 654 -14.52 -15.46 -2.22
CA LEU A 654 -13.38 -15.11 -3.08
C LEU A 654 -12.05 -15.33 -2.33
N LEU A 655 -11.71 -16.60 -2.06
CA LEU A 655 -10.60 -16.95 -1.17
C LEU A 655 -9.22 -16.53 -1.69
N GLU A 656 -8.98 -16.61 -3.01
CA GLU A 656 -7.72 -16.19 -3.63
C GLU A 656 -7.47 -14.68 -3.46
N GLU A 657 -8.49 -13.87 -3.77
CA GLU A 657 -8.43 -12.41 -3.57
C GLU A 657 -8.26 -12.09 -2.08
N ALA A 658 -8.97 -12.81 -1.20
CA ALA A 658 -8.85 -12.62 0.25
C ALA A 658 -7.42 -12.88 0.73
N ALA A 659 -6.82 -14.02 0.36
CA ALA A 659 -5.45 -14.35 0.73
C ALA A 659 -4.45 -13.27 0.27
N THR A 660 -4.60 -12.78 -0.97
CA THR A 660 -3.78 -11.70 -1.52
C THR A 660 -3.92 -10.41 -0.71
N TYR A 661 -5.15 -9.99 -0.39
CA TYR A 661 -5.39 -8.78 0.38
C TYR A 661 -4.84 -8.87 1.81
N PHE A 662 -4.93 -10.03 2.46
CA PHE A 662 -4.35 -10.24 3.79
C PHE A 662 -2.82 -10.28 3.75
N ALA A 663 -2.21 -10.92 2.74
CA ALA A 663 -0.75 -10.91 2.56
C ALA A 663 -0.17 -9.48 2.48
N ASN A 664 -0.86 -8.57 1.77
CA ASN A 664 -0.46 -7.16 1.64
C ASN A 664 -0.45 -6.38 2.98
N VAL A 665 -1.17 -6.87 4.00
CA VAL A 665 -1.33 -6.20 5.31
C VAL A 665 -0.29 -6.69 6.33
N LEU A 666 0.34 -7.84 6.09
CA LEU A 666 1.24 -8.48 7.05
C LEU A 666 2.50 -7.66 7.35
N ALA A 667 3.03 -6.92 6.37
CA ALA A 667 4.28 -6.18 6.50
C ALA A 667 4.14 -4.71 6.95
N ASP A 668 2.96 -4.30 7.44
CA ASP A 668 2.74 -2.92 7.89
C ASP A 668 3.28 -2.68 9.31
N ASP A 669 4.26 -1.78 9.39
CA ASP A 669 5.00 -1.42 10.61
C ASP A 669 4.18 -0.53 11.58
N LYS A 670 3.05 0.03 11.12
CA LYS A 670 2.20 0.94 11.92
C LYS A 670 1.18 0.23 12.81
N GLN A 671 1.08 -1.10 12.70
CA GLN A 671 0.12 -1.91 13.46
C GLN A 671 0.62 -2.17 14.89
N THR A 672 -0.31 -2.37 15.83
CA THR A 672 0.08 -2.82 17.18
C THR A 672 0.47 -4.30 17.17
N PRO A 673 1.29 -4.78 18.13
CA PRO A 673 1.67 -6.20 18.19
C PRO A 673 0.45 -7.15 18.23
N GLN A 674 -0.62 -6.76 18.93
CA GLN A 674 -1.85 -7.54 19.00
C GLN A 674 -2.57 -7.61 17.65
N GLN A 675 -2.57 -6.52 16.87
CA GLN A 675 -3.14 -6.48 15.53
C GLN A 675 -2.31 -7.34 14.56
N GLN A 676 -0.97 -7.23 14.60
CA GLN A 676 -0.07 -8.04 13.78
C GLN A 676 -0.29 -9.54 14.03
N ALA A 677 -0.33 -9.96 15.29
CA ALA A 677 -0.61 -11.36 15.66
C ALA A 677 -2.01 -11.82 15.21
N ALA A 678 -3.02 -10.94 15.25
CA ALA A 678 -4.36 -11.27 14.76
C ALA A 678 -4.37 -11.44 13.23
N HIS A 679 -3.75 -10.51 12.49
CA HIS A 679 -3.68 -10.56 11.02
C HIS A 679 -2.92 -11.79 10.51
N ILE A 680 -1.80 -12.16 11.15
CA ILE A 680 -1.08 -13.40 10.81
C ILE A 680 -2.00 -14.61 11.00
N ARG A 681 -2.71 -14.71 12.14
CA ARG A 681 -3.62 -15.83 12.39
C ARG A 681 -4.77 -15.90 11.38
N GLU A 682 -5.38 -14.75 11.05
CA GLU A 682 -6.45 -14.67 10.05
C GLU A 682 -5.95 -15.06 8.66
N PHE A 683 -4.78 -14.54 8.24
CA PHE A 683 -4.15 -14.91 6.98
C PHE A 683 -3.89 -16.43 6.88
N MET A 684 -3.28 -17.02 7.92
CA MET A 684 -2.96 -18.45 7.95
C MET A 684 -4.23 -19.32 7.87
N PHE A 685 -5.31 -18.92 8.55
CA PHE A 685 -6.60 -19.60 8.47
C PHE A 685 -7.19 -19.55 7.05
N ILE A 686 -7.21 -18.36 6.44
CA ILE A 686 -7.78 -18.16 5.10
C ILE A 686 -6.94 -18.87 4.04
N TYR A 687 -5.61 -18.79 4.12
CA TYR A 687 -4.73 -19.45 3.17
C TYR A 687 -4.88 -20.98 3.21
N ARG A 688 -5.00 -21.57 4.41
CA ARG A 688 -5.29 -23.01 4.55
C ARG A 688 -6.61 -23.41 3.89
N GLN A 689 -7.65 -22.57 4.03
CA GLN A 689 -8.94 -22.83 3.41
C GLN A 689 -8.88 -22.67 1.88
N TYR A 690 -8.16 -21.66 1.39
CA TYR A 690 -7.91 -21.43 -0.03
C TYR A 690 -7.23 -22.63 -0.68
N THR A 691 -6.10 -23.08 -0.14
CA THR A 691 -5.34 -24.19 -0.74
C THR A 691 -6.09 -25.51 -0.68
N SER A 692 -6.83 -25.76 0.41
CA SER A 692 -7.74 -26.90 0.52
C SER A 692 -8.85 -26.89 -0.55
N GLN A 693 -9.39 -25.73 -0.91
CA GLN A 693 -10.45 -25.63 -1.91
C GLN A 693 -9.90 -25.69 -3.34
N ALA A 694 -8.72 -25.11 -3.57
CA ALA A 694 -8.08 -25.07 -4.88
C ALA A 694 -7.35 -26.38 -5.24
N GLY A 695 -7.12 -27.28 -4.26
CA GLY A 695 -6.33 -28.50 -4.47
C GLY A 695 -4.84 -28.24 -4.63
N ILE A 696 -4.36 -27.09 -4.12
CA ILE A 696 -2.98 -26.64 -4.19
C ILE A 696 -2.21 -27.16 -2.98
N ASP A 697 -0.98 -27.65 -3.18
CA ASP A 697 -0.08 -27.96 -2.08
C ASP A 697 0.55 -26.67 -1.52
N PRO A 698 0.18 -26.23 -0.30
CA PRO A 698 0.60 -24.95 0.26
C PRO A 698 2.12 -24.89 0.55
N LEU A 699 2.81 -26.04 0.58
CA LEU A 699 4.25 -26.15 0.81
C LEU A 699 5.06 -26.19 -0.50
N LYS A 700 4.41 -26.35 -1.65
CA LYS A 700 5.07 -26.39 -2.97
C LYS A 700 4.79 -25.17 -3.82
N GLU A 701 3.54 -24.73 -3.91
CA GLU A 701 3.20 -23.54 -4.68
C GLU A 701 3.52 -22.26 -3.91
N SER A 702 4.16 -21.30 -4.60
CA SER A 702 4.58 -20.05 -3.99
C SER A 702 3.44 -19.05 -3.89
N MET A 703 3.25 -18.47 -2.71
CA MET A 703 2.43 -17.28 -2.50
C MET A 703 3.28 -16.01 -2.67
N PRO A 704 3.22 -15.30 -3.80
CA PRO A 704 4.05 -14.12 -4.02
C PRO A 704 3.63 -12.95 -3.11
N ASN A 705 4.53 -11.98 -2.92
CA ASN A 705 4.28 -10.70 -2.23
C ASN A 705 3.96 -10.77 -0.73
N LEU A 706 4.37 -11.83 -0.02
CA LEU A 706 4.14 -11.98 1.42
C LEU A 706 4.77 -10.85 2.29
N GLY A 707 5.76 -10.13 1.76
CA GLY A 707 6.38 -8.98 2.41
C GLY A 707 7.24 -9.31 3.65
N LEU A 708 7.37 -10.59 4.00
CA LEU A 708 8.07 -11.10 5.18
C LEU A 708 8.88 -12.36 4.81
N PRO A 709 10.16 -12.48 5.19
CA PRO A 709 10.99 -11.43 5.78
C PRO A 709 11.37 -10.35 4.77
N VAL A 710 11.80 -9.19 5.27
CA VAL A 710 12.36 -8.13 4.42
C VAL A 710 13.83 -8.43 4.15
N ILE A 711 14.23 -8.38 2.88
CA ILE A 711 15.62 -8.60 2.43
C ILE A 711 16.09 -7.35 1.71
N ASN A 712 17.29 -6.89 2.03
CA ASN A 712 17.96 -5.86 1.24
C ASN A 712 18.79 -6.52 0.13
N ASP A 713 18.23 -6.56 -1.07
CA ASP A 713 18.84 -7.21 -2.23
C ASP A 713 20.28 -6.73 -2.51
N GLN A 714 20.61 -5.46 -2.23
CA GLN A 714 21.95 -4.92 -2.48
C GLN A 714 23.02 -5.43 -1.50
N CYS A 715 22.62 -5.88 -0.31
CA CYS A 715 23.52 -6.41 0.71
C CYS A 715 23.85 -7.90 0.51
N VAL A 716 23.19 -8.57 -0.43
CA VAL A 716 23.44 -9.99 -0.71
C VAL A 716 24.80 -10.15 -1.38
N GLN A 717 25.65 -10.99 -0.79
CA GLN A 717 27.03 -11.22 -1.21
C GLN A 717 27.31 -12.71 -1.30
N VAL A 718 28.20 -13.08 -2.22
CA VAL A 718 28.70 -14.45 -2.39
C VAL A 718 30.19 -14.43 -2.12
N THR A 719 30.66 -15.30 -1.24
CA THR A 719 32.08 -15.48 -0.92
C THR A 719 32.47 -16.95 -1.11
N LEU A 720 33.76 -17.21 -1.31
CA LEU A 720 34.30 -18.58 -1.31
C LEU A 720 34.77 -18.94 0.10
N SER A 721 34.72 -20.23 0.46
CA SER A 721 35.10 -20.72 1.80
C SER A 721 36.51 -20.36 2.27
N ASN A 722 37.40 -20.00 1.34
CA ASN A 722 38.80 -19.69 1.61
C ASN A 722 39.11 -18.18 1.63
N GLU A 723 38.14 -17.34 1.31
CA GLU A 723 38.30 -15.89 1.49
C GLU A 723 38.10 -15.55 2.97
N GLN A 724 39.12 -14.97 3.61
CA GLN A 724 38.96 -14.41 4.94
C GLN A 724 37.84 -13.36 4.88
N SER A 725 36.74 -13.63 5.59
CA SER A 725 35.48 -12.88 5.58
C SER A 725 35.61 -11.51 6.26
N HIS A 726 36.52 -10.67 5.77
CA HIS A 726 36.62 -9.26 6.15
C HIS A 726 36.15 -8.42 4.96
N THR A 727 34.87 -8.05 4.99
CA THR A 727 34.20 -7.15 4.03
C THR A 727 34.67 -5.70 4.14
N GLU A 728 35.55 -5.39 5.11
CA GLU A 728 36.13 -4.06 5.30
C GLU A 728 37.23 -3.77 4.26
N ASN A 729 37.17 -2.59 3.64
CA ASN A 729 38.13 -2.08 2.64
C ASN A 729 38.11 -2.76 1.26
N GLN A 730 36.94 -3.16 0.77
CA GLN A 730 36.78 -3.81 -0.53
C GLN A 730 37.35 -2.99 -1.71
N ASP A 731 37.24 -1.66 -1.67
CA ASP A 731 37.80 -0.77 -2.69
C ASP A 731 39.34 -0.82 -2.73
N GLU A 732 39.99 -0.95 -1.58
CA GLU A 732 41.43 -1.10 -1.51
C GLU A 732 41.89 -2.45 -2.06
N TRP A 733 41.16 -3.54 -1.74
CA TRP A 733 41.44 -4.87 -2.30
C TRP A 733 41.28 -4.90 -3.82
N MET A 734 40.20 -4.32 -4.35
CA MET A 734 39.99 -4.18 -5.80
C MET A 734 41.12 -3.37 -6.44
N THR A 735 41.58 -2.30 -5.79
CA THR A 735 42.71 -1.50 -6.29
C THR A 735 44.01 -2.32 -6.30
N MET A 736 44.28 -3.09 -5.25
CA MET A 736 45.44 -3.99 -5.19
C MET A 736 45.38 -5.07 -6.28
N GLU A 737 44.22 -5.69 -6.49
CA GLU A 737 44.00 -6.70 -7.53
C GLU A 737 44.24 -6.13 -8.92
N ARG A 738 43.66 -4.96 -9.21
CA ARG A 738 43.87 -4.27 -10.49
C ARG A 738 45.34 -3.98 -10.76
N GLN A 739 46.04 -3.36 -9.81
CA GLN A 739 47.45 -3.03 -9.95
C GLN A 739 48.32 -4.29 -10.12
N LEU A 740 47.98 -5.37 -9.42
CA LEU A 740 48.68 -6.66 -9.58
C LEU A 740 48.48 -7.18 -11.01
N VAL A 741 47.25 -7.18 -11.53
CA VAL A 741 46.98 -7.62 -12.91
C VAL A 741 47.71 -6.76 -13.94
N GLU A 742 47.74 -5.43 -13.77
CA GLU A 742 48.45 -4.50 -14.66
C GLU A 742 49.96 -4.79 -14.69
N GLU A 743 50.60 -4.96 -13.53
CA GLU A 743 52.03 -5.32 -13.43
C GLU A 743 52.31 -6.70 -14.03
N ASN A 744 51.41 -7.66 -13.78
CA ASN A 744 51.50 -9.01 -14.32
C ASN A 744 51.47 -9.05 -15.85
N ILE A 745 50.69 -8.16 -16.47
CA ILE A 745 50.65 -7.98 -17.93
C ILE A 745 51.90 -7.26 -18.41
N ALA A 746 52.32 -6.18 -17.76
CA ALA A 746 53.48 -5.36 -18.15
C ALA A 746 54.78 -6.18 -18.17
N LYS A 747 54.96 -7.08 -17.20
CA LYS A 747 56.13 -7.98 -17.09
C LYS A 747 55.99 -9.29 -17.90
N GLY A 748 54.91 -9.45 -18.68
CA GLY A 748 54.74 -10.60 -19.58
C GLY A 748 54.32 -11.92 -18.93
N PHE A 749 53.97 -11.92 -17.63
CA PHE A 749 53.49 -13.11 -16.92
C PHE A 749 52.05 -13.51 -17.34
N PHE A 750 51.25 -12.55 -17.78
CA PHE A 750 50.02 -12.81 -18.53
C PHE A 750 50.24 -12.42 -19.99
N SER A 751 50.33 -13.42 -20.88
CA SER A 751 50.51 -13.23 -22.32
C SER A 751 49.43 -13.94 -23.13
N GLY A 752 49.23 -13.53 -24.38
CA GLY A 752 48.28 -14.16 -25.30
C GLY A 752 46.84 -14.22 -24.75
N SER A 753 46.25 -15.42 -24.78
CA SER A 753 44.89 -15.68 -24.29
C SER A 753 44.71 -15.40 -22.79
N LYS A 754 45.72 -15.63 -21.96
CA LYS A 754 45.67 -15.35 -20.52
C LYS A 754 45.55 -13.87 -20.19
N LYS A 755 46.13 -12.99 -21.01
CA LYS A 755 45.96 -11.54 -20.88
C LYS A 755 44.51 -11.12 -21.10
N ALA A 756 43.90 -11.59 -22.19
CA ALA A 756 42.51 -11.28 -22.50
C ALA A 756 41.56 -11.81 -21.42
N LEU A 757 41.82 -13.03 -20.93
CA LEU A 757 41.03 -13.66 -19.88
C LEU A 757 41.18 -12.94 -18.53
N ALA A 758 42.39 -12.54 -18.13
CA ALA A 758 42.59 -11.79 -16.87
C ALA A 758 41.89 -10.42 -16.88
N LEU A 759 41.88 -9.72 -18.01
CA LEU A 759 41.14 -8.46 -18.18
C LEU A 759 39.63 -8.69 -18.15
N GLN A 760 39.15 -9.73 -18.84
CA GLN A 760 37.74 -10.09 -18.86
C GLN A 760 37.22 -10.45 -17.47
N GLN A 761 37.98 -11.22 -16.68
CA GLN A 761 37.60 -11.59 -15.31
C GLN A 761 37.41 -10.37 -14.41
N HIS A 762 38.25 -9.34 -14.58
CA HIS A 762 38.14 -8.10 -13.82
C HIS A 762 36.95 -7.24 -14.27
N ASP A 763 36.56 -7.28 -15.55
CA ASP A 763 35.41 -6.51 -16.06
C ASP A 763 34.05 -7.17 -15.76
N ASP A 764 34.00 -8.51 -15.66
CA ASP A 764 32.77 -9.30 -15.51
C ASP A 764 32.23 -9.30 -14.06
N ASN A 765 33.08 -9.05 -13.06
CA ASN A 765 32.72 -9.02 -11.62
C ASN A 765 31.96 -10.26 -11.09
N ARG A 766 31.99 -11.38 -11.81
CA ARG A 766 31.40 -12.66 -11.39
C ARG A 766 32.28 -13.34 -10.35
N VAL A 767 31.65 -13.99 -9.37
CA VAL A 767 32.37 -14.87 -8.45
C VAL A 767 32.74 -16.15 -9.19
N VAL A 768 34.03 -16.51 -9.19
CA VAL A 768 34.53 -17.69 -9.90
C VAL A 768 34.79 -18.81 -8.90
N CYS A 769 34.14 -19.95 -9.09
CA CYS A 769 34.23 -21.12 -8.23
C CYS A 769 34.68 -22.34 -9.04
N ALA A 770 35.32 -23.33 -8.40
CA ALA A 770 35.64 -24.61 -9.03
C ALA A 770 34.59 -25.66 -8.70
N VAL A 771 34.41 -26.67 -9.56
CA VAL A 771 33.56 -27.84 -9.25
C VAL A 771 34.01 -28.48 -7.92
N GLY A 772 33.05 -28.69 -7.01
CA GLY A 772 33.26 -29.24 -5.67
C GLY A 772 33.65 -28.21 -4.59
N GLU A 773 33.88 -26.95 -4.94
CA GLU A 773 34.24 -25.90 -3.98
C GLU A 773 32.99 -25.18 -3.43
N PRO A 774 32.81 -25.07 -2.10
CA PRO A 774 31.63 -24.42 -1.53
C PRO A 774 31.68 -22.89 -1.68
N ALA A 775 30.65 -22.33 -2.29
CA ALA A 775 30.35 -20.90 -2.28
C ALA A 775 29.30 -20.59 -1.20
N ILE A 776 29.55 -19.56 -0.38
CA ILE A 776 28.68 -19.15 0.72
C ILE A 776 27.91 -17.90 0.31
N VAL A 777 26.58 -17.97 0.36
CA VAL A 777 25.69 -16.85 0.09
C VAL A 777 25.27 -16.22 1.41
N HIS A 778 25.60 -14.95 1.59
CA HIS A 778 25.28 -14.16 2.79
C HIS A 778 24.01 -13.34 2.54
N ILE A 779 23.00 -13.53 3.40
CA ILE A 779 21.70 -12.87 3.28
C ILE A 779 21.30 -12.29 4.64
N GLU A 780 21.08 -10.98 4.71
CA GLU A 780 20.50 -10.33 5.89
C GLU A 780 18.96 -10.40 5.80
N LEU A 781 18.35 -11.12 6.74
CA LEU A 781 16.91 -11.20 6.93
C LEU A 781 16.49 -10.20 8.00
N HIS A 782 15.42 -9.45 7.75
CA HIS A 782 14.83 -8.54 8.73
C HIS A 782 13.37 -8.88 8.99
N ASN A 783 13.00 -9.02 10.26
CA ASN A 783 11.61 -9.07 10.70
C ASN A 783 11.11 -7.63 10.94
N PRO A 784 10.23 -7.07 10.10
CA PRO A 784 9.68 -5.72 10.32
C PRO A 784 8.60 -5.67 11.42
N LEU A 785 8.21 -6.82 11.99
CA LEU A 785 7.11 -6.91 12.95
C LEU A 785 7.57 -6.81 14.40
N GLN A 786 6.64 -6.41 15.26
CA GLN A 786 6.82 -6.40 16.71
C GLN A 786 6.45 -7.75 17.35
N VAL A 787 6.27 -8.78 16.54
CA VAL A 787 5.99 -10.17 16.93
C VAL A 787 6.98 -11.11 16.24
N PRO A 788 7.36 -12.24 16.85
CA PRO A 788 8.28 -13.19 16.23
C PRO A 788 7.64 -13.87 15.01
N ILE A 789 8.47 -14.23 14.03
CA ILE A 789 8.07 -15.01 12.85
C ILE A 789 8.92 -16.27 12.73
N GLU A 790 8.31 -17.39 12.35
CA GLU A 790 9.01 -18.67 12.12
C GLU A 790 9.16 -18.91 10.62
N LEU A 791 10.41 -19.14 10.19
CA LEU A 791 10.76 -19.49 8.82
C LEU A 791 11.28 -20.92 8.81
N ASN A 792 10.73 -21.73 7.92
CA ASN A 792 11.05 -23.15 7.77
C ASN A 792 11.57 -23.43 6.36
N ASP A 793 12.31 -24.53 6.21
CA ASP A 793 12.76 -25.03 4.91
C ASP A 793 13.48 -23.97 4.03
N ILE A 794 14.37 -23.18 4.63
CA ILE A 794 15.06 -22.09 3.93
C ILE A 794 16.15 -22.70 3.02
N VAL A 795 16.08 -22.44 1.72
CA VAL A 795 17.03 -22.93 0.71
C VAL A 795 17.19 -21.92 -0.42
N LEU A 796 18.34 -21.90 -1.10
CA LEU A 796 18.58 -21.03 -2.25
C LEU A 796 17.79 -21.50 -3.47
N GLY A 797 17.23 -20.58 -4.25
CA GLY A 797 16.76 -20.86 -5.61
C GLY A 797 17.88 -20.61 -6.60
N CYS A 798 18.34 -21.67 -7.27
CA CYS A 798 19.49 -21.63 -8.19
C CYS A 798 19.14 -22.30 -9.52
N VAL A 799 19.75 -21.82 -10.62
CA VAL A 799 19.63 -22.43 -11.95
C VAL A 799 21.02 -22.58 -12.57
N HIS A 800 21.35 -23.80 -13.01
CA HIS A 800 22.56 -24.10 -13.77
C HIS A 800 22.37 -23.83 -15.27
N ARG A 801 23.42 -23.37 -15.92
CA ARG A 801 23.52 -23.15 -17.37
C ARG A 801 24.86 -23.68 -17.86
N GLU A 802 24.86 -24.44 -18.94
CA GLU A 802 26.10 -24.94 -19.57
C GLU A 802 26.97 -23.80 -20.13
N SER A 803 26.37 -22.68 -20.51
CA SER A 803 27.09 -21.51 -21.05
C SER A 803 27.90 -20.81 -19.96
N MET A 804 29.21 -20.66 -20.19
CA MET A 804 30.11 -19.87 -19.34
C MET A 804 29.98 -18.34 -19.54
N LYS A 805 29.23 -17.89 -20.56
CA LYS A 805 28.99 -16.45 -20.80
C LYS A 805 27.95 -15.89 -19.82
N PRO A 806 28.10 -14.63 -19.37
CA PRO A 806 27.15 -13.99 -18.46
C PRO A 806 25.75 -13.92 -19.09
N SER A 807 24.72 -13.95 -18.23
CA SER A 807 23.33 -13.73 -18.70
C SER A 807 23.18 -12.35 -19.33
N LYS A 808 22.48 -12.28 -20.48
CA LYS A 808 22.07 -11.01 -21.10
C LYS A 808 20.59 -10.70 -20.87
N GLU A 809 19.88 -11.58 -20.17
CA GLU A 809 18.45 -11.49 -19.96
C GLU A 809 18.14 -10.62 -18.73
N SER A 810 17.19 -9.70 -18.89
CA SER A 810 16.64 -8.94 -17.77
C SER A 810 15.72 -9.82 -16.95
N ARG A 811 15.94 -9.87 -15.63
CA ARG A 811 15.12 -10.64 -14.70
C ARG A 811 13.84 -9.88 -14.33
N ASP A 812 12.71 -10.58 -14.33
CA ASP A 812 11.43 -10.05 -13.86
C ASP A 812 11.08 -10.65 -12.49
N ALA A 813 11.22 -9.84 -11.43
CA ALA A 813 10.87 -10.25 -10.07
C ALA A 813 9.43 -10.72 -9.91
N LYS A 814 8.48 -10.19 -10.71
CA LYS A 814 7.07 -10.58 -10.57
C LYS A 814 6.82 -11.98 -11.11
N ALA A 815 7.45 -12.33 -12.24
CA ALA A 815 7.35 -13.66 -12.83
C ALA A 815 8.08 -14.69 -11.96
N GLU A 816 9.28 -14.36 -11.48
CA GLU A 816 10.06 -15.27 -10.65
C GLU A 816 9.42 -15.56 -9.28
N ALA A 817 8.62 -14.65 -8.71
CA ALA A 817 7.98 -14.85 -7.41
C ALA A 817 7.01 -16.05 -7.33
N TYR A 818 6.61 -16.62 -8.47
CA TYR A 818 5.76 -17.82 -8.55
C TYR A 818 6.55 -19.14 -8.64
N GLU A 819 7.88 -19.09 -8.49
CA GLU A 819 8.73 -20.29 -8.52
C GLU A 819 8.35 -21.27 -7.40
N ALA A 820 8.06 -22.51 -7.78
CA ALA A 820 7.68 -23.58 -6.84
C ALA A 820 8.88 -24.09 -6.03
N MET A 821 8.59 -24.67 -4.86
CA MET A 821 9.62 -25.27 -4.00
C MET A 821 10.41 -26.36 -4.77
N ILE A 822 11.73 -26.30 -4.66
CA ILE A 822 12.63 -27.28 -5.25
C ILE A 822 12.71 -28.55 -4.38
N GLU A 823 12.71 -29.72 -5.03
CA GLU A 823 12.89 -31.03 -4.36
C GLU A 823 14.31 -31.54 -4.58
N GLY A 824 15.01 -31.86 -3.50
CA GLY A 824 16.37 -32.40 -3.52
C GLY A 824 16.50 -33.60 -2.59
N THR A 825 17.45 -34.48 -2.85
CA THR A 825 17.72 -35.66 -2.02
C THR A 825 18.77 -35.35 -0.96
N PRO A 826 18.59 -35.73 0.32
CA PRO A 826 19.60 -35.47 1.34
C PRO A 826 20.91 -36.20 1.02
N VAL A 827 22.03 -35.48 1.12
CA VAL A 827 23.37 -36.03 0.86
C VAL A 827 23.78 -36.91 2.05
N PRO A 828 24.27 -38.15 1.83
CA PRO A 828 24.79 -39.00 2.89
C PRO A 828 25.91 -38.29 3.67
N ASP A 829 25.97 -38.49 4.99
CA ASP A 829 26.98 -37.93 5.90
C ASP A 829 26.96 -36.39 6.11
N SER A 830 25.94 -35.69 5.60
CA SER A 830 25.69 -34.27 5.89
C SER A 830 24.24 -34.03 6.34
N ASN A 831 24.05 -33.45 7.52
CA ASN A 831 22.70 -33.23 8.08
C ASN A 831 21.92 -32.08 7.42
N GLU A 832 22.57 -31.22 6.63
CA GLU A 832 21.95 -29.99 6.12
C GLU A 832 22.14 -29.79 4.60
N MET A 833 22.80 -30.71 3.89
CA MET A 833 23.11 -30.57 2.47
C MET A 833 22.21 -31.48 1.62
N PHE A 834 21.67 -30.93 0.54
CA PHE A 834 20.75 -31.61 -0.38
C PHE A 834 21.27 -31.56 -1.81
N ASP A 835 21.14 -32.68 -2.52
CA ASP A 835 21.55 -32.85 -3.91
C ASP A 835 20.41 -32.53 -4.87
N PHE A 836 20.72 -31.67 -5.86
CA PHE A 836 19.82 -31.22 -6.94
C PHE A 836 20.40 -31.56 -8.32
N GLY A 837 21.37 -32.47 -8.40
CA GLY A 837 21.99 -32.96 -9.64
C GLY A 837 23.15 -32.11 -10.14
N ASP A 838 22.93 -30.82 -10.38
CA ASP A 838 23.97 -29.91 -10.91
C ASP A 838 24.77 -29.22 -9.80
N PHE A 839 24.20 -29.16 -8.60
CA PHE A 839 24.78 -28.55 -7.41
C PHE A 839 24.13 -29.12 -6.14
N HIS A 840 24.82 -28.99 -5.01
CA HIS A 840 24.26 -29.25 -3.70
C HIS A 840 23.96 -27.92 -2.98
N LEU A 841 22.86 -27.86 -2.23
CA LEU A 841 22.47 -26.69 -1.45
C LEU A 841 22.29 -27.03 0.03
N GLN A 842 22.69 -26.10 0.88
CA GLN A 842 22.36 -26.14 2.29
C GLN A 842 20.90 -25.74 2.53
N LYS A 843 20.21 -26.48 3.40
CA LYS A 843 18.83 -26.22 3.81
C LYS A 843 18.75 -26.01 5.31
N ILE A 844 18.22 -24.86 5.74
CA ILE A 844 17.96 -24.57 7.15
C ILE A 844 16.53 -24.99 7.49
N SER A 845 16.39 -25.91 8.44
CA SER A 845 15.08 -26.51 8.78
C SER A 845 14.14 -25.56 9.52
N ASN A 846 14.67 -24.78 10.48
CA ASN A 846 13.88 -23.83 11.26
C ASN A 846 14.74 -22.63 11.67
N LEU A 847 14.19 -21.43 11.51
CA LEU A 847 14.76 -20.15 11.92
C LEU A 847 13.65 -19.27 12.48
N THR A 848 13.74 -18.95 13.77
CA THR A 848 12.89 -17.91 14.39
C THR A 848 13.59 -16.56 14.29
N LEU A 849 12.88 -15.55 13.81
CA LEU A 849 13.30 -14.15 13.84
C LEU A 849 12.49 -13.41 14.92
N GLU A 850 13.19 -12.89 15.92
CA GLU A 850 12.61 -12.13 17.03
C GLU A 850 12.02 -10.78 16.56
N PRO A 851 11.18 -10.12 17.37
CA PRO A 851 10.62 -8.81 17.04
C PRO A 851 11.69 -7.80 16.62
N LEU A 852 11.50 -7.18 15.45
CA LEU A 852 12.39 -6.17 14.86
C LEU A 852 13.84 -6.63 14.59
N GLU A 853 14.12 -7.94 14.69
CA GLU A 853 15.46 -8.48 14.53
C GLU A 853 15.99 -8.32 13.10
N LYS A 854 17.30 -8.11 12.98
CA LYS A 854 18.07 -8.31 11.75
C LYS A 854 19.06 -9.43 11.99
N ARG A 855 19.02 -10.46 11.14
CA ARG A 855 19.85 -11.65 11.28
C ARG A 855 20.46 -12.03 9.95
N GLN A 856 21.78 -12.16 9.91
CA GLN A 856 22.49 -12.67 8.75
C GLN A 856 22.48 -14.21 8.77
N ILE A 857 22.08 -14.81 7.65
CA ILE A 857 22.20 -16.24 7.41
C ILE A 857 23.23 -16.51 6.31
N ASN A 858 23.86 -17.69 6.38
CA ASN A 858 24.86 -18.15 5.43
C ASN A 858 24.37 -19.48 4.84
N LEU A 859 24.19 -19.55 3.53
CA LEU A 859 23.76 -20.75 2.82
C LEU A 859 24.86 -21.23 1.88
N ALA A 860 25.31 -22.46 2.03
CA ALA A 860 26.32 -23.06 1.17
C ALA A 860 25.71 -23.60 -0.15
N LEU A 861 26.41 -23.35 -1.26
CA LEU A 861 26.18 -23.87 -2.60
C LEU A 861 27.45 -24.60 -3.05
N VAL A 862 27.35 -25.89 -3.38
CA VAL A 862 28.48 -26.69 -3.87
C VAL A 862 28.21 -27.14 -5.31
N PRO A 863 28.89 -26.55 -6.31
CA PRO A 863 28.66 -26.88 -7.71
C PRO A 863 29.20 -28.27 -8.07
N GLN A 864 28.43 -29.06 -8.83
CA GLN A 864 28.83 -30.40 -9.31
C GLN A 864 29.20 -30.42 -10.80
N LYS A 865 28.77 -29.41 -11.58
CA LYS A 865 29.06 -29.31 -13.03
C LYS A 865 29.61 -27.93 -13.42
N GLU A 866 30.47 -27.91 -14.42
CA GLU A 866 30.99 -26.69 -15.04
C GLU A 866 29.88 -25.87 -15.73
N GLY A 867 30.06 -24.56 -15.84
CA GLY A 867 29.09 -23.66 -16.46
C GLY A 867 28.86 -22.39 -15.65
N SER A 868 27.62 -21.94 -15.58
CA SER A 868 27.18 -20.77 -14.80
C SER A 868 26.02 -21.18 -13.89
N ILE A 869 26.09 -20.80 -12.61
CA ILE A 869 24.98 -20.98 -11.67
C ILE A 869 24.46 -19.60 -11.27
N LEU A 870 23.22 -19.31 -11.64
CA LEU A 870 22.54 -18.08 -11.26
C LEU A 870 21.79 -18.28 -9.95
N ILE A 871 22.12 -17.51 -8.93
CA ILE A 871 21.31 -17.41 -7.69
C ILE A 871 20.15 -16.47 -7.96
N LYS A 872 18.93 -17.01 -7.97
CA LYS A 872 17.71 -16.25 -8.23
C LYS A 872 17.13 -15.62 -6.96
N GLY A 873 17.17 -16.33 -5.85
CA GLY A 873 16.51 -15.88 -4.63
C GLY A 873 16.55 -16.91 -3.52
N ILE A 874 15.60 -16.79 -2.60
CA ILE A 874 15.42 -17.77 -1.52
C ILE A 874 14.01 -18.35 -1.52
N HIS A 875 13.94 -19.65 -1.28
CA HIS A 875 12.73 -20.35 -0.88
C HIS A 875 12.68 -20.39 0.65
N TYR A 876 11.49 -20.17 1.21
CA TYR A 876 11.20 -20.43 2.62
C TYR A 876 9.72 -20.72 2.80
N THR A 877 9.37 -21.31 3.94
CA THR A 877 8.00 -21.57 4.36
C THR A 877 7.71 -20.77 5.62
N LEU A 878 6.72 -19.87 5.57
CA LEU A 878 6.29 -19.12 6.75
C LEU A 878 5.39 -20.02 7.63
N ASN A 879 5.75 -20.15 8.92
CA ASN A 879 4.99 -20.85 9.96
C ASN A 879 4.51 -22.26 9.52
N ASN A 880 5.37 -23.03 8.83
CA ASN A 880 5.08 -24.37 8.32
C ASN A 880 3.82 -24.50 7.42
N LEU A 881 3.34 -23.41 6.81
CA LEU A 881 2.14 -23.44 5.97
C LEU A 881 2.33 -22.75 4.63
N VAL A 882 2.98 -21.59 4.57
CA VAL A 882 2.97 -20.76 3.36
C VAL A 882 4.33 -20.79 2.70
N HIS A 883 4.48 -21.56 1.63
CA HIS A 883 5.66 -21.49 0.80
C HIS A 883 5.73 -20.16 0.05
N THR A 884 6.92 -19.57 -0.03
CA THR A 884 7.17 -18.36 -0.80
C THR A 884 8.58 -18.37 -1.38
N PHE A 885 8.68 -17.99 -2.65
CA PHE A 885 9.94 -17.64 -3.28
C PHE A 885 10.14 -16.13 -3.29
N ARG A 886 11.23 -15.65 -2.68
CA ARG A 886 11.61 -14.24 -2.68
C ARG A 886 12.78 -14.02 -3.66
N PRO A 887 12.52 -13.45 -4.85
CA PRO A 887 13.58 -13.16 -5.82
C PRO A 887 14.47 -12.01 -5.34
N ILE A 888 15.78 -12.15 -5.54
CA ILE A 888 16.80 -11.15 -5.20
C ILE A 888 17.29 -10.52 -6.50
N ILE A 889 17.05 -9.22 -6.69
CA ILE A 889 17.49 -8.48 -7.88
C ILE A 889 18.40 -7.31 -7.49
N LYS A 890 19.67 -7.42 -7.84
CA LYS A 890 20.67 -6.37 -7.63
C LYS A 890 20.63 -5.35 -8.75
N ARG A 891 20.93 -4.08 -8.42
CA ARG A 891 20.98 -2.99 -9.40
C ARG A 891 22.43 -2.78 -9.76
N GLY A 892 22.77 -2.87 -11.04
CA GLY A 892 24.13 -2.60 -11.50
C GLY A 892 24.48 -1.12 -11.45
N LYS A 893 25.67 -0.77 -11.97
CA LYS A 893 26.15 0.62 -12.00
C LYS A 893 25.20 1.51 -12.81
N ARG A 894 25.00 2.76 -12.37
CA ARG A 894 24.22 3.75 -13.10
C ARG A 894 24.89 4.05 -14.44
N LEU A 895 24.16 3.89 -15.53
CA LEU A 895 24.62 4.20 -16.87
C LEU A 895 24.50 5.70 -17.12
N ASN A 896 25.55 6.32 -17.69
CA ASN A 896 25.56 7.74 -18.05
C ASN A 896 26.04 7.99 -19.49
N ASP A 897 26.13 6.94 -20.31
CA ASP A 897 26.84 6.99 -21.59
C ASP A 897 26.02 7.65 -22.71
N THR A 898 24.70 7.45 -22.71
CA THR A 898 23.79 8.02 -23.73
C THR A 898 23.00 9.20 -23.17
N LEU A 899 22.48 10.08 -24.04
CA LEU A 899 21.59 11.18 -23.64
C LEU A 899 20.33 10.64 -22.95
N GLU A 900 19.80 9.52 -23.42
CA GLU A 900 18.65 8.83 -22.82
C GLU A 900 18.98 8.31 -21.41
N HIS A 901 20.18 7.76 -21.17
CA HIS A 901 20.64 7.36 -19.83
C HIS A 901 20.90 8.54 -18.89
N ARG A 902 21.10 9.75 -19.42
CA ARG A 902 21.26 10.98 -18.63
C ARG A 902 19.91 11.61 -18.28
N LEU A 903 18.93 11.50 -19.17
CA LEU A 903 17.56 12.02 -18.99
C LEU A 903 16.65 11.05 -18.20
N SER A 904 16.87 9.74 -18.33
CA SER A 904 16.20 8.69 -17.59
C SER A 904 17.20 7.99 -16.66
N VAL A 905 16.83 7.68 -15.42
CA VAL A 905 17.74 6.98 -14.49
C VAL A 905 17.87 5.51 -14.93
N ALA A 906 18.90 5.19 -15.72
CA ALA A 906 19.18 3.84 -16.22
C ALA A 906 20.34 3.17 -15.45
N TYR A 907 20.24 1.86 -15.21
CA TYR A 907 21.25 1.05 -14.53
C TYR A 907 21.66 -0.14 -15.41
N GLY A 908 22.92 -0.55 -15.33
CA GLY A 908 23.44 -1.76 -15.99
C GLY A 908 23.02 -3.03 -15.26
N LEU A 909 23.35 -4.18 -15.85
CA LEU A 909 23.15 -5.49 -15.22
C LEU A 909 24.18 -5.73 -14.11
N ASP A 910 23.77 -6.41 -13.04
CA ASP A 910 24.64 -6.89 -11.97
C ASP A 910 24.85 -8.39 -12.13
N HIS A 911 26.10 -8.83 -12.23
CA HIS A 911 26.48 -10.23 -12.42
C HIS A 911 27.02 -10.88 -11.14
N THR A 912 26.95 -10.22 -9.98
CA THR A 912 27.58 -10.73 -8.74
C THR A 912 26.90 -11.98 -8.17
N LEU A 913 25.66 -12.26 -8.59
CA LEU A 913 24.91 -13.49 -8.24
C LEU A 913 24.96 -14.56 -9.35
N ASP A 914 25.71 -14.33 -10.42
CA ASP A 914 25.96 -15.28 -11.50
C ASP A 914 27.35 -15.91 -11.29
N LEU A 915 27.38 -17.08 -10.64
CA LEU A 915 28.62 -17.79 -10.34
C LEU A 915 29.16 -18.46 -11.59
N LEU A 916 30.42 -18.20 -11.92
CA LEU A 916 31.14 -18.90 -12.98
C LEU A 916 31.80 -20.15 -12.40
N VAL A 917 31.29 -21.34 -12.76
CA VAL A 917 31.84 -22.62 -12.32
C VAL A 917 32.84 -23.13 -13.36
N THR A 918 34.07 -23.30 -12.91
CA THR A 918 35.20 -23.74 -13.75
C THR A 918 35.61 -25.17 -13.42
N SER A 919 36.45 -25.75 -14.27
CA SER A 919 37.10 -27.03 -13.99
C SER A 919 37.84 -27.02 -12.65
N PRO A 920 38.18 -28.18 -12.05
CA PRO A 920 38.93 -28.24 -10.80
C PRO A 920 40.20 -27.36 -10.85
N MET A 921 40.43 -26.56 -9.80
CA MET A 921 41.52 -25.58 -9.70
C MET A 921 42.38 -25.85 -8.46
N PRO A 922 43.64 -25.34 -8.40
CA PRO A 922 44.37 -25.25 -7.14
C PRO A 922 43.62 -24.36 -6.14
N LEU A 923 43.81 -24.62 -4.85
CA LEU A 923 43.18 -23.87 -3.77
C LEU A 923 44.25 -23.52 -2.74
N LEU A 924 44.69 -22.27 -2.76
CA LEU A 924 45.73 -21.79 -1.86
C LEU A 924 45.19 -21.60 -0.44
N ASP A 925 45.92 -22.13 0.52
CA ASP A 925 45.75 -21.90 1.95
C ASP A 925 47.11 -21.49 2.54
N LEU A 926 47.11 -20.51 3.43
CA LEU A 926 48.33 -19.87 3.93
C LEU A 926 48.34 -19.79 5.45
N ALA A 927 49.50 -20.04 6.04
CA ALA A 927 49.75 -19.76 7.46
C ALA A 927 51.06 -19.00 7.64
N PHE A 928 51.05 -17.96 8.47
CA PHE A 928 52.25 -17.21 8.84
C PHE A 928 52.68 -17.62 10.24
N HIS A 929 53.88 -18.18 10.35
CA HIS A 929 54.47 -18.63 11.62
C HIS A 929 55.52 -17.66 12.12
N GLY A 930 55.56 -17.47 13.45
CA GLY A 930 56.61 -16.69 14.11
C GLY A 930 56.53 -15.18 13.87
N VAL A 931 55.39 -14.65 13.44
CA VAL A 931 55.18 -13.19 13.32
C VAL A 931 55.04 -12.60 14.73
N PRO A 932 55.94 -11.70 15.16
CA PRO A 932 55.86 -11.08 16.48
C PRO A 932 54.73 -10.05 16.54
N GLU A 933 54.14 -9.81 17.73
CA GLU A 933 53.16 -8.73 17.92
C GLU A 933 53.81 -7.33 17.80
N SER A 934 55.09 -7.23 18.19
CA SER A 934 55.83 -5.98 18.12
C SER A 934 57.32 -6.15 17.79
N ILE A 935 57.87 -5.17 17.05
CA ILE A 935 59.30 -5.06 16.72
C ILE A 935 59.81 -3.64 16.92
N LEU A 936 61.12 -3.46 17.03
CA LEU A 936 61.76 -2.14 17.09
C LEU A 936 61.94 -1.56 15.67
N SER A 937 61.95 -0.24 15.54
CA SER A 937 62.31 0.45 14.30
C SER A 937 63.70 -0.01 13.82
N GLY A 938 63.83 -0.39 12.56
CA GLY A 938 65.02 -0.97 11.96
C GLY A 938 65.27 -2.45 12.27
N GLN A 939 64.56 -3.07 13.23
CA GLN A 939 64.72 -4.50 13.55
C GLN A 939 64.27 -5.36 12.37
N VAL A 940 65.02 -6.43 12.07
CA VAL A 940 64.60 -7.45 11.10
C VAL A 940 64.30 -8.75 11.83
N VAL A 941 63.16 -9.34 11.52
CA VAL A 941 62.72 -10.63 12.08
C VAL A 941 62.41 -11.58 10.93
N GLN A 942 62.92 -12.81 11.01
CA GLN A 942 62.55 -13.88 10.10
C GLN A 942 61.26 -14.55 10.58
N THR A 943 60.35 -14.77 9.65
CA THR A 943 59.06 -15.47 9.83
C THR A 943 58.96 -16.55 8.75
N VAL A 944 58.04 -17.49 8.90
CA VAL A 944 57.87 -18.59 7.93
C VAL A 944 56.48 -18.50 7.31
N LEU A 945 56.44 -18.42 5.99
CA LEU A 945 55.21 -18.52 5.21
C LEU A 945 55.00 -19.99 4.80
N GLU A 946 53.97 -20.61 5.36
CA GLU A 946 53.50 -21.93 4.97
C GLU A 946 52.47 -21.80 3.85
N ILE A 947 52.73 -22.50 2.75
CA ILE A 947 51.93 -22.48 1.53
C ILE A 947 51.37 -23.88 1.31
N ASN A 948 50.07 -24.02 1.44
CA ASN A 948 49.36 -25.29 1.30
C ASN A 948 48.44 -25.24 0.07
N ASN A 949 48.53 -26.23 -0.81
CA ASN A 949 47.58 -26.40 -1.89
C ASN A 949 46.52 -27.44 -1.51
N LYS A 950 45.36 -26.97 -1.05
CA LYS A 950 44.19 -27.81 -0.73
C LYS A 950 43.33 -28.17 -1.93
N GLY A 951 43.71 -27.72 -3.13
CA GLY A 951 42.93 -27.93 -4.36
C GLY A 951 43.30 -29.22 -5.06
N ASN A 952 42.62 -29.48 -6.18
CA ASN A 952 42.73 -30.75 -6.93
C ASN A 952 43.73 -30.71 -8.09
N LYS A 953 44.43 -29.58 -8.28
CA LYS A 953 45.41 -29.34 -9.36
C LYS A 953 46.65 -28.65 -8.81
N GLY A 954 47.79 -28.75 -9.48
CA GLY A 954 49.04 -28.08 -9.09
C GLY A 954 48.95 -26.55 -9.13
N LEU A 955 49.53 -25.90 -8.12
CA LEU A 955 49.60 -24.46 -7.98
C LEU A 955 50.92 -23.93 -8.52
N THR A 956 50.87 -22.96 -9.44
CA THR A 956 52.05 -22.38 -10.09
C THR A 956 52.00 -20.84 -10.11
N ALA A 957 53.12 -20.20 -10.48
CA ALA A 957 53.22 -18.76 -10.69
C ALA A 957 52.69 -17.90 -9.51
N LEU A 958 52.98 -18.32 -8.28
CA LEU A 958 52.55 -17.64 -7.06
C LEU A 958 53.26 -16.29 -6.90
N ARG A 959 52.48 -15.22 -6.78
CA ARG A 959 52.96 -13.86 -6.60
C ARG A 959 52.22 -13.15 -5.49
N LEU A 960 52.88 -12.20 -4.85
CA LEU A 960 52.36 -11.45 -3.72
C LEU A 960 52.39 -9.96 -4.03
N LYS A 961 51.25 -9.28 -3.84
CA LYS A 961 51.22 -7.82 -3.69
C LYS A 961 51.07 -7.45 -2.21
N SER A 962 51.96 -6.58 -1.72
CA SER A 962 51.95 -6.09 -0.34
C SER A 962 51.58 -4.62 -0.27
N SER A 963 50.76 -4.24 0.71
CA SER A 963 50.50 -2.83 1.02
C SER A 963 51.70 -2.10 1.64
N HIS A 964 52.69 -2.84 2.15
CA HIS A 964 53.88 -2.28 2.83
C HIS A 964 55.19 -2.88 2.27
N PRO A 965 55.56 -2.53 1.02
CA PRO A 965 56.73 -3.10 0.34
C PRO A 965 58.08 -2.91 1.06
N SER A 966 58.26 -1.84 1.83
CA SER A 966 59.51 -1.60 2.57
C SER A 966 59.65 -2.46 3.83
N PHE A 967 58.57 -3.09 4.28
CA PHE A 967 58.56 -3.90 5.50
C PHE A 967 58.83 -5.37 5.23
N ILE A 968 58.58 -5.87 4.02
CA ILE A 968 58.58 -7.30 3.74
C ILE A 968 59.60 -7.66 2.66
N CYS A 969 60.29 -8.78 2.85
CA CYS A 969 61.13 -9.43 1.85
C CYS A 969 60.86 -10.94 1.85
N ILE A 970 60.68 -11.52 0.66
CA ILE A 970 60.52 -12.98 0.47
C ILE A 970 61.88 -13.58 0.11
N GLY A 971 62.30 -14.63 0.82
CA GLY A 971 63.52 -15.36 0.54
C GLY A 971 63.31 -16.62 -0.27
N ASN A 972 64.42 -17.26 -0.65
CA ASN A 972 64.38 -18.58 -1.24
C ASN A 972 64.31 -19.65 -0.14
N PRO A 973 63.76 -20.85 -0.42
CA PRO A 973 63.75 -21.95 0.55
C PRO A 973 65.14 -22.29 1.10
N GLU A 974 66.19 -22.09 0.30
CA GLU A 974 67.60 -22.29 0.69
C GLU A 974 68.10 -21.30 1.75
N ASP A 975 67.40 -20.18 1.96
CA ASP A 975 67.77 -19.14 2.92
C ASP A 975 67.18 -19.38 4.31
N MET A 976 66.41 -20.44 4.51
CA MET A 976 65.68 -20.71 5.75
C MET A 976 66.61 -20.77 6.98
N ASP A 977 67.76 -21.42 6.83
CA ASP A 977 68.70 -21.66 7.93
C ASP A 977 69.92 -20.70 7.92
N LYS A 978 69.93 -19.67 7.06
CA LYS A 978 71.05 -18.74 6.93
C LYS A 978 70.98 -17.62 7.98
N GLU A 979 72.07 -17.40 8.71
CA GLU A 979 72.22 -16.23 9.58
C GLU A 979 72.49 -14.96 8.77
N ILE A 980 71.52 -14.04 8.75
CA ILE A 980 71.52 -12.83 7.90
C ILE A 980 72.68 -11.86 8.23
N TYR A 981 73.02 -11.77 9.51
CA TYR A 981 74.05 -10.86 10.04
C TYR A 981 75.37 -11.57 10.36
N ALA A 982 75.54 -12.82 9.92
CA ALA A 982 76.80 -13.54 10.12
C ALA A 982 77.93 -12.82 9.35
N GLY A 983 78.97 -12.43 10.07
CA GLY A 983 80.07 -11.67 9.48
C GLY A 983 80.99 -12.55 8.64
N GLN A 984 81.37 -12.06 7.46
CA GLN A 984 82.34 -12.68 6.55
C GLN A 984 83.62 -11.84 6.48
N VAL A 985 84.75 -12.47 6.11
CA VAL A 985 86.02 -11.77 5.88
C VAL A 985 86.11 -11.42 4.39
N SER A 986 85.70 -10.22 4.00
CA SER A 986 85.80 -9.75 2.61
C SER A 986 85.98 -8.23 2.58
N GLY A 987 86.80 -7.69 1.67
CA GLY A 987 86.95 -6.23 1.51
C GLY A 987 85.79 -5.57 0.74
N ASN A 988 86.02 -4.33 0.27
CA ASN A 988 85.05 -3.53 -0.50
C ASN A 988 84.36 -4.35 -1.61
N GLU A 989 83.04 -4.26 -1.65
CA GLU A 989 82.19 -5.05 -2.54
C GLU A 989 81.65 -4.15 -3.66
N THR A 990 81.70 -4.63 -4.90
CA THR A 990 81.05 -3.97 -6.04
C THR A 990 79.81 -4.77 -6.42
N LEU A 991 78.65 -4.13 -6.35
CA LEU A 991 77.36 -4.77 -6.58
C LEU A 991 76.86 -4.42 -7.99
N ALA A 992 76.62 -5.42 -8.82
CA ALA A 992 75.88 -5.23 -10.07
C ALA A 992 74.41 -4.93 -9.73
N ILE A 993 73.90 -3.79 -10.21
CA ILE A 993 72.51 -3.39 -10.02
C ILE A 993 71.86 -3.12 -11.39
N ASP A 994 70.61 -3.55 -11.56
CA ASP A 994 69.78 -3.05 -12.65
C ASP A 994 69.31 -1.65 -12.23
N ASN A 995 69.91 -0.61 -12.81
CA ASN A 995 69.71 0.78 -12.39
C ASN A 995 68.38 1.37 -12.90
N LYS A 996 67.31 0.57 -12.87
CA LYS A 996 65.96 0.90 -13.32
C LYS A 996 64.99 0.91 -12.14
N LEU A 997 63.95 1.73 -12.24
CA LEU A 997 62.84 1.67 -11.29
C LEU A 997 62.00 0.40 -11.53
N TYR A 998 61.54 -0.19 -10.43
CA TYR A 998 60.61 -1.32 -10.42
C TYR A 998 59.52 -1.09 -9.37
N ASP A 999 58.44 -1.89 -9.38
CA ASP A 999 57.43 -1.87 -8.32
C ASP A 999 57.84 -2.83 -7.19
N PRO A 1000 58.27 -2.34 -6.01
CA PRO A 1000 58.64 -3.20 -4.90
C PRO A 1000 57.41 -3.82 -4.20
N SER A 1001 56.19 -3.40 -4.52
CA SER A 1001 54.96 -3.93 -3.92
C SER A 1001 54.59 -5.31 -4.45
N VAL A 1002 55.08 -5.70 -5.63
CA VAL A 1002 54.81 -7.00 -6.24
C VAL A 1002 56.06 -7.88 -6.16
N MET A 1003 55.93 -9.02 -5.48
CA MET A 1003 57.00 -9.98 -5.22
C MET A 1003 56.65 -11.34 -5.81
N SER A 1004 57.64 -12.06 -6.31
CA SER A 1004 57.46 -13.47 -6.71
C SER A 1004 57.72 -14.37 -5.52
N VAL A 1005 56.84 -15.34 -5.28
CA VAL A 1005 57.02 -16.33 -4.22
C VAL A 1005 57.68 -17.56 -4.83
N PRO A 1006 58.91 -17.94 -4.40
CA PRO A 1006 59.58 -19.11 -4.96
C PRO A 1006 58.83 -20.38 -4.59
N LEU A 1007 58.55 -21.19 -5.61
CA LEU A 1007 57.92 -22.52 -5.47
C LEU A 1007 58.98 -23.61 -5.71
N PRO A 1008 58.81 -24.82 -5.16
CA PRO A 1008 59.76 -25.91 -5.39
C PRO A 1008 59.85 -26.25 -6.90
N ASN A 1009 61.07 -26.23 -7.44
CA ASN A 1009 61.36 -26.47 -8.85
C ASN A 1009 61.34 -27.97 -9.19
N GLU A 1010 60.71 -28.33 -10.31
CA GLU A 1010 60.91 -29.64 -10.96
C GLU A 1010 61.94 -29.55 -12.10
N GLU A 1011 62.38 -30.70 -12.62
CA GLU A 1011 63.40 -30.86 -13.68
C GLU A 1011 63.13 -30.01 -14.96
N ASN A 1012 61.89 -29.56 -15.16
CA ASN A 1012 61.45 -28.73 -16.30
C ASN A 1012 61.50 -27.21 -16.04
N GLY A 1013 62.04 -26.74 -14.91
CA GLY A 1013 62.29 -25.31 -14.64
C GLY A 1013 61.05 -24.46 -14.31
N LYS A 1014 59.88 -25.07 -14.07
CA LYS A 1014 58.68 -24.40 -13.55
C LYS A 1014 58.39 -24.90 -12.14
N GLY A 1015 58.30 -24.00 -11.16
CA GLY A 1015 57.97 -24.36 -9.78
C GLY A 1015 56.47 -24.62 -9.58
N VAL A 1016 56.12 -25.76 -8.95
CA VAL A 1016 54.73 -26.22 -8.75
C VAL A 1016 54.54 -26.78 -7.34
N VAL A 1017 53.43 -26.44 -6.68
CA VAL A 1017 52.99 -27.12 -5.45
C VAL A 1017 51.83 -28.06 -5.80
N HIS A 1018 52.10 -29.36 -5.78
CA HIS A 1018 51.12 -30.41 -6.08
C HIS A 1018 49.93 -30.39 -5.14
N SER A 1019 48.80 -30.95 -5.61
CA SER A 1019 47.59 -31.12 -4.80
C SER A 1019 47.88 -31.82 -3.47
N GLY A 1020 47.38 -31.25 -2.37
CA GLY A 1020 47.54 -31.73 -1.00
C GLY A 1020 48.96 -31.58 -0.43
N LYS A 1021 49.87 -30.89 -1.11
CA LYS A 1021 51.24 -30.65 -0.64
C LYS A 1021 51.40 -29.26 -0.01
N THR A 1022 52.38 -29.18 0.88
CA THR A 1022 52.78 -27.96 1.59
C THR A 1022 54.23 -27.63 1.27
N THR A 1023 54.54 -26.34 1.09
CA THR A 1023 55.92 -25.81 1.00
C THR A 1023 56.11 -24.65 1.96
N LEU A 1024 57.35 -24.43 2.42
CA LEU A 1024 57.71 -23.37 3.36
C LEU A 1024 58.66 -22.38 2.70
N VAL A 1025 58.43 -21.08 2.92
CA VAL A 1025 59.26 -20.00 2.38
C VAL A 1025 59.61 -19.02 3.50
N PRO A 1026 60.90 -18.62 3.66
CA PRO A 1026 61.26 -17.61 4.65
C PRO A 1026 60.76 -16.23 4.22
N LEU A 1027 60.22 -15.49 5.18
CA LEU A 1027 59.72 -14.14 5.00
C LEU A 1027 60.33 -13.24 6.08
N TRP A 1028 61.05 -12.20 5.68
CA TRP A 1028 61.60 -11.24 6.64
C TRP A 1028 60.71 -10.01 6.77
N ILE A 1029 60.53 -9.57 8.01
CA ILE A 1029 59.80 -8.37 8.36
C ILE A 1029 60.74 -7.37 9.01
N ARG A 1030 60.81 -6.16 8.46
CA ARG A 1030 61.62 -5.03 8.93
C ARG A 1030 60.73 -3.94 9.51
N GLY A 1031 61.09 -3.42 10.68
CA GLY A 1031 60.39 -2.27 11.29
C GLY A 1031 60.73 -0.95 10.61
N ASP A 1032 60.22 -0.69 9.40
CA ASP A 1032 60.61 0.51 8.64
C ASP A 1032 60.04 1.82 9.21
N ARG A 1033 58.75 1.84 9.59
CA ARG A 1033 58.08 3.03 10.15
C ARG A 1033 57.48 2.72 11.53
N ILE A 1034 57.63 3.64 12.48
CA ILE A 1034 57.03 3.53 13.83
C ILE A 1034 55.50 3.67 13.74
N GLY A 1035 54.77 2.84 14.51
CA GLY A 1035 53.30 2.88 14.57
C GLY A 1035 52.67 1.49 14.48
N LYS A 1036 51.33 1.46 14.55
CA LYS A 1036 50.55 0.24 14.29
C LYS A 1036 50.33 0.11 12.80
N HIS A 1037 50.66 -1.03 12.22
CA HIS A 1037 50.50 -1.31 10.79
C HIS A 1037 49.64 -2.54 10.58
N THR A 1038 48.77 -2.47 9.58
CA THR A 1038 47.96 -3.59 9.09
C THR A 1038 48.46 -3.93 7.70
N PHE A 1039 49.26 -4.99 7.61
CA PHE A 1039 49.76 -5.52 6.35
C PHE A 1039 48.64 -6.24 5.62
N LYS A 1040 48.43 -5.86 4.37
CA LYS A 1040 47.50 -6.51 3.45
C LYS A 1040 48.33 -7.21 2.39
N PHE A 1041 48.11 -8.50 2.28
CA PHE A 1041 48.79 -9.39 1.35
C PHE A 1041 47.76 -9.94 0.37
N LEU A 1042 47.99 -9.69 -0.92
CA LEU A 1042 47.20 -10.24 -2.01
C LEU A 1042 48.05 -11.23 -2.79
N PHE A 1043 47.75 -12.51 -2.62
CA PHE A 1043 48.43 -13.57 -3.35
C PHE A 1043 47.69 -13.86 -4.65
N SER A 1044 48.40 -13.99 -5.76
CA SER A 1044 47.87 -14.37 -7.08
C SER A 1044 48.58 -15.64 -7.55
N TYR A 1045 47.84 -16.62 -8.04
CA TYR A 1045 48.39 -17.91 -8.46
C TYR A 1045 47.63 -18.50 -9.65
N GLN A 1046 48.28 -19.41 -10.37
CA GLN A 1046 47.74 -20.05 -11.57
C GLN A 1046 47.64 -21.57 -11.37
N SER A 1047 46.79 -22.20 -12.17
CA SER A 1047 46.79 -23.65 -12.35
C SER A 1047 47.98 -24.08 -13.21
N GLU A 1048 48.51 -25.27 -12.98
CA GLU A 1048 49.50 -25.91 -13.85
C GLU A 1048 48.92 -26.23 -15.24
N GLU A 1049 47.62 -26.49 -15.31
CA GLU A 1049 46.85 -26.72 -16.54
C GLU A 1049 46.15 -25.43 -16.97
N ASP A 1050 46.14 -25.15 -18.28
CA ASP A 1050 45.45 -23.99 -18.82
C ASP A 1050 43.92 -24.14 -18.68
N ASN A 1051 43.28 -23.13 -18.12
CA ASN A 1051 41.83 -23.07 -17.94
C ASN A 1051 41.23 -22.01 -18.88
N PRO A 1052 40.25 -22.36 -19.73
CA PRO A 1052 39.66 -21.41 -20.67
C PRO A 1052 38.76 -20.35 -19.99
N ALA A 1053 38.37 -20.55 -18.73
CA ALA A 1053 37.42 -19.70 -18.00
C ALA A 1053 38.06 -18.81 -16.92
N ILE A 1054 39.27 -19.15 -16.43
CA ILE A 1054 39.99 -18.38 -15.41
C ILE A 1054 41.49 -18.28 -15.70
N ALA A 1055 42.04 -17.07 -15.66
CA ALA A 1055 43.46 -16.83 -15.88
C ALA A 1055 44.30 -17.04 -14.61
N HIS A 1056 43.77 -16.63 -13.46
CA HIS A 1056 44.44 -16.72 -12.16
C HIS A 1056 43.42 -16.68 -11.02
N ARG A 1057 43.81 -17.18 -9.85
CA ARG A 1057 43.08 -17.02 -8.58
C ARG A 1057 43.80 -16.03 -7.68
N VAL A 1058 43.06 -15.47 -6.73
CA VAL A 1058 43.59 -14.59 -5.70
C VAL A 1058 43.25 -15.09 -4.30
N LEU A 1059 44.08 -14.75 -3.31
CA LEU A 1059 43.84 -14.97 -1.89
C LEU A 1059 44.25 -13.72 -1.13
N ARG A 1060 43.37 -13.24 -0.25
CA ARG A 1060 43.57 -12.05 0.59
C ARG A 1060 43.96 -12.49 2.00
N TYR A 1061 44.98 -11.85 2.57
CA TYR A 1061 45.46 -12.16 3.91
C TYR A 1061 45.89 -10.89 4.64
N THR A 1062 45.58 -10.77 5.93
CA THR A 1062 45.90 -9.59 6.75
C THR A 1062 46.73 -9.94 7.98
N VAL A 1063 47.75 -9.14 8.29
CA VAL A 1063 48.61 -9.28 9.48
C VAL A 1063 48.75 -7.94 10.18
N ASN A 1064 48.62 -7.90 11.51
CA ASN A 1064 48.81 -6.69 12.31
C ASN A 1064 50.17 -6.73 13.02
N LEU A 1065 50.90 -5.61 13.01
CA LEU A 1065 52.21 -5.49 13.67
C LEU A 1065 52.40 -4.10 14.27
N GLN A 1066 52.92 -4.03 15.50
CA GLN A 1066 53.32 -2.77 16.14
C GLN A 1066 54.83 -2.53 16.01
N VAL A 1067 55.22 -1.41 15.40
CA VAL A 1067 56.63 -0.97 15.39
C VAL A 1067 56.84 0.08 16.48
N LEU A 1068 57.80 -0.18 17.37
CA LEU A 1068 58.21 0.67 18.48
C LEU A 1068 59.45 1.50 18.10
N PRO A 1069 59.65 2.72 18.66
CA PRO A 1069 60.85 3.51 18.42
C PRO A 1069 62.15 2.76 18.77
N SER A 1070 63.28 3.06 18.14
CA SER A 1070 64.58 2.45 18.50
C SER A 1070 65.69 3.50 18.64
N LEU A 1071 66.35 3.85 17.55
CA LEU A 1071 67.35 4.91 17.45
C LEU A 1071 66.77 6.08 16.65
N LYS A 1072 67.08 7.30 17.07
CA LYS A 1072 66.84 8.51 16.28
C LYS A 1072 68.16 8.93 15.67
N ILE A 1073 68.24 8.86 14.34
CA ILE A 1073 69.48 9.10 13.57
C ILE A 1073 69.32 10.38 12.77
N ASN A 1074 70.29 11.28 12.83
CA ASN A 1074 70.31 12.50 12.05
C ASN A 1074 71.64 12.60 11.31
N ALA A 1075 71.60 12.79 9.99
CA ALA A 1075 72.79 12.87 9.14
C ALA A 1075 72.84 14.19 8.40
N PHE A 1076 74.02 14.80 8.35
CA PHE A 1076 74.24 16.04 7.61
C PHE A 1076 75.61 16.03 6.92
N THR A 1077 75.67 16.70 5.78
CA THR A 1077 76.90 16.84 4.99
C THR A 1077 77.34 18.30 4.91
N ARG A 1078 78.64 18.55 5.00
CA ARG A 1078 79.26 19.87 4.78
C ARG A 1078 80.45 19.75 3.83
N PRO A 1079 80.69 20.71 2.93
CA PRO A 1079 81.93 20.72 2.14
C PRO A 1079 83.16 20.75 3.05
N SER A 1080 84.20 19.99 2.70
CA SER A 1080 85.50 20.04 3.37
C SER A 1080 86.20 21.37 3.08
N ALA A 1081 86.74 22.02 4.12
CA ALA A 1081 87.56 23.23 3.95
C ALA A 1081 89.00 22.91 3.50
N ALA A 1082 89.43 21.64 3.57
CA ALA A 1082 90.81 21.24 3.31
C ALA A 1082 91.07 20.93 1.81
N THR A 1083 90.04 20.56 1.06
CA THR A 1083 90.17 19.87 -0.24
C THR A 1083 88.89 20.06 -1.07
N PRO A 1084 88.99 20.54 -2.33
CA PRO A 1084 87.86 20.56 -3.25
C PRO A 1084 87.36 19.14 -3.51
N GLN A 1085 86.03 18.95 -3.63
CA GLN A 1085 85.39 17.64 -3.88
C GLN A 1085 85.51 16.60 -2.73
N GLU A 1086 85.77 17.04 -1.50
CA GLU A 1086 85.57 16.22 -0.30
C GLU A 1086 84.45 16.80 0.58
N TYR A 1087 83.68 15.96 1.26
CA TYR A 1087 82.61 16.38 2.18
C TYR A 1087 82.80 15.73 3.56
N ILE A 1088 82.41 16.43 4.62
CA ILE A 1088 82.31 15.91 5.98
C ILE A 1088 80.88 15.45 6.20
N LEU A 1089 80.71 14.19 6.56
CA LEU A 1089 79.44 13.57 6.96
C LEU A 1089 79.40 13.47 8.48
N GLY A 1090 78.48 14.19 9.12
CA GLY A 1090 78.17 14.03 10.54
C GLY A 1090 76.96 13.13 10.72
N ILE A 1091 77.07 12.12 11.58
CA ILE A 1091 75.97 11.25 12.00
C ILE A 1091 75.79 11.40 13.52
N GLU A 1092 74.60 11.83 13.91
CA GLU A 1092 74.11 11.92 15.28
C GLU A 1092 73.15 10.76 15.52
N VAL A 1093 73.37 9.98 16.59
CA VAL A 1093 72.52 8.84 16.95
C VAL A 1093 72.10 8.94 18.41
N GLU A 1094 70.80 9.03 18.65
CA GLU A 1094 70.16 9.09 19.97
C GLU A 1094 69.44 7.76 20.25
N ASN A 1095 69.74 7.12 21.39
CA ASN A 1095 69.07 5.88 21.81
C ASN A 1095 67.77 6.17 22.56
N LEU A 1096 66.62 5.76 22.01
CA LEU A 1096 65.30 6.00 22.60
C LEU A 1096 64.83 4.86 23.54
N GLN A 1097 65.60 3.78 23.64
CA GLN A 1097 65.25 2.59 24.41
C GLN A 1097 65.96 2.53 25.77
N ALA A 1098 65.47 1.64 26.63
CA ALA A 1098 66.07 1.33 27.93
C ALA A 1098 67.17 0.25 27.87
N ALA A 1099 67.60 -0.13 26.66
CA ALA A 1099 68.66 -1.11 26.41
C ALA A 1099 69.83 -0.44 25.67
N GLU A 1100 71.05 -0.94 25.89
CA GLU A 1100 72.24 -0.47 25.18
C GLU A 1100 72.26 -0.98 23.74
N PHE A 1101 72.50 -0.09 22.78
CA PHE A 1101 72.68 -0.43 21.36
C PHE A 1101 74.15 -0.45 21.02
N HIS A 1102 74.60 -1.46 20.27
CA HIS A 1102 75.94 -1.48 19.70
C HIS A 1102 75.82 -1.26 18.19
N LEU A 1103 76.47 -0.23 17.67
CA LEU A 1103 76.60 -0.03 16.23
C LEU A 1103 77.67 -0.98 15.71
N THR A 1104 77.32 -1.87 14.79
CA THR A 1104 78.19 -2.95 14.33
C THR A 1104 78.91 -2.61 13.03
N GLN A 1105 78.24 -1.93 12.10
CA GLN A 1105 78.80 -1.56 10.81
C GLN A 1105 78.08 -0.36 10.20
N LEU A 1106 78.81 0.47 9.45
CA LEU A 1106 78.26 1.50 8.57
C LEU A 1106 78.61 1.16 7.12
N ASN A 1107 77.59 1.01 6.27
CA ASN A 1107 77.76 0.87 4.83
C ASN A 1107 77.40 2.17 4.12
N ALA A 1108 78.17 2.51 3.09
CA ALA A 1108 77.88 3.61 2.19
C ALA A 1108 77.79 3.08 0.76
N ALA A 1109 76.63 3.31 0.12
CA ALA A 1109 76.33 2.85 -1.22
C ALA A 1109 76.30 4.05 -2.17
N SER A 1110 77.21 4.08 -3.14
CA SER A 1110 77.27 5.14 -4.16
C SER A 1110 77.95 4.65 -5.43
N ARG A 1111 77.68 5.33 -6.55
CA ARG A 1111 78.34 5.05 -7.83
C ARG A 1111 79.74 5.66 -7.92
N VAL A 1112 79.99 6.78 -7.23
CA VAL A 1112 81.25 7.54 -7.36
C VAL A 1112 81.85 8.02 -6.04
N TRP A 1113 81.16 7.81 -4.90
CA TRP A 1113 81.61 8.29 -3.59
C TRP A 1113 81.94 7.13 -2.66
N THR A 1114 82.95 7.31 -1.81
CA THR A 1114 83.34 6.39 -0.73
C THR A 1114 83.44 7.15 0.58
N VAL A 1115 83.28 6.45 1.72
CA VAL A 1115 83.27 7.04 3.06
C VAL A 1115 84.40 6.48 3.90
N VAL A 1116 85.16 7.36 4.55
CA VAL A 1116 86.31 7.01 5.41
C VAL A 1116 86.08 7.62 6.81
N PRO A 1117 86.39 6.93 7.91
CA PRO A 1117 86.25 7.48 9.26
C PRO A 1117 87.14 8.71 9.49
N LEU A 1118 86.61 9.74 10.15
CA LEU A 1118 87.35 10.96 10.52
C LEU A 1118 87.49 11.11 12.04
N SER A 1119 86.43 10.84 12.81
CA SER A 1119 86.43 10.97 14.28
C SER A 1119 86.57 9.65 15.04
N ILE A 1120 86.73 8.52 14.36
CA ILE A 1120 86.86 7.19 14.96
C ILE A 1120 88.20 6.61 14.55
N GLN A 1121 89.07 6.32 15.51
CA GLN A 1121 90.33 5.61 15.28
C GLN A 1121 90.07 4.12 15.22
N MET A 1122 89.85 3.58 14.01
CA MET A 1122 89.51 2.16 13.79
C MET A 1122 90.54 1.17 14.35
N GLN A 1123 91.78 1.59 14.60
CA GLN A 1123 92.84 0.77 15.20
C GLN A 1123 92.72 0.66 16.74
N SER A 1124 91.96 1.55 17.39
CA SER A 1124 91.76 1.58 18.85
C SER A 1124 90.40 0.99 19.23
N ARG A 1125 90.41 -0.20 19.83
CA ARG A 1125 89.18 -0.86 20.32
C ARG A 1125 88.44 -0.01 21.37
N GLU A 1126 89.15 0.79 22.15
CA GLU A 1126 88.57 1.65 23.19
C GLU A 1126 87.84 2.85 22.57
N ASP A 1127 88.43 3.49 21.55
CA ASP A 1127 87.82 4.62 20.85
C ASP A 1127 86.60 4.18 20.02
N VAL A 1128 86.71 3.02 19.33
CA VAL A 1128 85.57 2.43 18.61
C VAL A 1128 84.42 2.17 19.56
N LYS A 1129 84.66 1.50 20.71
CA LYS A 1129 83.60 1.24 21.71
C LYS A 1129 82.97 2.53 22.22
N ALA A 1130 83.77 3.53 22.58
CA ALA A 1130 83.27 4.82 23.10
C ALA A 1130 82.38 5.58 22.09
N LYS A 1131 82.53 5.34 20.79
CA LYS A 1131 81.77 6.02 19.72
C LYS A 1131 80.65 5.18 19.10
N THR A 1132 80.60 3.87 19.37
CA THR A 1132 79.65 2.94 18.73
C THR A 1132 78.69 2.28 19.71
N TYR A 1133 79.00 2.26 21.01
CA TYR A 1133 78.13 1.75 22.05
C TYR A 1133 77.31 2.93 22.57
N ILE A 1134 75.99 2.86 22.46
CA ILE A 1134 75.07 3.96 22.79
C ILE A 1134 74.26 3.56 24.02
N PRO A 1135 74.63 4.07 25.22
CA PRO A 1135 73.90 3.79 26.45
C PRO A 1135 72.46 4.28 26.39
N MET A 1136 71.63 3.77 27.30
CA MET A 1136 70.21 4.15 27.40
C MET A 1136 70.03 5.68 27.45
N ARG A 1137 69.18 6.22 26.57
CA ARG A 1137 68.83 7.66 26.52
C ARG A 1137 70.02 8.62 26.31
N GLN A 1138 71.10 8.15 25.70
CA GLN A 1138 72.24 8.99 25.33
C GLN A 1138 72.33 9.23 23.83
N THR A 1139 73.09 10.27 23.46
CA THR A 1139 73.36 10.67 22.08
C THR A 1139 74.85 10.61 21.80
N THR A 1140 75.23 10.03 20.67
CA THR A 1140 76.61 9.94 20.20
C THR A 1140 76.76 10.59 18.83
N PHE A 1141 77.93 11.20 18.59
CA PHE A 1141 78.27 11.86 17.33
C PHE A 1141 79.51 11.21 16.70
N ALA A 1142 79.41 10.90 15.41
CA ALA A 1142 80.53 10.41 14.61
C ALA A 1142 80.65 11.22 13.30
N TYR A 1143 81.88 11.54 12.92
CA TYR A 1143 82.21 12.25 11.69
C TYR A 1143 83.00 11.35 10.75
N TYR A 1144 82.65 11.43 9.48
CA TYR A 1144 83.26 10.70 8.38
C TYR A 1144 83.63 11.67 7.26
N LYS A 1145 84.61 11.28 6.43
CA LYS A 1145 85.03 11.99 5.24
C LYS A 1145 84.49 11.25 4.00
N ILE A 1146 83.79 11.95 3.13
CA ILE A 1146 83.32 11.48 1.84
C ILE A 1146 84.34 11.88 0.78
N CYS A 1147 84.87 10.90 0.04
CA CYS A 1147 85.86 11.08 -1.01
C CYS A 1147 85.30 10.56 -2.35
N LYS A 1148 85.69 11.18 -3.46
CA LYS A 1148 85.36 10.69 -4.80
C LYS A 1148 86.28 9.52 -5.18
N LEU A 1149 85.73 8.47 -5.79
CA LEU A 1149 86.48 7.34 -6.34
C LEU A 1149 87.39 7.80 -7.49
N GLN A 1150 88.53 7.14 -7.68
CA GLN A 1150 89.44 7.44 -8.79
C GLN A 1150 88.83 6.95 -10.13
N GLU A 1151 89.12 7.64 -11.25
CA GLU A 1151 88.52 7.34 -12.56
C GLU A 1151 88.76 5.89 -13.06
N SER A 1152 89.83 5.22 -12.59
CA SER A 1152 90.13 3.82 -12.91
C SER A 1152 89.25 2.77 -12.22
N GLU A 1153 88.49 3.17 -11.18
CA GLU A 1153 87.63 2.29 -10.37
C GLU A 1153 86.14 2.40 -10.74
N HIS A 1154 85.81 3.20 -11.76
CA HIS A 1154 84.44 3.58 -12.10
C HIS A 1154 83.81 2.64 -13.15
N ASP A 1155 82.94 1.74 -12.71
CA ASP A 1155 82.03 1.00 -13.61
C ASP A 1155 80.62 1.63 -13.54
N PRO A 1156 80.13 2.28 -14.61
CA PRO A 1156 78.80 2.89 -14.60
C PRO A 1156 77.66 1.88 -14.40
N SER A 1157 77.89 0.57 -14.53
CA SER A 1157 76.87 -0.46 -14.30
C SER A 1157 76.84 -1.01 -12.87
N LYS A 1158 77.73 -0.55 -11.98
CA LYS A 1158 77.87 -1.09 -10.61
C LYS A 1158 77.71 -0.02 -9.53
N LEU A 1159 77.29 -0.48 -8.37
CA LEU A 1159 77.22 0.28 -7.13
C LEU A 1159 78.40 -0.12 -6.24
N THR A 1160 79.20 0.85 -5.82
CA THR A 1160 80.31 0.60 -4.89
C THR A 1160 79.78 0.67 -3.46
N ILE A 1161 80.03 -0.38 -2.68
CA ILE A 1161 79.64 -0.46 -1.27
C ILE A 1161 80.89 -0.34 -0.41
N THR A 1162 81.05 0.81 0.23
CA THR A 1162 82.09 1.00 1.25
C THR A 1162 81.59 0.44 2.57
N LYS A 1163 82.33 -0.53 3.14
CA LYS A 1163 82.00 -1.15 4.43
C LYS A 1163 82.94 -0.62 5.51
N LEU A 1164 82.37 -0.10 6.58
CA LEU A 1164 83.09 0.34 7.78
C LEU A 1164 82.62 -0.51 8.96
N SER A 1165 83.25 -1.67 9.18
CA SER A 1165 82.95 -2.50 10.35
C SER A 1165 83.60 -1.94 11.61
N PHE A 1166 82.83 -1.93 12.69
CA PHE A 1166 83.28 -1.54 14.03
C PHE A 1166 83.66 -2.75 14.89
N GLY A 1167 83.55 -3.97 14.34
CA GLY A 1167 83.89 -5.23 14.99
C GLY A 1167 84.90 -6.08 14.19
N ASP A 1168 85.10 -7.32 14.62
CA ASP A 1168 86.06 -8.25 13.99
C ASP A 1168 85.49 -8.96 12.73
N ALA A 1169 84.23 -8.68 12.35
CA ALA A 1169 83.57 -9.32 11.21
C ALA A 1169 82.73 -8.32 10.40
N GLU A 1170 82.58 -8.55 9.09
CA GLU A 1170 81.82 -7.67 8.21
C GLU A 1170 80.48 -8.29 7.78
N ILE A 1171 79.40 -7.54 7.97
CA ILE A 1171 78.07 -7.90 7.51
C ILE A 1171 78.02 -7.73 5.98
N PRO A 1172 77.70 -8.80 5.22
CA PRO A 1172 77.55 -8.73 3.77
C PRO A 1172 76.35 -7.87 3.36
N PHE A 1173 76.49 -7.08 2.29
CA PHE A 1173 75.38 -6.28 1.77
C PHE A 1173 74.49 -7.07 0.80
N ASP A 1174 75.05 -8.05 0.07
CA ASP A 1174 74.36 -8.82 -0.98
C ASP A 1174 73.47 -9.97 -0.46
N THR A 1175 73.30 -10.14 0.86
CA THR A 1175 72.32 -11.11 1.36
C THR A 1175 70.91 -10.69 0.97
N VAL A 1176 70.06 -11.68 0.63
CA VAL A 1176 68.73 -11.48 0.07
C VAL A 1176 67.91 -10.42 0.83
N PRO A 1177 67.69 -10.52 2.16
CA PRO A 1177 66.91 -9.51 2.87
C PRO A 1177 67.61 -8.14 2.96
N LEU A 1178 68.92 -8.06 3.18
CA LEU A 1178 69.61 -6.78 3.38
C LEU A 1178 69.65 -5.95 2.10
N LYS A 1179 69.98 -6.59 0.98
CA LYS A 1179 69.95 -6.00 -0.37
C LYS A 1179 68.54 -5.58 -0.75
N SER A 1180 67.56 -6.48 -0.59
CA SER A 1180 66.18 -6.22 -0.99
C SER A 1180 65.58 -5.04 -0.22
N PHE A 1181 65.76 -4.99 1.11
CA PHE A 1181 65.28 -3.86 1.90
C PHE A 1181 65.96 -2.54 1.49
N ALA A 1182 67.27 -2.54 1.25
CA ALA A 1182 67.99 -1.34 0.82
C ALA A 1182 67.47 -0.81 -0.53
N LEU A 1183 67.36 -1.69 -1.53
CA LEU A 1183 66.89 -1.33 -2.87
C LEU A 1183 65.41 -0.94 -2.87
N ASN A 1184 64.55 -1.63 -2.11
CA ASN A 1184 63.13 -1.30 -1.98
C ASN A 1184 62.93 0.08 -1.32
N SER A 1185 63.62 0.34 -0.20
CA SER A 1185 63.57 1.65 0.47
C SER A 1185 64.06 2.77 -0.46
N ARG A 1186 65.12 2.53 -1.24
CA ARG A 1186 65.62 3.50 -2.23
C ARG A 1186 64.64 3.73 -3.37
N THR A 1187 64.07 2.67 -3.92
CA THR A 1187 63.10 2.73 -5.02
C THR A 1187 61.87 3.55 -4.62
N LEU A 1188 61.32 3.28 -3.44
CA LEU A 1188 60.17 4.03 -2.89
C LEU A 1188 60.51 5.51 -2.67
N TRP A 1189 61.69 5.80 -2.11
CA TRP A 1189 62.15 7.18 -1.93
C TRP A 1189 62.28 7.90 -3.28
N ARG A 1190 62.85 7.24 -4.29
CA ARG A 1190 63.07 7.80 -5.64
C ARG A 1190 61.74 8.05 -6.36
N GLN A 1191 60.80 7.11 -6.31
CA GLN A 1191 59.45 7.28 -6.87
C GLN A 1191 58.71 8.46 -6.23
N SER A 1192 58.76 8.58 -4.90
CA SER A 1192 58.16 9.72 -4.18
C SER A 1192 58.81 11.06 -4.56
N THR A 1193 60.12 11.07 -4.75
CA THR A 1193 60.87 12.26 -5.17
C THR A 1193 60.53 12.69 -6.60
N ILE A 1194 60.37 11.74 -7.54
CA ILE A 1194 59.98 12.04 -8.91
C ILE A 1194 58.57 12.63 -8.97
N GLN A 1195 57.61 12.06 -8.23
CA GLN A 1195 56.24 12.57 -8.14
C GLN A 1195 56.17 14.00 -7.61
N THR A 1196 57.07 14.38 -6.70
CA THR A 1196 57.11 15.73 -6.10
C THR A 1196 57.89 16.74 -6.94
N GLN A 1197 58.89 16.30 -7.72
CA GLN A 1197 59.77 17.18 -8.52
C GLN A 1197 59.28 17.41 -9.96
N HIS A 1198 58.55 16.48 -10.57
CA HIS A 1198 58.13 16.55 -11.97
C HIS A 1198 56.61 16.33 -12.13
N SER A 1199 55.80 17.35 -11.81
CA SER A 1199 54.38 17.35 -12.19
C SER A 1199 54.14 17.77 -13.65
N HIS A 1200 55.13 18.41 -14.30
CA HIS A 1200 55.03 18.91 -15.68
C HIS A 1200 56.40 18.91 -16.40
N GLN A 1201 56.83 17.80 -17.02
CA GLN A 1201 57.90 17.81 -18.03
C GLN A 1201 57.86 16.57 -18.93
N ASN A 1202 58.21 16.76 -20.22
CA ASN A 1202 58.14 15.76 -21.28
C ASN A 1202 59.14 14.60 -21.09
N GLU A 1203 58.63 13.39 -21.29
CA GLU A 1203 59.30 12.09 -21.22
C GLU A 1203 60.24 11.86 -22.41
N THR A 1204 61.56 11.76 -22.16
CA THR A 1204 62.47 11.12 -23.13
C THR A 1204 63.57 10.25 -22.51
N GLU A 1205 63.78 10.21 -21.18
CA GLU A 1205 64.73 9.31 -20.54
C GLU A 1205 64.08 8.52 -19.39
N GLU A 1206 64.26 7.19 -19.36
CA GLU A 1206 63.81 6.34 -18.25
C GLU A 1206 64.51 6.78 -16.95
N PRO A 1207 63.77 7.03 -15.85
CA PRO A 1207 64.37 7.47 -14.60
C PRO A 1207 65.24 6.37 -13.99
N SER A 1208 66.50 6.71 -13.67
CA SER A 1208 67.43 5.80 -12.99
C SER A 1208 67.20 5.71 -11.48
N LEU A 1209 67.51 4.55 -10.89
CA LEU A 1209 67.42 4.31 -9.44
C LEU A 1209 68.48 5.10 -8.64
N TYR A 1210 69.72 5.12 -9.13
CA TYR A 1210 70.86 5.87 -8.60
C TYR A 1210 71.47 6.80 -9.66
N HIS A 1211 71.58 8.09 -9.32
CA HIS A 1211 72.40 9.03 -10.07
C HIS A 1211 73.86 9.04 -9.59
N LEU A 1212 74.72 9.71 -10.37
CA LEU A 1212 76.13 9.90 -10.03
C LEU A 1212 76.36 10.64 -8.70
N GLY A 1213 75.45 11.54 -8.30
CA GLY A 1213 75.59 12.33 -7.07
C GLY A 1213 75.08 11.66 -5.79
N ASP A 1214 74.43 10.50 -5.90
CA ASP A 1214 73.70 9.91 -4.78
C ASP A 1214 74.61 9.10 -3.85
N LEU A 1215 74.37 9.23 -2.55
CA LEU A 1215 75.01 8.47 -1.48
C LEU A 1215 73.93 8.01 -0.50
N ASP A 1216 73.79 6.71 -0.30
CA ASP A 1216 72.92 6.14 0.73
C ASP A 1216 73.77 5.49 1.82
N LEU A 1217 73.33 5.60 3.07
CA LEU A 1217 74.00 4.99 4.21
C LEU A 1217 73.12 3.92 4.86
N THR A 1218 73.73 2.82 5.29
CA THR A 1218 73.08 1.79 6.10
C THR A 1218 73.84 1.63 7.40
N LEU A 1219 73.17 1.89 8.53
CA LEU A 1219 73.74 1.72 9.85
C LEU A 1219 73.19 0.46 10.51
N TYR A 1220 74.05 -0.52 10.76
CA TYR A 1220 73.72 -1.78 11.41
C TYR A 1220 73.90 -1.69 12.91
N TRP A 1221 73.01 -2.34 13.65
CA TRP A 1221 73.04 -2.35 15.11
C TRP A 1221 72.55 -3.68 15.67
N ASP A 1222 72.99 -3.99 16.89
CA ASP A 1222 72.46 -5.07 17.70
C ASP A 1222 72.25 -4.66 19.16
N ILE A 1223 71.41 -5.44 19.84
CA ILE A 1223 71.11 -5.33 21.27
C ILE A 1223 71.37 -6.71 21.88
N PRO A 1224 72.59 -6.98 22.38
CA PRO A 1224 72.97 -8.32 22.85
C PRO A 1224 72.06 -8.84 23.97
N SER A 1225 71.60 -7.97 24.88
CA SER A 1225 70.72 -8.34 25.99
C SER A 1225 69.34 -8.85 25.55
N MET A 1226 68.89 -8.44 24.36
CA MET A 1226 67.57 -8.81 23.80
C MET A 1226 67.68 -9.77 22.61
N LYS A 1227 68.90 -10.11 22.15
CA LYS A 1227 69.16 -10.85 20.91
C LYS A 1227 68.41 -10.27 19.70
N ARG A 1228 68.43 -8.94 19.57
CA ARG A 1228 67.79 -8.22 18.46
C ARG A 1228 68.85 -7.60 17.58
N HIS A 1229 68.67 -7.72 16.27
CA HIS A 1229 69.52 -7.13 15.25
C HIS A 1229 68.67 -6.29 14.31
N GLY A 1230 69.27 -5.26 13.72
CA GLY A 1230 68.57 -4.41 12.79
C GLY A 1230 69.50 -3.47 12.03
N GLN A 1231 68.90 -2.67 11.15
CA GLN A 1231 69.62 -1.66 10.38
C GLN A 1231 68.73 -0.45 10.09
N HIS A 1232 69.31 0.73 9.91
CA HIS A 1232 68.61 1.94 9.50
C HIS A 1232 69.19 2.46 8.18
N TYR A 1233 68.31 2.85 7.26
CA TYR A 1233 68.69 3.44 5.98
C TYR A 1233 68.58 4.96 6.06
N ILE A 1234 69.62 5.64 5.61
CA ILE A 1234 69.68 7.10 5.44
C ILE A 1234 69.83 7.32 3.94
N ILE A 1235 68.74 7.69 3.29
CA ILE A 1235 68.62 7.73 1.83
C ILE A 1235 68.45 9.19 1.39
N GLY A 1236 69.01 9.53 0.23
CA GLY A 1236 68.78 10.83 -0.39
C GLY A 1236 69.83 11.89 -0.08
N ILE A 1237 71.05 11.49 0.31
CA ILE A 1237 72.18 12.40 0.33
C ILE A 1237 72.61 12.63 -1.12
N SER A 1238 72.39 13.83 -1.65
CA SER A 1238 72.80 14.21 -3.00
C SER A 1238 73.97 15.18 -2.95
N LEU A 1239 75.04 14.83 -3.66
CA LEU A 1239 76.30 15.57 -3.71
C LEU A 1239 76.55 16.22 -5.09
N ALA A 1240 75.57 16.21 -6.00
CA ALA A 1240 75.71 16.78 -7.34
C ALA A 1240 75.52 18.32 -7.35
N ASN A 1241 76.52 19.03 -7.92
CA ASN A 1241 76.56 20.45 -8.29
C ASN A 1241 75.92 21.46 -7.31
N LEU A 1242 76.63 21.76 -6.22
CA LEU A 1242 76.55 23.08 -5.58
C LEU A 1242 77.26 24.12 -6.47
N SER A 1243 76.66 24.46 -7.62
CA SER A 1243 77.01 25.71 -8.32
C SER A 1243 76.40 26.88 -7.54
N ASP A 1244 77.21 27.90 -7.27
CA ASP A 1244 76.88 29.09 -6.47
C ASP A 1244 75.43 29.60 -6.69
N ASN A 1245 74.70 29.78 -5.58
CA ASN A 1245 73.34 30.37 -5.43
C ASN A 1245 72.10 29.45 -5.25
N ALA A 1246 72.25 28.19 -4.84
CA ALA A 1246 71.12 27.42 -4.30
C ALA A 1246 71.09 27.45 -2.75
N PRO A 1247 69.92 27.59 -2.09
CA PRO A 1247 69.82 27.42 -0.64
C PRO A 1247 70.28 26.00 -0.23
N PRO A 1248 70.76 25.81 1.01
CA PRO A 1248 71.31 24.52 1.44
C PRO A 1248 70.29 23.39 1.20
N PRO A 1249 70.73 22.20 0.76
CA PRO A 1249 69.84 21.06 0.65
C PRO A 1249 69.20 20.80 2.03
N PRO A 1250 67.91 20.40 2.09
CA PRO A 1250 67.31 20.03 3.36
C PRO A 1250 68.12 18.92 4.04
N PRO A 1251 68.18 18.87 5.38
CA PRO A 1251 68.94 17.83 6.09
C PRO A 1251 68.51 16.45 5.60
N ALA A 1252 69.49 15.55 5.39
CA ALA A 1252 69.22 14.17 5.04
C ALA A 1252 68.41 13.55 6.18
N ARG A 1253 67.10 13.41 5.97
CA ARG A 1253 66.22 12.86 6.99
C ARG A 1253 66.47 11.35 7.05
N PRO A 1254 66.58 10.74 8.25
CA PRO A 1254 66.30 9.30 8.36
C PRO A 1254 64.91 9.03 7.75
N SER A 1255 64.57 7.79 7.43
CA SER A 1255 63.23 7.38 6.94
C SER A 1255 62.08 7.57 7.98
N LEU A 1256 62.10 8.66 8.75
CA LEU A 1256 61.07 9.09 9.68
C LEU A 1256 60.35 10.33 9.15
N SER A 1257 59.05 10.14 8.92
CA SER A 1257 57.99 11.14 8.67
C SER A 1257 58.02 11.89 7.33
N LEU A 1258 57.60 11.18 6.28
CA LEU A 1258 56.69 11.77 5.30
C LEU A 1258 55.30 11.22 5.62
N ALA A 1259 54.53 11.99 6.38
CA ALA A 1259 53.09 11.82 6.39
C ALA A 1259 52.61 12.17 4.98
N LEU A 1260 52.18 11.16 4.23
CA LEU A 1260 51.25 11.39 3.12
C LEU A 1260 50.07 12.20 3.68
N PRO A 1261 49.54 13.20 2.97
CA PRO A 1261 48.34 13.88 3.41
C PRO A 1261 47.25 12.83 3.56
N ILE A 1262 46.76 12.67 4.79
CA ILE A 1262 45.49 12.02 5.05
C ILE A 1262 44.46 12.92 4.40
N ASP A 1263 43.98 12.52 3.23
CA ASP A 1263 42.76 13.07 2.65
C ASP A 1263 41.63 12.72 3.61
N THR A 1264 41.35 13.62 4.55
CA THR A 1264 40.17 13.58 5.40
C THR A 1264 38.98 14.04 4.57
N LYS A 1265 38.55 13.17 3.67
CA LYS A 1265 37.16 13.08 3.20
C LYS A 1265 36.70 11.64 3.32
N ALA A 1266 36.39 11.27 4.55
CA ALA A 1266 35.30 10.37 4.89
C ALA A 1266 34.31 11.19 5.72
#